data_AF-A0A4R4YLJ0-F1
#
_entry.id   AF-A0A4R4YLJ0-F1
#
_cell.length_a   1.000
_cell.length_b   1.000
_cell.length_c   1.000
_cell.angle_alpha   90.00
_cell.angle_beta   90.00
_cell.angle_gamma   90.00
#
_symmetry.space_group_name_H-M   'P 1'
#
loop_
_entity.id
_entity.type
_entity.pdbx_description
1 polymer ?
#
loop_
_entity_poly.entity_id
_entity_poly.type
_entity_poly.pdbx_seq_one_letter_code
_entity_poly.pdbx_strand_id
1 'polypeptide(L)'
;MTRRLLARFLPALLLAGAIAAPQQAQAATMYPSGVGADLGPAPTTLGVKPAAGDDPAGLRTGTEQGRGFWQTDPATGTDYLEFDVDRDYVDEIGTDDVLVTVTYLDRGTGSLELQYDAAANPQADATDLQLTGSGQWKTGIFELTGIGFTNRLGDADIRLFGSADITVAGLRISTAGASVQLGASPIQSGISPRAGDRAENLVTGVQDGRPYWQTDRTAPAPGTNFFYMNVSDTYLYNNRSLVLVSIDYFDAGNGQFGMHYDSPGSTIPDMFKGSEVVRYGDTKTWKTHTFALPDAVLTNRSNGGDFRIHNGDGAVDLKVAAVRVAKVATTLNVTEGLLDLIGTATRVEKAAREGGRDGQYPVGSRAILRQAIDDARTVATTPGATDVQVKQALQALQAKLDAFKPVDTNFASTGTASASGGTGVANVNDGDHQSAWTSGPGDSWLQLDLGKVRPVNDVRVEWAQAYSPDYTVQVSQDGLKFTAVGRTGSPGGNQISRTRFASANARYVRVVMSGAETYIVRELQLRLAPTATPKPRLVNTVNPTEDGVIADFDATSYGADRSGRKDSTKAIQAAIYACQDAGGGTVWLPAGKYKVTDTIEVHAFCTLRGDRRDPDKGRGDYGTVVIADLKSGDDGPSLFRIGGSAGVLGVTTYYPNQNAANPVPYNYTFEVPGGAWIGNENYMMSTIADITMLNSYRGIGVSTMPNDRGNAPSSGQVHESTTIRNIRGTALFEGARAYNGADVGTWENVAFSNSYWATAPASYRPPARAALDTWTRKNGTGLALGDLEWDQFRGIALSDYKTGIHVVTGQRAQFTGSFLDLDIRRTDVGVVVDEMDSRWGWQIAGGRIEGSVKAIENNSQGYVKLTDVAVTGAVEGVVHRMSGKAPSYTQRALPKPTQHLYVVDAPHGIGYLPAADATSAVQKVLDKAGRHGGGIVYLPAGWYRISTHLTVPAKVELRGASAVPNRDQGGASYGTVLHAFEGPNNADGTPLVTLGKSAGLRGLRVFYPENNPGSADGVVAYPYAVRGYAGGNYVINAGFPNTWNGIDLRGDHTVVRKVAGAFFDHAIHLGAGRDARVEGVLSNGNAVTRTGYQQPYWMDEGRIFELVIDKYMRKTAKIVTVDGTTGVTLLNVFAYGFHDGLVVNSGQATAINLGTDNLGDGGFTVKVREGDVEVTNIARYNGATLEGPAVLRNVMAINMVQRSVSVAASGNGSVRIAGNESEPGKYEPGTPVTVTAAPTSDSVFRNWTVAGTEVSTDSTYTFTVTTDQVLTANFTAK
;
A
#
# COMPACT_ATOMS: atom_id res chain seq x y z
N MET A 1 11.06 21.20 58.75
CA MET A 1 11.94 20.17 59.34
C MET A 1 12.08 19.05 58.32
N THR A 2 13.01 19.15 57.37
CA THR A 2 14.42 18.67 57.40
C THR A 2 14.61 17.18 57.05
N ARG A 3 15.37 16.99 55.97
CA ARG A 3 16.25 15.87 55.60
C ARG A 3 15.59 14.63 54.97
N ARG A 4 15.70 14.53 53.64
CA ARG A 4 16.56 13.53 52.96
C ARG A 4 16.93 14.01 51.55
N LEU A 5 18.19 14.44 51.41
CA LEU A 5 18.87 14.81 50.17
C LEU A 5 19.61 13.57 49.62
N LEU A 6 19.49 13.40 48.31
CA LEU A 6 20.47 12.89 47.34
C LEU A 6 21.67 12.03 47.81
N ALA A 7 21.68 10.79 47.30
CA ALA A 7 22.81 10.12 46.63
C ALA A 7 22.26 8.77 46.09
N ARG A 8 22.50 8.29 44.87
CA ARG A 8 23.43 8.64 43.79
C ARG A 8 23.18 7.61 42.65
N PHE A 9 23.14 8.09 41.39
CA PHE A 9 23.48 7.43 40.10
C PHE A 9 22.77 6.11 39.71
N LEU A 10 22.27 5.84 38.50
CA LEU A 10 22.14 6.52 37.20
C LEU A 10 21.04 5.73 36.46
N PRO A 11 20.14 6.37 35.68
CA PRO A 11 18.99 5.71 35.06
C PRO A 11 19.34 5.05 33.73
N ALA A 12 18.62 3.97 33.45
CA ALA A 12 18.55 3.28 32.17
C ALA A 12 18.21 4.26 31.03
N LEU A 13 19.08 4.29 30.03
CA LEU A 13 18.90 4.97 28.75
C LEU A 13 18.36 3.96 27.72
N LEU A 14 17.56 4.52 26.81
CA LEU A 14 17.29 4.09 25.42
C LEU A 14 16.16 3.07 25.20
N LEU A 15 15.07 3.61 24.63
CA LEU A 15 14.10 2.84 23.87
C LEU A 15 13.71 3.65 22.62
N ALA A 16 14.29 3.30 21.48
CA ALA A 16 14.19 3.97 20.19
C ALA A 16 13.08 3.36 19.31
N GLY A 17 12.22 4.22 18.76
CA GLY A 17 11.32 3.90 17.65
C GLY A 17 12.05 4.09 16.32
N ALA A 18 12.06 3.03 15.51
CA ALA A 18 12.73 2.95 14.22
C ALA A 18 12.09 3.90 13.19
N ILE A 19 12.82 4.96 12.84
CA ILE A 19 12.72 5.61 11.53
C ILE A 19 13.85 5.03 10.71
N ALA A 20 13.56 4.49 9.52
CA ALA A 20 14.58 4.08 8.57
C ALA A 20 15.41 5.32 8.17
N ALA A 21 16.56 5.48 8.81
CA ALA A 21 17.67 6.22 8.23
C ALA A 21 17.97 5.62 6.84
N PRO A 22 18.56 6.37 5.89
CA PRO A 22 19.54 5.71 5.06
C PRO A 22 20.59 5.19 6.04
N GLN A 23 20.49 3.92 6.43
CA GLN A 23 21.62 3.19 6.95
C GLN A 23 22.79 3.60 6.05
N GLN A 24 23.92 4.06 6.61
CA GLN A 24 25.16 4.00 5.85
C GLN A 24 25.16 2.61 5.26
N ALA A 25 25.14 2.52 3.92
CA ALA A 25 25.04 1.24 3.25
C ALA A 25 26.15 0.40 3.86
N GLN A 26 25.76 -0.64 4.62
CA GLN A 26 26.74 -1.59 5.13
C GLN A 26 27.51 -2.04 3.89
N ALA A 27 28.84 -1.89 3.93
CA ALA A 27 29.67 -2.19 2.77
C ALA A 27 29.27 -3.57 2.25
N ALA A 28 29.01 -3.67 0.95
CA ALA A 28 28.57 -4.95 0.37
C ALA A 28 29.59 -6.03 0.74
N THR A 29 29.10 -7.10 1.37
CA THR A 29 29.95 -8.24 1.76
C THR A 29 30.39 -8.97 0.50
N MET A 30 31.69 -9.25 0.38
CA MET A 30 32.23 -9.98 -0.76
C MET A 30 31.73 -11.44 -0.75
N TYR A 31 31.60 -12.02 0.44
CA TYR A 31 31.21 -13.41 0.66
C TYR A 31 29.95 -13.52 1.55
N PRO A 32 28.74 -13.18 1.03
CA PRO A 32 27.51 -13.10 1.83
C PRO A 32 27.04 -14.45 2.41
N SER A 33 27.43 -15.58 1.80
CA SER A 33 27.19 -16.93 2.31
C SER A 33 28.41 -17.55 3.02
N GLY A 34 29.45 -16.75 3.26
CA GLY A 34 30.72 -17.20 3.80
C GLY A 34 31.67 -17.80 2.75
N VAL A 35 32.77 -18.35 3.25
CA VAL A 35 33.88 -18.95 2.49
C VAL A 35 33.99 -20.45 2.79
N GLY A 36 34.78 -21.20 2.03
CA GLY A 36 34.98 -22.61 2.32
C GLY A 36 35.71 -23.41 1.26
N ALA A 37 35.74 -24.72 1.48
CA ALA A 37 36.35 -25.70 0.61
C ALA A 37 35.44 -26.94 0.47
N ASP A 38 35.20 -27.37 -0.76
CA ASP A 38 34.68 -28.69 -1.09
C ASP A 38 35.86 -29.61 -1.40
N LEU A 39 35.99 -30.69 -0.63
CA LEU A 39 37.14 -31.59 -0.66
C LEU A 39 36.92 -32.74 -1.65
N GLY A 40 38.04 -33.32 -2.10
CA GLY A 40 38.07 -34.39 -3.08
C GLY A 40 39.43 -34.44 -3.79
N PRO A 41 39.59 -35.27 -4.83
CA PRO A 41 40.86 -35.37 -5.56
C PRO A 41 41.35 -34.04 -6.14
N ALA A 42 40.42 -33.14 -6.48
CA ALA A 42 40.68 -31.75 -6.84
C ALA A 42 39.70 -30.86 -6.05
N PRO A 43 40.14 -30.28 -4.91
CA PRO A 43 39.28 -29.44 -4.10
C PRO A 43 38.80 -28.20 -4.85
N THR A 44 37.56 -27.79 -4.60
CA THR A 44 37.04 -26.48 -5.03
C THR A 44 37.03 -25.55 -3.82
N THR A 45 37.58 -24.35 -3.96
CA THR A 45 37.85 -23.45 -2.84
C THR A 45 37.36 -22.03 -3.13
N LEU A 46 36.98 -21.31 -2.08
CA LEU A 46 36.65 -19.89 -2.09
C LEU A 46 37.05 -19.34 -0.74
N GLY A 47 38.05 -18.46 -0.69
CA GLY A 47 38.53 -17.83 0.56
C GLY A 47 39.05 -18.80 1.63
N VAL A 48 39.20 -20.10 1.34
CA VAL A 48 39.75 -21.11 2.25
C VAL A 48 40.63 -22.07 1.47
N LYS A 49 41.88 -22.24 1.89
CA LYS A 49 42.84 -23.16 1.30
C LYS A 49 43.02 -24.39 2.21
N PRO A 50 42.59 -25.59 1.79
CA PRO A 50 42.76 -26.80 2.56
C PRO A 50 44.16 -27.43 2.36
N ALA A 51 44.73 -27.99 3.42
CA ALA A 51 45.93 -28.81 3.42
C ALA A 51 45.77 -30.00 4.39
N ALA A 52 46.68 -30.98 4.34
CA ALA A 52 46.60 -32.18 5.19
C ALA A 52 47.91 -32.39 5.95
N GLY A 53 47.86 -32.15 7.26
CA GLY A 53 48.89 -32.49 8.24
C GLY A 53 50.32 -32.04 7.92
N ASP A 54 51.25 -32.46 8.78
CA ASP A 54 52.69 -32.31 8.53
C ASP A 54 53.20 -33.34 7.49
N ASP A 55 52.52 -34.49 7.35
CA ASP A 55 52.78 -35.50 6.31
C ASP A 55 51.55 -35.69 5.41
N PRO A 56 51.47 -35.00 4.26
CA PRO A 56 50.33 -35.09 3.34
C PRO A 56 50.30 -36.40 2.54
N ALA A 57 51.35 -37.23 2.60
CA ALA A 57 51.43 -38.45 1.79
C ALA A 57 50.41 -39.53 2.22
N GLY A 58 49.94 -39.48 3.47
CA GLY A 58 48.92 -40.36 4.03
C GLY A 58 47.47 -39.94 3.75
N LEU A 59 47.24 -38.76 3.19
CA LEU A 59 45.90 -38.25 2.89
C LEU A 59 45.18 -39.14 1.87
N ARG A 60 44.03 -39.69 2.26
CA ARG A 60 43.18 -40.48 1.36
C ARG A 60 42.09 -39.59 0.76
N THR A 61 41.95 -39.59 -0.56
CA THR A 61 40.91 -38.83 -1.25
C THR A 61 40.05 -39.74 -2.12
N GLY A 62 38.77 -39.40 -2.30
CA GLY A 62 37.86 -40.23 -3.07
C GLY A 62 36.46 -39.67 -3.18
N THR A 63 35.51 -40.54 -3.51
CA THR A 63 34.08 -40.22 -3.51
C THR A 63 33.34 -41.30 -2.75
N GLU A 64 32.47 -40.89 -1.82
CA GLU A 64 31.69 -41.78 -0.97
C GLU A 64 30.24 -41.27 -0.91
N GLN A 65 29.27 -42.12 -1.23
CA GLN A 65 27.85 -41.75 -1.32
C GLN A 65 27.60 -40.52 -2.23
N GLY A 66 28.38 -40.37 -3.30
CA GLY A 66 28.26 -39.27 -4.26
C GLY A 66 28.92 -37.96 -3.86
N ARG A 67 29.64 -37.90 -2.73
CA ARG A 67 30.38 -36.72 -2.28
C ARG A 67 31.89 -36.94 -2.32
N GLY A 68 32.64 -35.97 -2.83
CA GLY A 68 34.10 -35.95 -2.72
C GLY A 68 34.53 -35.84 -1.26
N PHE A 69 35.65 -36.44 -0.89
CA PHE A 69 36.15 -36.38 0.49
C PHE A 69 37.67 -36.41 0.58
N TRP A 70 38.16 -35.91 1.71
CA TRP A 70 39.50 -36.16 2.28
C TRP A 70 39.34 -36.95 3.58
N GLN A 71 40.20 -37.94 3.80
CA GLN A 71 40.24 -38.77 5.00
C GLN A 71 41.65 -38.76 5.59
N THR A 72 41.75 -38.49 6.89
CA THR A 72 43.00 -38.55 7.66
C THR A 72 43.48 -39.99 7.85
N ASP A 73 44.78 -40.18 8.05
CA ASP A 73 45.40 -41.48 8.34
C ASP A 73 46.50 -41.28 9.40
N PRO A 74 46.12 -41.21 10.69
CA PRO A 74 47.04 -41.00 11.79
C PRO A 74 48.13 -42.07 11.89
N ALA A 75 47.87 -43.29 11.40
CA ALA A 75 48.87 -44.37 11.37
C ALA A 75 50.06 -44.06 10.44
N THR A 76 49.89 -43.10 9.53
CA THR A 76 50.92 -42.62 8.58
C THR A 76 51.39 -41.19 8.87
N GLY A 77 50.91 -40.56 9.95
CA GLY A 77 51.29 -39.19 10.34
C GLY A 77 50.41 -38.08 9.75
N THR A 78 49.34 -38.40 9.02
CA THR A 78 48.34 -37.42 8.57
C THR A 78 47.23 -37.27 9.61
N ASP A 79 47.55 -36.63 10.74
CA ASP A 79 46.68 -36.59 11.93
C ASP A 79 45.50 -35.61 11.83
N TYR A 80 45.61 -34.55 11.03
CA TYR A 80 44.64 -33.46 10.95
C TYR A 80 44.54 -32.85 9.55
N LEU A 81 43.44 -32.12 9.30
CA LEU A 81 43.26 -31.28 8.11
C LEU A 81 43.41 -29.80 8.51
N GLU A 82 44.13 -29.03 7.70
CA GLU A 82 44.35 -27.59 7.90
C GLU A 82 43.53 -26.78 6.91
N PHE A 83 43.07 -25.61 7.37
CA PHE A 83 42.36 -24.65 6.56
C PHE A 83 42.91 -23.25 6.86
N ASP A 84 43.53 -22.65 5.86
CA ASP A 84 44.02 -21.27 5.85
C ASP A 84 42.94 -20.37 5.25
N VAL A 85 42.54 -19.32 5.97
CA VAL A 85 41.41 -18.46 5.61
C VAL A 85 41.94 -17.17 5.01
N ASP A 86 41.38 -16.77 3.86
CA ASP A 86 41.81 -15.55 3.20
C ASP A 86 41.63 -14.34 4.12
N ARG A 87 42.69 -13.54 4.25
CA ARG A 87 42.71 -12.36 5.11
C ARG A 87 41.62 -11.36 4.75
N ASP A 88 41.27 -11.27 3.47
CA ASP A 88 40.20 -10.39 2.99
C ASP A 88 38.85 -10.76 3.59
N TYR A 89 38.57 -12.05 3.80
CA TYR A 89 37.36 -12.50 4.48
C TYR A 89 37.40 -12.18 5.98
N VAL A 90 38.56 -12.37 6.63
CA VAL A 90 38.75 -12.08 8.06
C VAL A 90 38.51 -10.59 8.36
N ASP A 91 39.03 -9.71 7.52
CA ASP A 91 38.89 -8.26 7.70
C ASP A 91 37.43 -7.76 7.46
N GLU A 92 36.58 -8.56 6.78
CA GLU A 92 35.16 -8.27 6.55
C GLU A 92 34.21 -8.75 7.67
N ILE A 93 34.64 -9.69 8.51
CA ILE A 93 33.78 -10.32 9.53
C ILE A 93 34.10 -9.85 10.96
N GLY A 94 33.10 -9.90 11.83
CA GLY A 94 33.31 -9.75 13.28
C GLY A 94 34.10 -10.92 13.85
N THR A 95 34.88 -10.68 14.90
CA THR A 95 35.67 -11.73 15.57
C THR A 95 34.85 -12.65 16.46
N ASP A 96 33.62 -12.22 16.79
CA ASP A 96 32.67 -12.92 17.63
C ASP A 96 31.50 -13.38 16.74
N ASP A 97 30.99 -14.60 16.96
CA ASP A 97 29.91 -15.24 16.19
C ASP A 97 30.32 -15.84 14.83
N VAL A 98 31.53 -16.43 14.75
CA VAL A 98 31.97 -17.19 13.57
C VAL A 98 31.52 -18.64 13.67
N LEU A 99 30.79 -19.11 12.65
CA LEU A 99 30.26 -20.46 12.57
C LEU A 99 31.04 -21.25 11.52
N VAL A 100 31.69 -22.33 11.95
CA VAL A 100 32.33 -23.28 11.06
C VAL A 100 31.44 -24.50 10.93
N THR A 101 30.94 -24.76 9.72
CA THR A 101 30.21 -25.99 9.43
C THR A 101 31.09 -26.97 8.70
N VAL A 102 31.12 -28.21 9.18
CA VAL A 102 31.90 -29.30 8.60
C VAL A 102 30.95 -30.38 8.12
N THR A 103 31.02 -30.72 6.84
CA THR A 103 30.33 -31.89 6.30
C THR A 103 31.23 -33.11 6.46
N TYR A 104 30.89 -34.01 7.37
CA TYR A 104 31.68 -35.18 7.72
C TYR A 104 30.86 -36.48 7.63
N LEU A 105 31.55 -37.60 7.41
CA LEU A 105 30.92 -38.92 7.41
C LEU A 105 30.97 -39.50 8.82
N ASP A 106 29.80 -39.64 9.46
CA ASP A 106 29.68 -40.03 10.86
C ASP A 106 29.93 -41.54 11.07
N ARG A 107 31.20 -41.94 11.14
CA ARG A 107 31.65 -43.33 11.38
C ARG A 107 32.23 -43.49 12.79
N GLY A 108 31.88 -44.59 13.46
CA GLY A 108 32.41 -44.92 14.80
C GLY A 108 31.81 -44.08 15.94
N THR A 109 32.42 -44.16 17.13
CA THR A 109 31.92 -43.55 18.38
C THR A 109 32.95 -42.61 19.04
N GLY A 110 33.67 -41.85 18.22
CA GLY A 110 34.71 -40.89 18.65
C GLY A 110 34.25 -39.44 18.68
N SER A 111 35.18 -38.50 18.58
CA SER A 111 34.95 -37.04 18.49
C SER A 111 35.47 -36.47 17.17
N LEU A 112 34.82 -35.42 16.69
CA LEU A 112 35.35 -34.46 15.71
C LEU A 112 35.71 -33.18 16.46
N GLU A 113 36.97 -32.80 16.38
CA GLU A 113 37.61 -31.77 17.20
C GLU A 113 38.15 -30.66 16.30
N LEU A 114 37.97 -29.40 16.70
CA LEU A 114 38.39 -28.24 15.93
C LEU A 114 39.23 -27.31 16.80
N GLN A 115 40.46 -27.05 16.35
CA GLN A 115 41.35 -26.05 16.91
C GLN A 115 41.46 -24.86 15.95
N TYR A 116 41.56 -23.64 16.49
CA TYR A 116 41.60 -22.42 15.68
C TYR A 116 42.50 -21.33 16.26
N ASP A 117 42.99 -20.46 15.37
CA ASP A 117 43.79 -19.29 15.72
C ASP A 117 42.89 -18.18 16.28
N ALA A 118 42.63 -18.21 17.59
CA ALA A 118 41.92 -17.14 18.29
C ALA A 118 42.88 -15.99 18.65
N ALA A 119 42.39 -14.75 18.65
CA ALA A 119 43.21 -13.55 18.91
C ALA A 119 44.04 -13.68 20.19
N ALA A 120 43.45 -14.21 21.27
CA ALA A 120 44.11 -14.40 22.56
C ALA A 120 44.94 -15.69 22.67
N ASN A 121 44.52 -16.78 22.00
CA ASN A 121 45.18 -18.08 22.04
C ASN A 121 45.26 -18.65 20.62
N PRO A 122 46.47 -18.76 20.03
CA PRO A 122 46.64 -19.28 18.67
C PRO A 122 46.25 -20.76 18.51
N GLN A 123 46.03 -21.47 19.63
CA GLN A 123 45.64 -22.88 19.69
C GLN A 123 44.38 -23.02 20.56
N ALA A 124 43.33 -22.27 20.24
CA ALA A 124 42.06 -22.36 20.97
C ALA A 124 41.26 -23.57 20.48
N ASP A 125 40.66 -24.32 21.40
CA ASP A 125 39.82 -25.47 21.07
C ASP A 125 38.33 -25.06 21.07
N ALA A 126 37.60 -25.48 20.05
CA ALA A 126 36.15 -25.39 20.02
C ALA A 126 35.53 -26.55 20.83
N THR A 127 34.21 -26.52 21.06
CA THR A 127 33.53 -27.64 21.71
C THR A 127 33.46 -28.84 20.76
N ASP A 128 33.98 -29.99 21.20
CA ASP A 128 34.01 -31.22 20.42
C ASP A 128 32.62 -31.71 20.01
N LEU A 129 32.51 -32.21 18.78
CA LEU A 129 31.30 -32.87 18.29
C LEU A 129 31.43 -34.37 18.44
N GLN A 130 30.50 -34.97 19.18
CA GLN A 130 30.50 -36.42 19.41
C GLN A 130 29.92 -37.16 18.19
N LEU A 131 30.66 -38.15 17.70
CA LEU A 131 30.25 -39.04 16.62
C LEU A 131 29.28 -40.09 17.14
N THR A 132 28.25 -40.39 16.35
CA THR A 132 27.20 -41.35 16.71
C THR A 132 27.29 -42.65 15.92
N GLY A 133 28.11 -42.67 14.87
CA GLY A 133 28.35 -43.86 14.05
C GLY A 133 27.21 -44.19 13.09
N SER A 134 26.41 -43.19 12.70
CA SER A 134 25.24 -43.39 11.84
C SER A 134 25.56 -43.86 10.41
N GLY A 135 26.82 -43.73 9.97
CA GLY A 135 27.25 -44.07 8.61
C GLY A 135 26.74 -43.13 7.51
N GLN A 136 26.11 -42.01 7.90
CA GLN A 136 25.57 -41.00 7.00
C GLN A 136 26.44 -39.73 7.02
N TRP A 137 26.39 -38.98 5.92
CA TRP A 137 26.94 -37.62 5.88
C TRP A 137 26.13 -36.70 6.81
N LYS A 138 26.82 -36.01 7.70
CA LYS A 138 26.25 -35.04 8.64
C LYS A 138 26.93 -33.69 8.50
N THR A 139 26.25 -32.66 8.98
CA THR A 139 26.80 -31.31 9.12
C THR A 139 27.02 -31.05 10.60
N GLY A 140 28.29 -30.96 11.00
CA GLY A 140 28.69 -30.48 12.32
C GLY A 140 28.83 -28.97 12.32
N ILE A 141 28.57 -28.32 13.46
CA ILE A 141 28.67 -26.87 13.64
C ILE A 141 29.61 -26.60 14.82
N PHE A 142 30.63 -25.79 14.59
CA PHE A 142 31.51 -25.26 15.62
C PHE A 142 31.29 -23.76 15.73
N GLU A 143 31.03 -23.29 16.95
CA GLU A 143 30.91 -21.87 17.27
C GLU A 143 32.27 -21.35 17.75
N LEU A 144 32.81 -20.35 17.05
CA LEU A 144 34.10 -19.73 17.37
C LEU A 144 33.87 -18.32 17.89
N THR A 145 34.70 -17.90 18.85
CA THR A 145 34.64 -16.56 19.46
C THR A 145 36.03 -15.97 19.56
N GLY A 146 36.15 -14.64 19.47
CA GLY A 146 37.44 -13.95 19.50
C GLY A 146 38.45 -14.48 18.48
N ILE A 147 38.03 -14.79 17.26
CA ILE A 147 38.95 -15.28 16.22
C ILE A 147 40.06 -14.26 15.93
N GLY A 148 41.26 -14.75 15.61
CA GLY A 148 42.40 -13.95 15.17
C GLY A 148 42.73 -14.18 13.70
N PHE A 149 42.72 -15.45 13.28
CA PHE A 149 43.02 -15.92 11.92
C PHE A 149 44.23 -15.18 11.32
N THR A 150 45.36 -15.34 12.00
CA THR A 150 46.66 -14.71 11.72
C THR A 150 47.71 -15.75 11.36
N ASN A 151 47.27 -16.95 10.93
CA ASN A 151 48.11 -18.03 10.45
C ASN A 151 49.06 -18.60 11.52
N ARG A 152 48.68 -18.55 12.80
CA ARG A 152 49.55 -19.02 13.91
C ARG A 152 49.46 -20.53 14.18
N LEU A 153 48.71 -21.30 13.37
CA LEU A 153 48.65 -22.76 13.41
C LEU A 153 49.48 -23.41 12.28
N GLY A 154 50.75 -23.04 12.14
CA GLY A 154 51.62 -23.61 11.10
C GLY A 154 51.23 -23.13 9.69
N ASP A 155 51.07 -21.81 9.53
CA ASP A 155 50.59 -21.13 8.32
C ASP A 155 49.09 -21.31 8.02
N ALA A 156 48.33 -22.01 8.87
CA ALA A 156 46.86 -22.17 8.79
C ALA A 156 46.13 -21.47 9.94
N ASP A 157 44.79 -21.38 9.85
CA ASP A 157 43.91 -20.76 10.85
C ASP A 157 43.02 -21.74 11.59
N ILE A 158 42.71 -22.88 10.97
CA ILE A 158 41.86 -23.93 11.55
C ILE A 158 42.53 -25.29 11.32
N ARG A 159 42.49 -26.13 12.36
CA ARG A 159 42.82 -27.56 12.32
C ARG A 159 41.61 -28.39 12.72
N LEU A 160 41.33 -29.41 11.91
CA LEU A 160 40.25 -30.35 12.14
C LEU A 160 40.82 -31.76 12.29
N PHE A 161 40.51 -32.43 13.39
CA PHE A 161 40.98 -33.77 13.71
C PHE A 161 39.91 -34.55 14.46
N GLY A 162 40.21 -35.78 14.82
CA GLY A 162 39.31 -36.57 15.66
C GLY A 162 40.07 -37.62 16.44
N SER A 163 39.37 -38.25 17.37
CA SER A 163 39.92 -39.36 18.17
C SER A 163 40.26 -40.62 17.35
N ALA A 164 39.98 -40.60 16.04
CA ALA A 164 40.28 -41.61 15.02
C ALA A 164 40.27 -40.96 13.62
N ASP A 165 40.54 -41.71 12.54
CA ASP A 165 40.44 -41.25 11.15
C ASP A 165 39.11 -40.54 10.88
N ILE A 166 39.16 -39.27 10.49
CA ILE A 166 37.98 -38.47 10.10
C ILE A 166 37.86 -38.42 8.59
N THR A 167 36.62 -38.43 8.09
CA THR A 167 36.32 -38.31 6.66
C THR A 167 35.46 -37.07 6.43
N VAL A 168 35.99 -36.10 5.68
CA VAL A 168 35.42 -34.75 5.54
C VAL A 168 35.20 -34.45 4.06
N ALA A 169 33.98 -34.05 3.71
CA ALA A 169 33.61 -33.65 2.36
C ALA A 169 33.75 -32.15 2.11
N GLY A 170 33.69 -31.33 3.15
CA GLY A 170 33.84 -29.89 3.01
C GLY A 170 33.72 -29.15 4.32
N LEU A 171 34.23 -27.93 4.29
CA LEU A 171 34.18 -26.98 5.39
C LEU A 171 33.63 -25.64 4.86
N ARG A 172 32.77 -24.99 5.63
CA ARG A 172 32.31 -23.62 5.41
C ARG A 172 32.57 -22.78 6.65
N ILE A 173 32.95 -21.54 6.45
CA ILE A 173 33.08 -20.53 7.48
C ILE A 173 32.07 -19.45 7.12
N SER A 174 31.16 -19.18 8.04
CA SER A 174 30.07 -18.21 7.86
C SER A 174 29.89 -17.39 9.12
N THR A 175 29.31 -16.21 8.97
CA THR A 175 28.95 -15.35 10.10
C THR A 175 27.48 -14.95 9.99
N ALA A 176 26.93 -14.46 11.10
CA ALA A 176 25.57 -13.96 11.10
C ALA A 176 25.44 -12.72 10.20
N GLY A 177 24.74 -12.85 9.07
CA GLY A 177 24.42 -11.71 8.21
C GLY A 177 23.15 -10.96 8.64
N ALA A 178 22.37 -11.54 9.56
CA ALA A 178 21.26 -10.86 10.21
C ALA A 178 21.23 -11.21 11.70
N SER A 179 20.89 -10.23 12.54
CA SER A 179 20.78 -10.41 13.99
C SER A 179 19.75 -9.47 14.60
N VAL A 180 19.32 -9.82 15.81
CA VAL A 180 18.58 -8.93 16.69
C VAL A 180 19.00 -9.18 18.13
N GLN A 181 19.34 -8.12 18.86
CA GLN A 181 19.41 -8.16 20.31
C GLN A 181 18.03 -7.79 20.86
N LEU A 182 17.45 -8.65 21.67
CA LEU A 182 16.12 -8.49 22.25
C LEU A 182 16.20 -7.72 23.56
N GLY A 183 15.08 -7.10 23.93
CA GLY A 183 15.01 -6.23 25.09
C GLY A 183 13.80 -5.32 25.02
N ALA A 184 13.66 -4.43 26.00
CA ALA A 184 12.61 -3.43 26.00
C ALA A 184 12.63 -2.63 24.67
N SER A 185 13.83 -2.25 24.19
CA SER A 185 14.09 -1.87 22.79
C SER A 185 14.95 -2.93 22.11
N PRO A 186 14.41 -3.67 21.14
CA PRO A 186 15.24 -4.54 20.31
C PRO A 186 16.20 -3.72 19.44
N ILE A 187 17.47 -4.12 19.37
CA ILE A 187 18.45 -3.59 18.42
C ILE A 187 18.47 -4.53 17.22
N GLN A 188 17.89 -4.08 16.12
CA GLN A 188 17.66 -4.88 14.92
C GLN A 188 18.77 -4.66 13.89
N SER A 189 19.29 -5.75 13.33
CA SER A 189 20.23 -5.74 12.21
C SER A 189 19.80 -6.79 11.20
N GLY A 190 18.81 -6.48 10.37
CA GLY A 190 18.29 -7.43 9.37
C GLY A 190 17.32 -8.48 9.91
N ILE A 191 16.95 -8.44 11.20
CA ILE A 191 15.83 -9.22 11.77
C ILE A 191 14.86 -8.28 12.47
N SER A 192 13.59 -8.32 12.07
CA SER A 192 12.46 -7.64 12.73
C SER A 192 11.75 -8.62 13.66
N PRO A 193 11.83 -8.46 15.00
CA PRO A 193 11.16 -9.32 15.94
C PRO A 193 9.72 -8.87 16.21
N ARG A 194 8.80 -9.81 16.43
CA ARG A 194 7.44 -9.54 16.94
C ARG A 194 7.10 -10.49 18.09
N ALA A 195 6.66 -9.94 19.21
CA ALA A 195 6.31 -10.69 20.40
C ALA A 195 4.88 -11.24 20.33
N GLY A 196 4.74 -12.52 19.99
CA GLY A 196 3.47 -13.23 19.98
C GLY A 196 2.37 -12.59 19.12
N ASP A 197 1.13 -12.95 19.43
CA ASP A 197 -0.07 -12.35 18.86
C ASP A 197 -0.58 -11.15 19.70
N ARG A 198 -0.04 -10.96 20.92
CA ARG A 198 -0.36 -9.88 21.87
C ARG A 198 0.91 -9.35 22.53
N ALA A 199 1.52 -8.35 21.89
CA ALA A 199 2.80 -7.77 22.32
C ALA A 199 2.74 -7.08 23.69
N GLU A 200 1.55 -6.69 24.15
CA GLU A 200 1.32 -6.09 25.47
C GLU A 200 1.67 -7.01 26.64
N ASN A 201 1.71 -8.33 26.41
CA ASN A 201 2.05 -9.35 27.41
C ASN A 201 3.52 -9.78 27.32
N LEU A 202 4.36 -9.05 26.58
CA LEU A 202 5.78 -9.36 26.49
C LEU A 202 6.48 -9.01 27.79
N VAL A 203 7.11 -10.01 28.41
CA VAL A 203 8.00 -9.77 29.55
C VAL A 203 9.39 -9.43 29.02
N THR A 204 9.93 -8.29 29.44
CA THR A 204 11.31 -7.89 29.14
C THR A 204 12.08 -7.62 30.42
N GLY A 205 13.41 -7.74 30.35
CA GLY A 205 14.27 -7.46 31.49
C GLY A 205 15.73 -7.42 31.10
N VAL A 206 16.60 -7.29 32.10
CA VAL A 206 18.05 -7.39 31.96
C VAL A 206 18.54 -8.45 32.96
N GLN A 207 19.30 -9.43 32.49
CA GLN A 207 19.90 -10.49 33.29
C GLN A 207 21.39 -10.58 32.94
N ASP A 208 22.26 -10.43 33.95
CA ASP A 208 23.72 -10.42 33.78
C ASP A 208 24.20 -9.39 32.74
N GLY A 209 23.57 -8.22 32.74
CA GLY A 209 23.87 -7.13 31.81
C GLY A 209 23.32 -7.32 30.39
N ARG A 210 22.67 -8.45 30.09
CA ARG A 210 22.05 -8.71 28.78
C ARG A 210 20.54 -8.44 28.82
N PRO A 211 20.01 -7.57 27.94
CA PRO A 211 18.57 -7.41 27.81
C PRO A 211 17.94 -8.68 27.19
N TYR A 212 16.67 -8.96 27.52
CA TYR A 212 15.98 -10.16 27.03
C TYR A 212 14.48 -9.96 26.84
N TRP A 213 13.89 -10.85 26.02
CA TRP A 213 12.47 -11.16 26.00
C TRP A 213 12.20 -12.49 26.71
N GLN A 214 11.09 -12.59 27.42
CA GLN A 214 10.65 -13.81 28.09
C GLN A 214 9.22 -14.17 27.69
N THR A 215 8.97 -15.46 27.46
CA THR A 215 7.60 -15.96 27.31
C THR A 215 6.84 -15.77 28.62
N ASP A 216 5.52 -15.67 28.54
CA ASP A 216 4.67 -15.62 29.74
C ASP A 216 3.40 -16.43 29.50
N ARG A 217 3.40 -17.64 30.07
CA ARG A 217 2.26 -18.56 30.03
C ARG A 217 1.25 -18.34 31.16
N THR A 218 1.55 -17.43 32.10
CA THR A 218 0.72 -17.18 33.29
C THR A 218 -0.29 -16.04 33.09
N ALA A 219 -0.11 -15.20 32.06
CA ALA A 219 -1.08 -14.22 31.63
C ALA A 219 -2.40 -14.88 31.13
N PRO A 220 -3.59 -14.30 31.41
CA PRO A 220 -4.87 -14.87 30.95
C PRO A 220 -4.88 -15.00 29.42
N ALA A 221 -5.41 -16.13 28.95
CA ALA A 221 -5.23 -16.57 27.56
C ALA A 221 -5.75 -15.56 26.51
N PRO A 222 -5.02 -15.37 25.39
CA PRO A 222 -3.74 -16.02 25.05
C PRO A 222 -2.52 -15.23 25.58
N GLY A 223 -1.61 -15.91 26.28
CA GLY A 223 -0.29 -15.38 26.71
C GLY A 223 0.77 -15.39 25.60
N THR A 224 1.99 -14.91 25.90
CA THR A 224 3.10 -14.80 24.94
C THR A 224 3.83 -16.14 24.78
N ASN A 225 3.36 -16.98 23.83
CA ASN A 225 3.89 -18.33 23.61
C ASN A 225 4.94 -18.43 22.48
N PHE A 226 5.03 -17.41 21.62
CA PHE A 226 5.90 -17.41 20.45
C PHE A 226 6.66 -16.09 20.34
N PHE A 227 7.90 -16.15 19.85
CA PHE A 227 8.59 -14.98 19.31
C PHE A 227 8.76 -15.15 17.81
N TYR A 228 8.14 -14.26 17.04
CA TYR A 228 8.24 -14.23 15.58
C TYR A 228 9.48 -13.44 15.18
N MET A 229 10.21 -13.95 14.20
CA MET A 229 11.39 -13.31 13.63
C MET A 229 11.18 -13.21 12.12
N ASN A 230 11.29 -12.00 11.58
CA ASN A 230 11.27 -11.75 10.15
C ASN A 230 12.66 -11.29 9.70
N VAL A 231 13.34 -12.11 8.92
CA VAL A 231 14.62 -11.77 8.31
C VAL A 231 14.35 -10.80 7.16
N SER A 232 15.29 -9.91 6.87
CA SER A 232 15.16 -9.01 5.73
C SER A 232 15.14 -9.82 4.43
N ASP A 233 14.12 -9.61 3.58
CA ASP A 233 14.05 -10.20 2.23
C ASP A 233 15.25 -9.84 1.36
N THR A 234 15.93 -8.73 1.67
CA THR A 234 17.17 -8.32 0.98
C THR A 234 18.37 -9.19 1.35
N TYR A 235 18.28 -9.96 2.43
CA TYR A 235 19.31 -10.91 2.87
C TYR A 235 18.90 -12.36 2.54
N LEU A 236 17.69 -12.78 2.93
CA LEU A 236 17.18 -14.12 2.66
C LEU A 236 15.70 -14.05 2.28
N TYR A 237 15.38 -14.42 1.03
CA TYR A 237 14.01 -14.66 0.57
C TYR A 237 13.99 -15.78 -0.46
N ASN A 238 13.04 -16.71 -0.33
CA ASN A 238 12.94 -17.90 -1.18
C ASN A 238 14.27 -18.67 -1.28
N ASN A 239 14.99 -18.74 -0.15
CA ASN A 239 16.30 -19.35 -0.05
C ASN A 239 16.28 -20.86 -0.34
N ARG A 240 17.43 -21.39 -0.78
CA ARG A 240 17.64 -22.84 -1.05
C ARG A 240 18.90 -23.40 -0.39
N SER A 241 19.66 -22.54 0.29
CA SER A 241 20.88 -22.93 0.98
C SER A 241 20.61 -23.25 2.45
N LEU A 242 21.58 -23.87 3.12
CA LEU A 242 21.49 -24.12 4.56
C LEU A 242 21.42 -22.79 5.32
N VAL A 243 20.47 -22.66 6.24
CA VAL A 243 20.35 -21.51 7.15
C VAL A 243 20.67 -21.97 8.57
N LEU A 244 21.53 -21.23 9.25
CA LEU A 244 21.81 -21.42 10.66
C LEU A 244 21.09 -20.35 11.47
N VAL A 245 20.42 -20.75 12.55
CA VAL A 245 19.77 -19.83 13.49
C VAL A 245 20.32 -20.04 14.88
N SER A 246 21.10 -19.08 15.38
CA SER A 246 21.66 -19.10 16.72
C SER A 246 20.78 -18.32 17.69
N ILE A 247 20.47 -18.92 18.84
CA ILE A 247 19.62 -18.33 19.88
C ILE A 247 20.39 -18.26 21.19
N ASP A 248 20.58 -17.05 21.71
CA ASP A 248 21.13 -16.83 23.05
C ASP A 248 20.01 -16.95 24.07
N TYR A 249 19.98 -18.04 24.84
CA TYR A 249 18.97 -18.34 25.84
C TYR A 249 19.54 -18.43 27.25
N PHE A 250 18.72 -18.16 28.26
CA PHE A 250 19.13 -18.30 29.66
C PHE A 250 18.81 -19.70 30.16
N ASP A 251 19.84 -20.45 30.55
CA ASP A 251 19.73 -21.85 30.97
C ASP A 251 19.22 -21.99 32.42
N ALA A 252 17.92 -21.80 32.63
CA ALA A 252 17.30 -21.84 33.96
C ALA A 252 15.99 -22.62 34.03
N GLY A 253 15.81 -23.39 35.10
CA GLY A 253 14.55 -24.07 35.43
C GLY A 253 14.31 -25.42 34.73
N ASN A 254 15.27 -25.94 33.95
CA ASN A 254 15.15 -27.19 33.20
C ASN A 254 14.05 -27.16 32.11
N GLY A 255 14.07 -26.12 31.27
CA GLY A 255 13.07 -25.91 30.22
C GLY A 255 13.40 -26.57 28.87
N GLN A 256 12.60 -26.21 27.86
CA GLN A 256 12.85 -26.62 26.48
C GLN A 256 12.40 -25.53 25.49
N PHE A 257 12.94 -25.55 24.28
CA PHE A 257 12.48 -24.71 23.17
C PHE A 257 12.76 -25.34 21.80
N GLY A 258 12.05 -24.86 20.78
CA GLY A 258 12.23 -25.22 19.38
C GLY A 258 11.71 -24.10 18.47
N MET A 259 11.67 -24.37 17.17
CA MET A 259 11.21 -23.41 16.17
C MET A 259 10.24 -24.03 15.17
N HIS A 260 9.33 -23.22 14.65
CA HIS A 260 8.69 -23.46 13.36
C HIS A 260 9.26 -22.48 12.35
N TYR A 261 9.72 -22.97 11.20
CA TYR A 261 10.29 -22.13 10.14
C TYR A 261 9.58 -22.34 8.81
N ASP A 262 9.61 -21.30 7.98
CA ASP A 262 9.07 -21.31 6.63
C ASP A 262 9.92 -22.24 5.72
N SER A 263 9.29 -23.32 5.23
CA SER A 263 9.93 -24.41 4.48
C SER A 263 9.18 -24.76 3.19
N PRO A 264 9.75 -25.58 2.28
CA PRO A 264 9.14 -25.89 1.00
C PRO A 264 7.89 -26.75 1.22
N GLY A 265 6.76 -26.29 0.70
CA GLY A 265 5.46 -26.91 0.91
C GLY A 265 4.34 -25.87 0.84
N SER A 266 3.13 -26.31 0.53
CA SER A 266 1.94 -25.44 0.46
C SER A 266 0.92 -25.72 1.56
N THR A 267 1.16 -26.73 2.41
CA THR A 267 0.26 -27.14 3.50
C THR A 267 1.01 -27.33 4.80
N ILE A 268 0.34 -27.12 5.94
CA ILE A 268 0.89 -27.42 7.27
C ILE A 268 0.87 -28.94 7.47
N PRO A 269 1.97 -29.58 7.95
CA PRO A 269 3.16 -28.95 8.55
C PRO A 269 4.31 -28.64 7.60
N ASP A 270 4.29 -29.10 6.34
CA ASP A 270 5.42 -28.94 5.41
C ASP A 270 5.76 -27.48 5.08
N MET A 271 4.78 -26.59 5.18
CA MET A 271 4.96 -25.13 5.06
C MET A 271 5.59 -24.50 6.32
N PHE A 272 5.32 -25.05 7.51
CA PHE A 272 5.83 -24.59 8.80
C PHE A 272 6.48 -25.75 9.55
N LYS A 273 7.64 -26.16 9.06
CA LYS A 273 8.34 -27.34 9.55
C LYS A 273 8.93 -27.07 10.94
N GLY A 274 8.84 -28.08 11.80
CA GLY A 274 9.45 -28.06 13.13
C GLY A 274 10.96 -28.25 13.05
N SER A 275 11.71 -27.54 13.89
CA SER A 275 13.10 -27.87 14.20
C SER A 275 13.17 -29.04 15.20
N GLU A 276 14.39 -29.44 15.56
CA GLU A 276 14.60 -30.20 16.80
C GLU A 276 14.16 -29.39 18.04
N VAL A 277 13.91 -30.10 19.15
CA VAL A 277 13.60 -29.49 20.45
C VAL A 277 14.83 -29.57 21.35
N VAL A 278 15.31 -28.40 21.76
CA VAL A 278 16.43 -28.24 22.68
C VAL A 278 15.89 -28.33 24.11
N ARG A 279 16.44 -29.26 24.89
CA ARG A 279 16.21 -29.34 26.34
C ARG A 279 17.41 -28.75 27.05
N TYR A 280 17.16 -27.83 27.97
CA TYR A 280 18.20 -27.16 28.74
C TYR A 280 18.01 -27.41 30.24
N GLY A 281 19.05 -27.14 31.03
CA GLY A 281 19.12 -27.40 32.47
C GLY A 281 18.84 -26.18 33.34
N ASP A 282 19.59 -26.04 34.42
CA ASP A 282 19.48 -24.92 35.37
C ASP A 282 20.87 -24.40 35.78
N THR A 283 21.77 -24.22 34.81
CA THR A 283 23.13 -23.71 35.11
C THR A 283 23.14 -22.22 35.44
N LYS A 284 22.03 -21.50 35.16
CA LYS A 284 21.84 -20.07 35.42
C LYS A 284 22.87 -19.20 34.70
N THR A 285 23.27 -19.63 33.51
CA THR A 285 24.15 -18.87 32.62
C THR A 285 23.49 -18.69 31.26
N TRP A 286 23.91 -17.68 30.53
CA TRP A 286 23.56 -17.52 29.12
C TRP A 286 24.28 -18.58 28.29
N LYS A 287 23.54 -19.25 27.42
CA LYS A 287 24.04 -20.25 26.47
C LYS A 287 23.53 -19.93 25.07
N THR A 288 24.21 -20.46 24.07
CA THR A 288 23.81 -20.35 22.67
C THR A 288 23.49 -21.75 22.15
N HIS A 289 22.43 -21.86 21.34
CA HIS A 289 22.17 -23.05 20.53
C HIS A 289 21.97 -22.63 19.09
N THR A 290 22.58 -23.35 18.15
CA THR A 290 22.48 -23.09 16.72
C THR A 290 21.72 -24.19 16.01
N PHE A 291 20.58 -23.85 15.42
CA PHE A 291 19.78 -24.75 14.59
C PHE A 291 20.29 -24.76 13.15
N ALA A 292 20.48 -25.95 12.56
CA ALA A 292 20.67 -26.12 11.12
C ALA A 292 19.31 -26.37 10.43
N LEU A 293 18.94 -25.46 9.53
CA LEU A 293 17.70 -25.53 8.75
C LEU A 293 18.03 -25.79 7.27
N PRO A 294 18.00 -27.06 6.81
CA PRO A 294 18.54 -27.44 5.51
C PRO A 294 17.69 -26.96 4.31
N ASP A 295 16.43 -26.60 4.55
CA ASP A 295 15.45 -26.24 3.52
C ASP A 295 14.67 -24.95 3.84
N ALA A 296 15.15 -24.11 4.76
CA ALA A 296 14.47 -22.86 5.10
C ALA A 296 14.37 -21.90 3.90
N VAL A 297 13.14 -21.57 3.49
CA VAL A 297 12.89 -20.68 2.34
C VAL A 297 12.71 -19.23 2.75
N LEU A 298 12.23 -18.96 3.97
CA LEU A 298 12.09 -17.61 4.55
C LEU A 298 11.35 -16.64 3.61
N THR A 299 10.07 -16.92 3.36
CA THR A 299 9.19 -16.14 2.47
C THR A 299 8.11 -15.39 3.24
N ASN A 300 8.35 -15.08 4.52
CA ASN A 300 7.43 -14.38 5.40
C ASN A 300 6.11 -15.12 5.70
N ARG A 301 6.01 -16.43 5.43
CA ARG A 301 4.73 -17.16 5.52
C ARG A 301 4.32 -17.48 6.96
N SER A 302 5.19 -17.38 7.96
CA SER A 302 4.93 -17.72 9.36
C SER A 302 4.23 -16.57 10.12
N ASN A 303 2.94 -16.32 9.82
CA ASN A 303 2.16 -15.18 10.31
C ASN A 303 2.84 -13.81 10.03
N GLY A 304 3.41 -13.63 8.84
CA GLY A 304 4.17 -12.42 8.48
C GLY A 304 5.57 -12.36 9.10
N GLY A 305 6.06 -13.49 9.64
CA GLY A 305 7.44 -13.76 10.02
C GLY A 305 8.04 -14.87 9.16
N ASP A 306 9.34 -15.10 9.23
CA ASP A 306 10.01 -16.22 8.56
C ASP A 306 10.13 -17.47 9.44
N PHE A 307 10.31 -17.27 10.73
CA PHE A 307 10.28 -18.33 11.72
C PHE A 307 9.77 -17.82 13.05
N ARG A 308 9.38 -18.76 13.93
CA ARG A 308 8.94 -18.46 15.28
C ARG A 308 9.56 -19.43 16.28
N ILE A 309 10.03 -18.87 17.39
CA ILE A 309 10.61 -19.61 18.53
C ILE A 309 9.48 -19.95 19.50
N HIS A 310 9.43 -21.18 20.00
CA HIS A 310 8.42 -21.67 20.94
C HIS A 310 9.02 -22.52 22.04
N ASN A 311 8.37 -22.57 23.22
CA ASN A 311 8.73 -23.48 24.31
C ASN A 311 8.02 -24.86 24.25
N GLY A 312 7.15 -25.08 23.26
CA GLY A 312 6.42 -26.34 23.08
C GLY A 312 5.54 -26.67 24.31
N ASP A 313 5.65 -27.91 24.80
CA ASP A 313 4.96 -28.41 26.00
C ASP A 313 5.73 -28.17 27.32
N GLY A 314 6.79 -27.35 27.28
CA GLY A 314 7.61 -27.06 28.47
C GLY A 314 6.85 -26.27 29.53
N ALA A 315 7.06 -26.60 30.81
CA ALA A 315 6.42 -25.92 31.95
C ALA A 315 7.13 -24.61 32.38
N VAL A 316 8.25 -24.27 31.74
CA VAL A 316 9.13 -23.15 32.12
C VAL A 316 9.21 -22.14 30.98
N ASP A 317 9.10 -20.85 31.34
CA ASP A 317 9.20 -19.76 30.39
C ASP A 317 10.64 -19.56 29.88
N LEU A 318 10.77 -19.33 28.58
CA LEU A 318 12.04 -19.15 27.89
C LEU A 318 12.46 -17.69 27.91
N LYS A 319 13.72 -17.40 28.28
CA LYS A 319 14.36 -16.10 28.10
C LYS A 319 15.31 -16.12 26.92
N VAL A 320 15.16 -15.16 26.00
CA VAL A 320 16.03 -15.01 24.81
C VAL A 320 16.61 -13.60 24.78
N ALA A 321 17.94 -13.50 24.69
CA ALA A 321 18.66 -12.23 24.62
C ALA A 321 18.99 -11.81 23.18
N ALA A 322 19.27 -12.75 22.29
CA ALA A 322 19.61 -12.45 20.91
C ALA A 322 19.25 -13.61 19.98
N VAL A 323 18.98 -13.26 18.74
CA VAL A 323 18.82 -14.21 17.62
C VAL A 323 19.73 -13.77 16.50
N ARG A 324 20.44 -14.72 15.90
CA ARG A 324 21.35 -14.50 14.77
C ARG A 324 21.05 -15.50 13.68
N VAL A 325 21.14 -15.06 12.43
CA VAL A 325 20.87 -15.87 11.23
C VAL A 325 22.07 -15.78 10.30
N ALA A 326 22.63 -16.94 9.95
CA ALA A 326 23.72 -17.07 8.99
C ALA A 326 23.27 -17.91 7.79
N LYS A 327 23.60 -17.43 6.60
CA LYS A 327 23.47 -18.19 5.34
C LYS A 327 24.77 -18.96 5.11
N VAL A 328 24.66 -20.25 4.81
CA VAL A 328 25.82 -21.12 4.54
C VAL A 328 25.84 -21.51 3.07
N ALA A 329 26.96 -21.25 2.39
CA ALA A 329 27.13 -21.55 0.98
C ALA A 329 26.97 -23.06 0.69
N THR A 330 25.93 -23.45 -0.04
CA THR A 330 25.80 -24.81 -0.56
C THR A 330 26.74 -25.07 -1.74
N THR A 331 27.06 -24.02 -2.50
CA THR A 331 28.01 -24.03 -3.62
C THR A 331 28.92 -22.82 -3.49
N LEU A 332 30.22 -23.01 -3.67
CA LEU A 332 31.20 -21.91 -3.61
C LEU A 332 31.10 -21.06 -4.89
N ASN A 333 30.53 -19.86 -4.78
CA ASN A 333 30.37 -18.92 -5.90
C ASN A 333 30.98 -17.57 -5.54
N VAL A 334 32.14 -17.27 -6.11
CA VAL A 334 32.86 -16.01 -5.90
C VAL A 334 32.06 -14.77 -6.34
N THR A 335 31.11 -14.91 -7.27
CA THR A 335 30.36 -13.77 -7.82
C THR A 335 29.13 -13.37 -6.99
N GLU A 336 28.80 -14.11 -5.93
CA GLU A 336 27.55 -13.92 -5.18
C GLU A 336 27.39 -12.50 -4.63
N GLY A 337 28.37 -11.99 -3.87
CA GLY A 337 28.33 -10.63 -3.31
C GLY A 337 28.25 -9.54 -4.38
N LEU A 338 28.93 -9.75 -5.53
CA LEU A 338 28.87 -8.82 -6.66
C LEU A 338 27.47 -8.83 -7.32
N LEU A 339 26.83 -9.99 -7.46
CA LEU A 339 25.47 -10.11 -8.00
C LEU A 339 24.44 -9.44 -7.09
N ASP A 340 24.60 -9.58 -5.77
CA ASP A 340 23.74 -8.91 -4.78
C ASP A 340 23.88 -7.38 -4.86
N LEU A 341 25.12 -6.87 -4.94
CA LEU A 341 25.39 -5.45 -5.13
C LEU A 341 24.88 -4.92 -6.48
N ILE A 342 25.05 -5.68 -7.58
CA ILE A 342 24.45 -5.38 -8.88
C ILE A 342 22.94 -5.26 -8.74
N GLY A 343 22.29 -6.17 -8.02
CA GLY A 343 20.86 -6.13 -7.74
C GLY A 343 20.47 -4.84 -7.02
N THR A 344 21.16 -4.49 -5.94
CA THR A 344 20.93 -3.26 -5.15
C THR A 344 21.14 -2.00 -5.99
N ALA A 345 22.28 -1.88 -6.67
CA ALA A 345 22.59 -0.73 -7.51
C ALA A 345 21.58 -0.58 -8.66
N THR A 346 21.16 -1.69 -9.28
CA THR A 346 20.13 -1.68 -10.33
C THR A 346 18.79 -1.15 -9.80
N ARG A 347 18.39 -1.52 -8.57
CA ARG A 347 17.16 -1.00 -7.95
C ARG A 347 17.25 0.50 -7.71
N VAL A 348 18.35 0.97 -7.12
CA VAL A 348 18.60 2.39 -6.85
C VAL A 348 18.65 3.21 -8.15
N GLU A 349 19.35 2.71 -9.17
CA GLU A 349 19.46 3.35 -10.49
C GLU A 349 18.11 3.48 -11.20
N LYS A 350 17.25 2.44 -11.11
CA LYS A 350 15.90 2.45 -11.70
C LYS A 350 14.96 3.41 -10.97
N ALA A 351 15.07 3.49 -9.64
CA ALA A 351 14.25 4.37 -8.80
C ALA A 351 14.64 5.85 -8.92
N ALA A 352 15.88 6.15 -9.28
CA ALA A 352 16.38 7.52 -9.32
C ALA A 352 15.72 8.38 -10.41
N ARG A 353 15.56 9.66 -10.09
CA ARG A 353 15.09 10.70 -11.02
C ARG A 353 16.13 11.78 -11.13
N GLU A 354 16.56 12.09 -12.35
CA GLU A 354 17.55 13.13 -12.54
C GLU A 354 16.93 14.53 -12.58
N GLY A 355 17.57 15.48 -11.90
CA GLY A 355 17.16 16.88 -11.87
C GLY A 355 17.86 17.68 -10.77
N GLY A 356 17.20 18.74 -10.30
CA GLY A 356 17.76 19.68 -9.32
C GLY A 356 16.86 19.94 -8.12
N ARG A 357 15.79 19.15 -7.94
CA ARG A 357 14.87 19.22 -6.80
C ARG A 357 15.29 18.25 -5.69
N ASP A 358 14.81 18.50 -4.48
CA ASP A 358 14.98 17.57 -3.35
C ASP A 358 14.60 16.14 -3.73
N GLY A 359 15.47 15.18 -3.40
CA GLY A 359 15.26 13.75 -3.69
C GLY A 359 15.57 13.33 -5.13
N GLN A 360 15.79 14.27 -6.05
CA GLN A 360 16.31 13.98 -7.39
C GLN A 360 17.83 13.79 -7.36
N TYR A 361 18.40 13.24 -8.40
CA TYR A 361 19.83 12.99 -8.56
C TYR A 361 20.41 13.94 -9.60
N PRO A 362 21.70 14.31 -9.53
CA PRO A 362 22.32 15.18 -10.53
C PRO A 362 22.17 14.62 -11.95
N VAL A 363 21.91 15.49 -12.93
CA VAL A 363 21.77 15.08 -14.34
C VAL A 363 23.04 14.37 -14.83
N GLY A 364 22.88 13.20 -15.46
CA GLY A 364 23.96 12.33 -15.93
C GLY A 364 24.47 11.31 -14.90
N SER A 365 24.14 11.45 -13.62
CA SER A 365 24.59 10.52 -12.57
C SER A 365 24.05 9.10 -12.73
N ARG A 366 22.82 8.96 -13.24
CA ARG A 366 22.16 7.67 -13.47
C ARG A 366 22.87 6.88 -14.56
N ALA A 367 23.29 7.56 -15.63
CA ALA A 367 24.08 6.94 -16.69
C ALA A 367 25.45 6.44 -16.18
N ILE A 368 26.09 7.20 -15.28
CA ILE A 368 27.37 6.80 -14.66
C ILE A 368 27.18 5.53 -13.80
N LEU A 369 26.14 5.49 -12.96
CA LEU A 369 25.86 4.31 -12.14
C LEU A 369 25.49 3.10 -13.01
N ARG A 370 24.70 3.30 -14.07
CA ARG A 370 24.35 2.24 -15.01
C ARG A 370 25.58 1.63 -15.69
N GLN A 371 26.54 2.45 -16.12
CA GLN A 371 27.78 1.92 -16.69
C GLN A 371 28.54 1.05 -15.69
N ALA A 372 28.63 1.47 -14.44
CA ALA A 372 29.29 0.68 -13.39
C ALA A 372 28.57 -0.66 -13.12
N ILE A 373 27.23 -0.67 -13.19
CA ILE A 373 26.42 -1.89 -13.10
C ILE A 373 26.72 -2.84 -14.27
N ASP A 374 26.80 -2.32 -15.49
CA ASP A 374 27.08 -3.12 -16.70
C ASP A 374 28.52 -3.69 -16.69
N ASP A 375 29.50 -2.91 -16.24
CA ASP A 375 30.89 -3.33 -16.03
C ASP A 375 30.96 -4.47 -15.00
N ALA A 376 30.30 -4.29 -13.84
CA ALA A 376 30.21 -5.32 -12.80
C ALA A 376 29.53 -6.60 -13.31
N ARG A 377 28.45 -6.48 -14.09
CA ARG A 377 27.72 -7.62 -14.66
C ARG A 377 28.57 -8.40 -15.67
N THR A 378 29.43 -7.70 -16.41
CA THR A 378 30.37 -8.33 -17.34
C THR A 378 31.35 -9.22 -16.58
N VAL A 379 31.88 -8.75 -15.44
CA VAL A 379 32.75 -9.56 -14.57
C VAL A 379 31.98 -10.74 -13.99
N ALA A 380 30.79 -10.51 -13.41
CA ALA A 380 29.98 -11.56 -12.79
C ALA A 380 29.54 -12.68 -13.76
N THR A 381 29.48 -12.40 -15.07
CA THR A 381 29.09 -13.39 -16.10
C THR A 381 30.27 -14.00 -16.85
N THR A 382 31.50 -13.61 -16.51
CA THR A 382 32.72 -14.18 -17.10
C THR A 382 32.94 -15.60 -16.58
N PRO A 383 33.02 -16.63 -17.46
CA PRO A 383 33.33 -17.99 -17.03
C PRO A 383 34.69 -18.05 -16.33
N GLY A 384 34.71 -18.56 -15.10
CA GLY A 384 35.95 -18.68 -14.30
C GLY A 384 36.50 -17.35 -13.79
N ALA A 385 35.64 -16.32 -13.62
CA ALA A 385 36.02 -15.07 -12.98
C ALA A 385 36.79 -15.33 -11.67
N THR A 386 37.94 -14.67 -11.51
CA THR A 386 38.78 -14.83 -10.32
C THR A 386 38.31 -13.94 -9.18
N ASP A 387 38.66 -14.31 -7.97
CA ASP A 387 38.37 -13.55 -6.75
C ASP A 387 38.85 -12.09 -6.82
N VAL A 388 40.08 -11.87 -7.31
CA VAL A 388 40.65 -10.54 -7.54
C VAL A 388 39.81 -9.70 -8.52
N GLN A 389 39.32 -10.31 -9.61
CA GLN A 389 38.49 -9.61 -10.60
C GLN A 389 37.14 -9.20 -10.01
N VAL A 390 36.51 -10.11 -9.25
CA VAL A 390 35.23 -9.86 -8.60
C VAL A 390 35.36 -8.77 -7.52
N LYS A 391 36.41 -8.81 -6.70
CA LYS A 391 36.67 -7.81 -5.66
C LYS A 391 36.80 -6.40 -6.24
N GLN A 392 37.58 -6.27 -7.30
CA GLN A 392 37.78 -4.98 -7.98
C GLN A 392 36.46 -4.44 -8.55
N ALA A 393 35.63 -5.31 -9.15
CA ALA A 393 34.32 -4.93 -9.66
C ALA A 393 33.34 -4.52 -8.54
N LEU A 394 33.35 -5.24 -7.41
CA LEU A 394 32.52 -4.96 -6.24
C LEU A 394 32.87 -3.60 -5.65
N GLN A 395 34.16 -3.34 -5.39
CA GLN A 395 34.63 -2.06 -4.85
C GLN A 395 34.33 -0.89 -5.81
N ALA A 396 34.54 -1.10 -7.12
CA ALA A 396 34.24 -0.08 -8.12
C ALA A 396 32.75 0.27 -8.17
N LEU A 397 31.87 -0.74 -8.15
CA LEU A 397 30.43 -0.53 -8.13
C LEU A 397 29.96 0.14 -6.83
N GLN A 398 30.46 -0.32 -5.68
CA GLN A 398 30.13 0.24 -4.36
C GLN A 398 30.50 1.73 -4.29
N ALA A 399 31.70 2.10 -4.73
CA ALA A 399 32.13 3.50 -4.76
C ALA A 399 31.21 4.38 -5.64
N LYS A 400 30.71 3.85 -6.77
CA LYS A 400 29.76 4.57 -7.63
C LYS A 400 28.38 4.69 -6.98
N LEU A 401 27.92 3.65 -6.30
CA LEU A 401 26.67 3.66 -5.54
C LEU A 401 26.74 4.65 -4.37
N ASP A 402 27.86 4.71 -3.65
CA ASP A 402 28.05 5.64 -2.53
C ASP A 402 28.08 7.10 -2.97
N ALA A 403 28.72 7.38 -4.12
CA ALA A 403 28.73 8.70 -4.74
C ALA A 403 27.37 9.10 -5.35
N PHE A 404 26.47 8.14 -5.56
CA PHE A 404 25.15 8.37 -6.12
C PHE A 404 24.20 8.89 -5.02
N LYS A 405 24.30 10.18 -4.72
CA LYS A 405 23.47 10.86 -3.70
C LYS A 405 22.41 11.76 -4.32
N PRO A 406 21.21 11.85 -3.70
CA PRO A 406 20.21 12.81 -4.12
C PRO A 406 20.62 14.25 -3.78
N VAL A 407 20.03 15.20 -4.48
CA VAL A 407 20.04 16.63 -4.22
C VAL A 407 19.23 16.90 -2.95
N ASP A 408 19.80 17.70 -2.04
CA ASP A 408 19.11 18.31 -0.90
C ASP A 408 19.34 19.82 -0.92
N THR A 409 18.24 20.58 -0.97
CA THR A 409 18.25 22.05 -0.99
C THR A 409 18.25 22.68 0.41
N ASN A 410 18.31 21.87 1.47
CA ASN A 410 18.48 22.36 2.83
C ASN A 410 19.72 23.25 2.96
N PHE A 411 19.54 24.47 3.46
CA PHE A 411 20.65 25.40 3.72
C PHE A 411 20.86 25.71 5.21
N ALA A 412 20.16 25.02 6.11
CA ALA A 412 20.26 25.21 7.56
C ALA A 412 21.67 24.96 8.11
N SER A 413 22.41 24.03 7.52
CA SER A 413 23.79 23.68 7.90
C SER A 413 24.79 24.83 7.79
N THR A 414 24.42 25.90 7.08
CA THR A 414 25.26 27.11 6.98
C THR A 414 25.06 28.09 8.15
N GLY A 415 24.07 27.86 9.00
CA GLY A 415 23.73 28.73 10.12
C GLY A 415 24.35 28.31 11.45
N THR A 416 24.29 29.20 12.44
CA THR A 416 24.66 28.91 13.83
C THR A 416 23.40 28.75 14.68
N ALA A 417 23.29 27.61 15.37
CA ALA A 417 22.14 27.30 16.23
C ALA A 417 22.26 27.91 17.64
N SER A 418 21.12 28.32 18.20
CA SER A 418 20.95 28.81 19.57
C SER A 418 19.56 28.47 20.09
N ALA A 419 19.38 28.38 21.40
CA ALA A 419 18.11 28.00 22.02
C ALA A 419 17.86 28.77 23.33
N SER A 420 16.61 28.74 23.82
CA SER A 420 16.24 29.28 25.14
C SER A 420 16.93 28.60 26.32
N GLY A 421 17.40 27.36 26.12
CA GLY A 421 18.05 26.51 27.11
C GLY A 421 18.24 25.09 26.58
N GLY A 422 18.52 24.13 27.47
CA GLY A 422 18.71 22.72 27.09
C GLY A 422 20.15 22.35 26.72
N THR A 423 20.32 21.17 26.13
CA THR A 423 21.64 20.58 25.78
C THR A 423 21.68 20.12 24.34
N GLY A 424 22.85 20.23 23.69
CA GLY A 424 23.07 19.72 22.33
C GLY A 424 22.55 20.61 21.22
N VAL A 425 22.50 21.94 21.40
CA VAL A 425 21.91 22.84 20.38
C VAL A 425 22.64 22.83 19.03
N ALA A 426 23.93 22.47 18.99
CA ALA A 426 24.70 22.36 17.76
C ALA A 426 24.27 21.20 16.85
N ASN A 427 23.50 20.25 17.41
CA ASN A 427 23.05 19.04 16.73
C ASN A 427 21.88 19.30 15.78
N VAL A 428 21.17 20.42 15.92
CA VAL A 428 19.91 20.65 15.17
C VAL A 428 20.10 21.02 13.70
N ASN A 429 21.34 21.16 13.22
CA ASN A 429 21.62 21.54 11.85
C ASN A 429 22.96 20.97 11.36
N ASP A 430 23.45 19.89 11.97
CA ASP A 430 24.72 19.26 11.61
C ASP A 430 24.58 18.21 10.50
N GLY A 431 23.34 17.82 10.17
CA GLY A 431 23.03 16.80 9.17
C GLY A 431 23.09 15.37 9.73
N ASP A 432 23.35 15.20 11.02
CA ASP A 432 23.31 13.91 11.71
C ASP A 432 21.95 13.70 12.36
N HIS A 433 21.06 13.01 11.64
CA HIS A 433 19.72 12.65 12.11
C HIS A 433 19.69 11.74 13.37
N GLN A 434 20.84 11.28 13.89
CA GLN A 434 20.93 10.54 15.15
C GLN A 434 21.26 11.43 16.35
N SER A 435 21.83 12.61 16.09
CA SER A 435 22.09 13.62 17.10
C SER A 435 20.82 14.43 17.38
N ALA A 436 20.72 15.06 18.55
CA ALA A 436 19.55 15.89 18.89
C ALA A 436 19.86 16.98 19.91
N TRP A 437 19.06 18.04 19.88
CA TRP A 437 18.90 18.98 20.98
C TRP A 437 17.73 18.57 21.87
N THR A 438 17.92 18.65 23.18
CA THR A 438 16.85 18.47 24.18
C THR A 438 16.62 19.78 24.92
N SER A 439 15.37 20.23 25.00
CA SER A 439 15.01 21.49 25.65
C SER A 439 15.09 21.44 27.17
N GLY A 440 15.08 22.62 27.81
CA GLY A 440 14.70 22.73 29.23
C GLY A 440 13.19 22.52 29.42
N PRO A 441 12.71 22.51 30.68
CA PRO A 441 11.29 22.31 30.98
C PRO A 441 10.42 23.49 30.51
N GLY A 442 9.25 23.17 29.95
CA GLY A 442 8.23 24.12 29.49
C GLY A 442 8.55 24.80 28.15
N ASP A 443 7.83 25.87 27.86
CA ASP A 443 7.93 26.62 26.60
C ASP A 443 9.38 26.96 26.26
N SER A 444 9.76 26.68 25.01
CA SER A 444 11.15 26.77 24.55
C SER A 444 11.24 27.34 23.15
N TRP A 445 12.41 27.85 22.77
CA TRP A 445 12.66 28.23 21.38
C TRP A 445 14.00 27.72 20.89
N LEU A 446 14.05 27.43 19.59
CA LEU A 446 15.24 27.07 18.83
C LEU A 446 15.42 28.08 17.68
N GLN A 447 16.63 28.51 17.40
CA GLN A 447 16.93 29.56 16.42
C GLN A 447 18.19 29.27 15.62
N LEU A 448 18.14 29.55 14.32
CA LEU A 448 19.29 29.57 13.42
C LEU A 448 19.62 31.02 13.00
N ASP A 449 20.87 31.46 13.17
CA ASP A 449 21.45 32.64 12.51
C ASP A 449 22.16 32.21 11.22
N LEU A 450 21.63 32.60 10.06
CA LEU A 450 22.17 32.28 8.74
C LEU A 450 23.42 33.08 8.35
N GLY A 451 23.87 34.02 9.20
CA GLY A 451 24.98 34.94 8.97
C GLY A 451 24.70 36.06 7.96
N LYS A 452 23.76 35.84 7.02
CA LYS A 452 23.28 36.83 6.05
C LYS A 452 21.79 36.66 5.77
N VAL A 453 21.14 37.75 5.34
CA VAL A 453 19.74 37.71 4.91
C VAL A 453 19.60 36.86 3.65
N ARG A 454 18.67 35.89 3.69
CA ARG A 454 18.28 35.05 2.54
C ARG A 454 16.77 34.79 2.56
N PRO A 455 16.15 34.52 1.40
CA PRO A 455 14.75 34.13 1.34
C PRO A 455 14.53 32.72 1.91
N VAL A 456 13.47 32.54 2.70
CA VAL A 456 13.01 31.26 3.26
C VAL A 456 11.48 31.18 3.19
N ASN A 457 10.94 29.99 2.94
CA ASN A 457 9.49 29.77 2.89
C ASN A 457 9.03 28.36 3.31
N ASP A 458 9.96 27.51 3.75
CA ASP A 458 9.71 26.13 4.18
C ASP A 458 10.67 25.82 5.34
N VAL A 459 10.09 25.58 6.52
CA VAL A 459 10.80 25.16 7.73
C VAL A 459 10.32 23.78 8.10
N ARG A 460 11.26 22.82 8.21
CA ARG A 460 10.96 21.46 8.66
C ARG A 460 11.64 21.19 9.99
N VAL A 461 10.88 20.60 10.91
CA VAL A 461 11.39 20.19 12.23
C VAL A 461 11.25 18.68 12.31
N GLU A 462 12.38 18.00 12.46
CA GLU A 462 12.45 16.57 12.73
C GLU A 462 12.47 16.35 14.24
N TRP A 463 11.36 15.81 14.74
CA TRP A 463 11.18 15.53 16.16
C TRP A 463 11.70 14.13 16.50
N ALA A 464 12.27 13.97 17.70
CA ALA A 464 12.37 12.64 18.31
C ALA A 464 11.07 12.32 19.08
N GLN A 465 11.15 11.48 20.12
CA GLN A 465 9.95 11.04 20.86
C GLN A 465 9.17 12.19 21.51
N ALA A 466 9.86 13.23 22.01
CA ALA A 466 9.23 14.40 22.61
C ALA A 466 9.10 15.53 21.58
N TYR A 467 7.89 16.00 21.36
CA TYR A 467 7.55 16.92 20.26
C TYR A 467 6.61 18.04 20.71
N SER A 468 6.47 19.07 19.88
CA SER A 468 5.56 20.19 20.13
C SER A 468 4.23 19.99 19.40
N PRO A 469 3.09 19.81 20.11
CA PRO A 469 1.77 19.76 19.49
C PRO A 469 1.31 21.15 18.99
N ASP A 470 1.97 22.22 19.42
CA ASP A 470 1.75 23.59 18.97
C ASP A 470 3.07 24.37 18.97
N TYR A 471 3.50 24.84 17.81
CA TYR A 471 4.67 25.68 17.66
C TYR A 471 4.47 26.78 16.61
N THR A 472 5.21 27.87 16.73
CA THR A 472 5.19 29.00 15.81
C THR A 472 6.57 29.22 15.19
N VAL A 473 6.61 29.34 13.86
CA VAL A 473 7.80 29.78 13.14
C VAL A 473 7.80 31.30 13.04
N GLN A 474 8.94 31.89 13.39
CA GLN A 474 9.19 33.32 13.33
C GLN A 474 10.45 33.60 12.52
N VAL A 475 10.48 34.75 11.84
CA VAL A 475 11.65 35.21 11.09
C VAL A 475 12.06 36.61 11.51
N SER A 476 13.35 36.92 11.38
CA SER A 476 13.91 38.25 11.65
C SER A 476 15.11 38.54 10.75
N GLN A 477 15.34 39.82 10.45
CA GLN A 477 16.55 40.29 9.76
C GLN A 477 17.62 40.80 10.73
N ASP A 478 17.22 41.24 11.92
CA ASP A 478 18.08 41.91 12.91
C ASP A 478 18.33 41.10 14.19
N GLY A 479 17.58 40.01 14.39
CA GLY A 479 17.67 39.16 15.58
C GLY A 479 17.01 39.77 16.83
N LEU A 480 16.34 40.92 16.67
CA LEU A 480 15.67 41.67 17.75
C LEU A 480 14.16 41.67 17.55
N LYS A 481 13.68 41.94 16.33
CA LYS A 481 12.26 41.98 15.98
C LYS A 481 11.89 40.74 15.19
N PHE A 482 10.99 39.92 15.74
CA PHE A 482 10.52 38.69 15.13
C PHE A 482 9.09 38.83 14.63
N THR A 483 8.84 38.32 13.43
CA THR A 483 7.52 38.25 12.82
C THR A 483 7.11 36.78 12.72
N ALA A 484 5.94 36.43 13.25
CA ALA A 484 5.36 35.10 13.06
C ALA A 484 4.94 34.92 11.61
N VAL A 485 5.33 33.78 11.02
CA VAL A 485 5.04 33.45 9.62
C VAL A 485 4.21 32.18 9.46
N GLY A 486 4.14 31.32 10.49
CA GLY A 486 3.26 30.16 10.52
C GLY A 486 3.13 29.58 11.93
N ARG A 487 1.98 28.96 12.22
CA ARG A 487 1.69 28.22 13.45
C ARG A 487 1.22 26.82 13.06
N THR A 488 1.79 25.81 13.69
CA THR A 488 1.77 24.42 13.22
C THR A 488 1.77 23.47 14.42
N GLY A 489 1.15 22.29 14.29
CA GLY A 489 1.28 21.19 15.24
C GLY A 489 2.10 20.04 14.66
N SER A 490 2.94 19.40 15.49
CA SER A 490 3.60 18.15 15.07
C SER A 490 2.57 17.03 14.90
N PRO A 491 2.68 16.19 13.85
CA PRO A 491 1.83 15.01 13.68
C PRO A 491 2.16 13.86 14.65
N GLY A 492 3.21 14.00 15.48
CA GLY A 492 3.58 13.02 16.49
C GLY A 492 5.08 13.01 16.81
N GLY A 493 5.50 12.07 17.66
CA GLY A 493 6.90 11.82 17.97
C GLY A 493 7.58 11.01 16.87
N ASN A 494 8.87 11.20 16.65
CA ASN A 494 9.64 10.57 15.57
C ASN A 494 9.06 10.89 14.17
N GLN A 495 8.54 12.10 13.99
CA GLN A 495 7.95 12.57 12.75
C GLN A 495 8.59 13.88 12.31
N ILE A 496 8.45 14.19 11.03
CA ILE A 496 8.82 15.50 10.47
C ILE A 496 7.56 16.36 10.36
N SER A 497 7.61 17.54 10.95
CA SER A 497 6.61 18.59 10.74
C SER A 497 7.13 19.63 9.74
N ARG A 498 6.23 20.30 9.03
CA ARG A 498 6.55 21.23 7.94
C ARG A 498 5.69 22.49 8.01
N THR A 499 6.32 23.62 8.27
CA THR A 499 5.67 24.92 8.21
C THR A 499 6.01 25.62 6.88
N ARG A 500 5.01 25.75 5.99
CA ARG A 500 5.08 26.59 4.80
C ARG A 500 4.52 27.98 5.09
N PHE A 501 5.01 29.00 4.38
CA PHE A 501 4.54 30.38 4.49
C PHE A 501 4.93 31.19 3.25
N ALA A 502 4.43 32.43 3.14
CA ALA A 502 4.86 33.36 2.08
C ALA A 502 6.37 33.63 2.18
N SER A 503 7.09 33.67 1.05
CA SER A 503 8.54 33.89 1.05
C SER A 503 8.95 35.15 1.82
N ALA A 504 9.80 34.96 2.83
CA ALA A 504 10.28 36.02 3.70
C ALA A 504 11.80 36.10 3.67
N ASN A 505 12.34 37.32 3.64
CA ASN A 505 13.79 37.54 3.76
C ASN A 505 14.17 37.52 5.24
N ALA A 506 14.98 36.54 5.64
CA ALA A 506 15.37 36.29 7.02
C ALA A 506 16.89 36.10 7.15
N ARG A 507 17.46 36.60 8.24
CA ARG A 507 18.77 36.16 8.75
C ARG A 507 18.59 35.19 9.90
N TYR A 508 17.58 35.41 10.73
CA TYR A 508 17.24 34.56 11.87
C TYR A 508 15.92 33.85 11.60
N VAL A 509 15.90 32.54 11.80
CA VAL A 509 14.67 31.72 11.80
C VAL A 509 14.54 31.09 13.18
N ARG A 510 13.40 31.28 13.82
CA ARG A 510 13.12 30.81 15.19
C ARG A 510 11.87 29.94 15.22
N VAL A 511 11.94 28.81 15.89
CA VAL A 511 10.81 27.92 16.19
C VAL A 511 10.50 28.07 17.68
N VAL A 512 9.31 28.58 18.00
CA VAL A 512 8.82 28.75 19.38
C VAL A 512 7.84 27.62 19.68
N MET A 513 8.15 26.80 20.68
CA MET A 513 7.51 25.53 20.99
C MET A 513 6.77 25.62 22.33
N SER A 514 5.57 25.02 22.38
CA SER A 514 4.67 25.03 23.53
C SER A 514 3.87 23.72 23.63
N GLY A 515 3.19 23.51 24.76
CA GLY A 515 2.26 22.38 24.91
C GLY A 515 2.88 21.03 25.28
N ALA A 516 4.14 20.98 25.69
CA ALA A 516 4.77 19.80 26.29
C ALA A 516 5.78 20.22 27.38
N GLU A 517 6.17 19.29 28.24
CA GLU A 517 7.15 19.57 29.29
C GLU A 517 8.57 19.67 28.74
N THR A 518 8.91 18.94 27.67
CA THR A 518 10.22 18.98 27.03
C THR A 518 10.08 18.65 25.54
N TYR A 519 11.07 19.06 24.75
CA TYR A 519 11.14 18.86 23.31
C TYR A 519 12.49 18.27 22.93
N ILE A 520 12.49 17.36 21.95
CA ILE A 520 13.71 16.80 21.38
C ILE A 520 13.66 17.00 19.86
N VAL A 521 14.57 17.80 19.34
CA VAL A 521 14.69 18.11 17.90
C VAL A 521 16.00 17.50 17.39
N ARG A 522 15.89 16.63 16.39
CA ARG A 522 17.04 16.05 15.68
C ARG A 522 17.59 17.05 14.68
N GLU A 523 16.72 17.55 13.80
CA GLU A 523 17.10 18.43 12.71
C GLU A 523 16.09 19.57 12.51
N LEU A 524 16.61 20.76 12.23
CA LEU A 524 15.89 21.95 11.81
C LEU A 524 16.36 22.34 10.42
N GLN A 525 15.51 22.12 9.43
CA GLN A 525 15.86 22.28 8.03
C GLN A 525 15.18 23.52 7.45
N LEU A 526 15.91 24.28 6.63
CA LEU A 526 15.46 25.53 6.03
C LEU A 526 15.59 25.47 4.52
N ARG A 527 14.50 25.80 3.80
CA ARG A 527 14.44 25.76 2.35
C ARG A 527 13.75 26.99 1.74
N LEU A 528 14.10 27.24 0.49
CA LEU A 528 13.33 28.08 -0.42
C LEU A 528 12.69 27.14 -1.44
N ALA A 529 11.55 26.56 -1.08
CA ALA A 529 10.86 25.70 -2.01
C ALA A 529 10.24 26.52 -3.16
N PRO A 530 10.28 26.02 -4.40
CA PRO A 530 9.76 26.72 -5.57
C PRO A 530 8.27 27.07 -5.44
N THR A 531 7.88 28.14 -6.11
CA THR A 531 6.48 28.57 -6.26
C THR A 531 6.25 28.93 -7.72
N ALA A 532 5.13 28.50 -8.29
CA ALA A 532 4.73 28.86 -9.64
C ALA A 532 3.37 29.57 -9.64
N THR A 533 3.18 30.52 -10.55
CA THR A 533 1.90 31.19 -10.75
C THR A 533 1.16 30.53 -11.91
N PRO A 534 -0.02 29.93 -11.68
CA PRO A 534 -0.82 29.34 -12.74
C PRO A 534 -1.38 30.43 -13.66
N LYS A 535 -1.67 30.07 -14.91
CA LYS A 535 -2.33 30.96 -15.89
C LYS A 535 -3.63 30.31 -16.40
N PRO A 536 -4.69 30.30 -15.57
CA PRO A 536 -5.90 29.54 -15.88
C PRO A 536 -6.57 30.06 -17.15
N ARG A 537 -6.86 29.15 -18.08
CA ARG A 537 -7.63 29.45 -19.29
C ARG A 537 -8.64 28.36 -19.57
N LEU A 538 -9.81 28.75 -20.05
CA LEU A 538 -10.77 27.80 -20.61
C LEU A 538 -10.25 27.34 -21.97
N VAL A 539 -10.19 26.03 -22.16
CA VAL A 539 -9.68 25.41 -23.38
C VAL A 539 -10.82 25.15 -24.34
N ASN A 540 -10.64 25.56 -25.59
CA ASN A 540 -11.49 25.15 -26.69
C ASN A 540 -11.04 23.76 -27.15
N THR A 541 -11.69 22.71 -26.65
CA THR A 541 -11.39 21.33 -27.04
C THR A 541 -11.95 21.06 -28.44
N VAL A 542 -11.24 20.23 -29.20
CA VAL A 542 -11.69 19.71 -30.49
C VAL A 542 -12.68 18.58 -30.28
N ASN A 543 -12.45 17.72 -29.28
CA ASN A 543 -13.30 16.59 -28.97
C ASN A 543 -14.25 16.90 -27.80
N PRO A 544 -15.43 16.24 -27.74
CA PRO A 544 -16.36 16.42 -26.63
C PRO A 544 -15.78 15.95 -25.29
N THR A 545 -15.87 16.80 -24.27
CA THR A 545 -15.52 16.50 -22.88
C THR A 545 -16.75 16.51 -21.96
N GLU A 546 -16.67 15.87 -20.80
CA GLU A 546 -17.77 15.87 -19.81
C GLU A 546 -17.95 17.22 -19.10
N ASP A 547 -16.93 18.08 -19.14
CA ASP A 547 -16.85 19.37 -18.48
C ASP A 547 -16.09 20.41 -19.33
N GLY A 548 -16.20 21.70 -18.98
CA GLY A 548 -15.36 22.74 -19.57
C GLY A 548 -13.92 22.59 -19.07
N VAL A 549 -12.94 22.45 -19.95
CA VAL A 549 -11.56 22.18 -19.52
C VAL A 549 -10.84 23.47 -19.14
N ILE A 550 -10.38 23.59 -17.90
CA ILE A 550 -9.51 24.68 -17.46
C ILE A 550 -8.08 24.17 -17.42
N ALA A 551 -7.17 24.89 -18.07
CA ALA A 551 -5.74 24.62 -18.06
C ALA A 551 -5.02 25.70 -17.27
N ASP A 552 -4.27 25.31 -16.24
CA ASP A 552 -3.39 26.21 -15.49
C ASP A 552 -2.03 26.35 -16.16
N PHE A 553 -1.60 25.27 -16.83
CA PHE A 553 -0.34 25.16 -17.55
C PHE A 553 -0.57 24.56 -18.93
N ASP A 554 0.29 24.88 -19.89
CA ASP A 554 0.27 24.30 -21.23
C ASP A 554 1.66 23.73 -21.54
N ALA A 555 1.76 22.41 -21.72
CA ALA A 555 3.03 21.74 -21.94
C ALA A 555 3.80 22.26 -23.17
N THR A 556 3.09 22.82 -24.17
CA THR A 556 3.71 23.41 -25.37
C THR A 556 4.44 24.72 -25.06
N SER A 557 4.01 25.44 -24.01
CA SER A 557 4.72 26.62 -23.50
C SER A 557 6.05 26.26 -22.80
N TYR A 558 6.21 24.97 -22.43
CA TYR A 558 7.46 24.41 -21.90
C TYR A 558 8.30 23.70 -22.98
N GLY A 559 7.87 23.75 -24.25
CA GLY A 559 8.61 23.20 -25.39
C GLY A 559 8.17 21.81 -25.86
N ALA A 560 7.01 21.29 -25.40
CA ALA A 560 6.50 20.01 -25.90
C ALA A 560 6.18 20.10 -27.41
N ASP A 561 6.73 19.18 -28.19
CA ASP A 561 6.60 19.17 -29.66
C ASP A 561 5.37 18.39 -30.11
N ARG A 562 4.36 19.12 -30.58
CA ARG A 562 3.08 18.58 -31.05
C ARG A 562 3.20 17.76 -32.34
N SER A 563 4.34 17.78 -33.03
CA SER A 563 4.55 17.03 -34.26
C SER A 563 5.00 15.59 -34.01
N GLY A 564 5.49 15.28 -32.80
CA GLY A 564 6.03 13.98 -32.41
C GLY A 564 7.41 13.69 -32.99
N ARG A 565 8.11 14.71 -33.52
CA ARG A 565 9.44 14.57 -34.12
C ARG A 565 10.54 14.70 -33.08
N LYS A 566 10.35 15.59 -32.10
CA LYS A 566 11.26 15.80 -30.97
C LYS A 566 10.70 15.16 -29.71
N ASP A 567 11.62 14.72 -28.88
CA ASP A 567 11.31 14.22 -27.54
C ASP A 567 10.68 15.33 -26.69
N SER A 568 9.50 15.08 -26.17
CA SER A 568 8.71 15.99 -25.33
C SER A 568 8.78 15.65 -23.84
N THR A 569 9.50 14.60 -23.46
CA THR A 569 9.53 14.06 -22.08
C THR A 569 9.86 15.15 -21.05
N LYS A 570 10.98 15.83 -21.23
CA LYS A 570 11.44 16.91 -20.32
C LYS A 570 10.49 18.11 -20.28
N ALA A 571 9.90 18.47 -21.41
CA ALA A 571 8.99 19.61 -21.50
C ALA A 571 7.66 19.34 -20.78
N ILE A 572 7.11 18.13 -20.97
CA ILE A 572 5.90 17.70 -20.25
C ILE A 572 6.18 17.61 -18.75
N GLN A 573 7.31 17.02 -18.36
CA GLN A 573 7.68 16.92 -16.95
C GLN A 573 7.91 18.28 -16.30
N ALA A 574 8.54 19.23 -17.00
CA ALA A 574 8.71 20.61 -16.52
C ALA A 574 7.37 21.33 -16.27
N ALA A 575 6.38 21.10 -17.13
CA ALA A 575 5.04 21.65 -16.93
C ALA A 575 4.34 21.04 -15.70
N ILE A 576 4.53 19.74 -15.46
CA ILE A 576 4.00 19.05 -14.27
C ILE A 576 4.69 19.54 -13.00
N TYR A 577 6.01 19.76 -13.04
CA TYR A 577 6.76 20.36 -11.96
C TYR A 577 6.28 21.78 -11.62
N ALA A 578 5.97 22.61 -12.63
CA ALA A 578 5.34 23.90 -12.40
C ALA A 578 3.93 23.79 -11.79
N CYS A 579 3.16 22.77 -12.19
CA CYS A 579 1.88 22.46 -11.55
C CYS A 579 2.06 22.11 -10.07
N GLN A 580 3.02 21.25 -9.74
CA GLN A 580 3.33 20.89 -8.36
C GLN A 580 3.71 22.13 -7.52
N ASP A 581 4.55 23.01 -8.08
CA ASP A 581 5.01 24.24 -7.41
C ASP A 581 3.90 25.29 -7.23
N ALA A 582 2.83 25.21 -8.01
CA ALA A 582 1.61 26.01 -7.83
C ALA A 582 0.62 25.39 -6.83
N GLY A 583 0.93 24.22 -6.26
CA GLY A 583 0.02 23.48 -5.39
C GLY A 583 -1.02 22.66 -6.15
N GLY A 584 -0.77 22.29 -7.40
CA GLY A 584 -1.68 21.47 -8.20
C GLY A 584 -2.40 22.25 -9.29
N GLY A 585 -3.32 21.57 -9.97
CA GLY A 585 -4.04 22.10 -11.14
C GLY A 585 -3.95 21.18 -12.35
N THR A 586 -4.27 21.73 -13.52
CA THR A 586 -4.30 20.99 -14.79
C THR A 586 -3.19 21.45 -15.74
N VAL A 587 -2.36 20.49 -16.17
CA VAL A 587 -1.42 20.62 -17.28
C VAL A 587 -2.10 20.17 -18.56
N TRP A 588 -2.28 21.10 -19.49
CA TRP A 588 -2.88 20.83 -20.78
C TRP A 588 -1.87 20.34 -21.80
N LEU A 589 -2.24 19.26 -22.49
CA LEU A 589 -1.50 18.67 -23.61
C LEU A 589 -2.42 18.69 -24.85
N PRO A 590 -2.37 19.76 -25.68
CA PRO A 590 -3.26 19.93 -26.82
C PRO A 590 -3.26 18.75 -27.80
N ALA A 591 -4.30 18.61 -28.62
CA ALA A 591 -4.31 17.63 -29.71
C ALA A 591 -3.03 17.73 -30.57
N GLY A 592 -2.43 16.59 -30.89
CA GLY A 592 -1.09 16.49 -31.48
C GLY A 592 -0.41 15.18 -31.11
N LYS A 593 0.77 14.95 -31.68
CA LYS A 593 1.60 13.77 -31.41
C LYS A 593 2.79 14.19 -30.56
N TYR A 594 3.09 13.45 -29.51
CA TYR A 594 4.19 13.78 -28.59
C TYR A 594 5.06 12.53 -28.39
N LYS A 595 6.32 12.60 -28.80
CA LYS A 595 7.28 11.53 -28.56
C LYS A 595 7.74 11.60 -27.10
N VAL A 596 7.64 10.47 -26.39
CA VAL A 596 8.09 10.31 -25.00
C VAL A 596 9.04 9.12 -24.93
N THR A 597 10.18 9.29 -24.27
CA THR A 597 11.29 8.33 -24.24
C THR A 597 11.61 7.81 -22.83
N ASP A 598 11.03 8.42 -21.80
CA ASP A 598 11.12 7.99 -20.39
C ASP A 598 9.79 8.23 -19.67
N THR A 599 9.66 7.75 -18.43
CA THR A 599 8.43 7.89 -17.62
C THR A 599 8.01 9.35 -17.42
N ILE A 600 6.72 9.63 -17.60
CA ILE A 600 6.09 10.89 -17.18
C ILE A 600 5.47 10.70 -15.79
N GLU A 601 5.95 11.47 -14.83
CA GLU A 601 5.52 11.41 -13.44
C GLU A 601 4.52 12.50 -13.13
N VAL A 602 3.26 12.11 -12.88
CA VAL A 602 2.16 13.01 -12.54
C VAL A 602 2.00 13.05 -11.03
N HIS A 603 2.60 14.05 -10.40
CA HIS A 603 2.61 14.22 -8.95
C HIS A 603 1.22 14.54 -8.37
N ALA A 604 1.11 14.33 -7.05
CA ALA A 604 -0.12 14.54 -6.31
C ALA A 604 -0.77 15.91 -6.59
N PHE A 605 -2.09 15.93 -6.73
CA PHE A 605 -2.91 17.12 -7.05
C PHE A 605 -2.71 17.75 -8.43
N CYS A 606 -1.87 17.16 -9.29
CA CYS A 606 -1.72 17.57 -10.69
C CYS A 606 -2.49 16.64 -11.63
N THR A 607 -3.12 17.22 -12.65
CA THR A 607 -3.75 16.45 -13.73
C THR A 607 -3.08 16.74 -15.06
N LEU A 608 -2.51 15.74 -15.72
CA LEU A 608 -2.13 15.84 -17.13
C LEU A 608 -3.36 15.54 -17.98
N ARG A 609 -3.79 16.50 -18.80
CA ARG A 609 -5.04 16.40 -19.55
C ARG A 609 -4.85 16.70 -21.03
N GLY A 610 -5.26 15.76 -21.88
CA GLY A 610 -5.29 15.90 -23.33
C GLY A 610 -6.69 16.05 -23.91
N ASP A 611 -6.74 16.11 -25.24
CA ASP A 611 -7.92 16.27 -26.09
C ASP A 611 -8.17 14.98 -26.90
N ARG A 612 -8.43 13.86 -26.21
CA ARG A 612 -8.65 12.55 -26.85
C ARG A 612 -9.95 12.52 -27.63
N ARG A 613 -9.90 11.91 -28.83
CA ARG A 613 -11.07 11.44 -29.56
C ARG A 613 -11.47 10.04 -29.12
N ASP A 614 -12.71 9.87 -28.67
CA ASP A 614 -13.26 8.57 -28.27
C ASP A 614 -13.41 7.61 -29.47
N PRO A 615 -12.73 6.44 -29.50
CA PRO A 615 -12.76 5.54 -30.64
C PRO A 615 -14.14 4.99 -30.97
N ASP A 616 -15.02 4.88 -29.99
CA ASP A 616 -16.37 4.36 -30.19
C ASP A 616 -17.34 5.41 -30.74
N LYS A 617 -17.00 6.70 -30.65
CA LYS A 617 -17.91 7.83 -30.97
C LYS A 617 -17.49 8.66 -32.17
N GLY A 618 -16.29 8.45 -32.71
CA GLY A 618 -15.77 9.22 -33.83
C GLY A 618 -14.73 8.47 -34.65
N ARG A 619 -14.39 9.00 -35.82
CA ARG A 619 -13.37 8.47 -36.74
C ARG A 619 -12.30 9.54 -37.02
N GLY A 620 -11.15 9.14 -37.57
CA GLY A 620 -10.08 10.08 -37.95
C GLY A 620 -8.93 10.14 -36.93
N ASP A 621 -8.36 11.32 -36.70
CA ASP A 621 -7.28 11.51 -35.72
C ASP A 621 -7.74 11.14 -34.29
N TYR A 622 -6.83 10.67 -33.45
CA TYR A 622 -7.08 10.28 -32.07
C TYR A 622 -6.96 11.44 -31.07
N GLY A 623 -6.63 12.64 -31.55
CA GLY A 623 -6.52 13.84 -30.72
C GLY A 623 -5.14 13.98 -30.09
N THR A 624 -5.05 13.98 -28.76
CA THR A 624 -3.75 13.95 -28.07
C THR A 624 -3.18 12.54 -28.08
N VAL A 625 -2.08 12.32 -28.81
CA VAL A 625 -1.40 11.03 -28.96
C VAL A 625 -0.01 11.08 -28.37
N VAL A 626 0.27 10.21 -27.41
CA VAL A 626 1.60 10.01 -26.83
C VAL A 626 2.25 8.79 -27.48
N ILE A 627 3.33 9.05 -28.22
CA ILE A 627 4.16 8.03 -28.88
C ILE A 627 5.20 7.57 -27.86
N ALA A 628 5.00 6.38 -27.33
CA ALA A 628 5.85 5.76 -26.31
C ALA A 628 7.06 5.08 -26.96
N ASP A 629 8.14 5.83 -27.18
CA ASP A 629 9.43 5.32 -27.68
C ASP A 629 10.33 4.93 -26.50
N LEU A 630 9.81 4.02 -25.68
CA LEU A 630 10.44 3.56 -24.45
C LEU A 630 11.37 2.37 -24.72
N LYS A 631 12.33 2.13 -23.81
CA LYS A 631 13.10 0.88 -23.80
C LYS A 631 12.17 -0.29 -23.46
N SER A 632 12.20 -1.34 -24.29
CA SER A 632 11.41 -2.56 -24.05
C SER A 632 12.00 -3.42 -22.94
N GLY A 633 11.16 -4.26 -22.35
CA GLY A 633 11.48 -5.18 -21.26
C GLY A 633 10.36 -5.19 -20.22
N ASP A 634 10.23 -6.30 -19.50
CA ASP A 634 9.28 -6.42 -18.39
C ASP A 634 9.59 -5.40 -17.28
N ASP A 635 10.88 -5.17 -17.02
CA ASP A 635 11.38 -4.15 -16.10
C ASP A 635 11.64 -2.78 -16.76
N GLY A 636 11.11 -2.56 -17.97
CA GLY A 636 11.21 -1.27 -18.65
C GLY A 636 10.48 -0.14 -17.89
N PRO A 637 10.68 1.13 -18.29
CA PRO A 637 9.93 2.23 -17.69
C PRO A 637 8.43 2.11 -17.98
N SER A 638 7.59 2.41 -16.99
CA SER A 638 6.17 2.69 -17.21
C SER A 638 6.03 4.01 -17.98
N LEU A 639 5.02 4.15 -18.85
CA LEU A 639 4.86 5.40 -19.61
C LEU A 639 4.39 6.55 -18.70
N PHE A 640 3.37 6.29 -17.87
CA PHE A 640 2.87 7.23 -16.87
C PHE A 640 2.92 6.62 -15.49
N ARG A 641 3.42 7.39 -14.51
CA ARG A 641 3.29 7.07 -13.08
C ARG A 641 2.45 8.14 -12.40
N ILE A 642 1.41 7.74 -11.67
CA ILE A 642 0.33 8.63 -11.25
C ILE A 642 0.18 8.63 -9.73
N GLY A 643 0.29 9.82 -9.14
CA GLY A 643 0.25 10.02 -7.69
C GLY A 643 -1.17 10.18 -7.19
N GLY A 644 -1.29 10.44 -5.89
CA GLY A 644 -2.59 10.55 -5.24
C GLY A 644 -3.28 11.88 -5.56
N SER A 645 -4.60 11.86 -5.74
CA SER A 645 -5.42 13.00 -6.19
C SER A 645 -4.89 13.61 -7.49
N ALA A 646 -4.11 12.83 -8.24
CA ALA A 646 -3.56 13.17 -9.53
C ALA A 646 -4.28 12.39 -10.62
N GLY A 647 -4.11 12.79 -11.87
CA GLY A 647 -4.67 12.00 -12.95
C GLY A 647 -4.08 12.22 -14.32
N VAL A 648 -4.26 11.22 -15.17
CA VAL A 648 -3.99 11.30 -16.60
C VAL A 648 -5.30 11.12 -17.34
N LEU A 649 -5.71 12.19 -18.03
CA LEU A 649 -6.99 12.29 -18.70
C LEU A 649 -6.83 12.55 -20.18
N GLY A 650 -7.67 11.94 -21.02
CA GLY A 650 -7.84 12.40 -22.39
C GLY A 650 -6.61 12.19 -23.28
N VAL A 651 -5.90 11.07 -23.14
CA VAL A 651 -4.75 10.73 -24.00
C VAL A 651 -4.96 9.41 -24.75
N THR A 652 -4.39 9.34 -25.95
CA THR A 652 -4.21 8.11 -26.71
C THR A 652 -2.74 7.70 -26.65
N THR A 653 -2.43 6.43 -26.43
CA THR A 653 -1.05 5.92 -26.38
C THR A 653 -0.76 4.99 -27.56
N TYR A 654 0.47 5.07 -28.07
CA TYR A 654 0.94 4.26 -29.19
C TYR A 654 2.42 3.89 -29.03
N TYR A 655 2.73 2.59 -29.10
CA TYR A 655 4.09 2.05 -29.07
C TYR A 655 4.54 1.73 -30.50
N PRO A 656 5.44 2.53 -31.11
CA PRO A 656 5.80 2.40 -32.52
C PRO A 656 6.60 1.13 -32.85
N ASN A 657 7.26 0.55 -31.83
CA ASN A 657 8.11 -0.63 -31.96
C ASN A 657 7.38 -1.94 -31.55
N GLN A 658 6.07 -1.87 -31.28
CA GLN A 658 5.27 -3.05 -30.93
C GLN A 658 4.96 -3.91 -32.17
N ASN A 659 4.83 -5.22 -31.98
CA ASN A 659 4.58 -6.20 -33.04
C ASN A 659 3.48 -7.18 -32.61
N ALA A 660 2.50 -7.46 -33.47
CA ALA A 660 1.40 -8.37 -33.12
C ALA A 660 1.74 -9.86 -33.23
N ALA A 661 2.66 -10.22 -34.14
CA ALA A 661 3.06 -11.62 -34.35
C ALA A 661 4.11 -12.08 -33.34
N ASN A 662 4.97 -11.16 -32.89
CA ASN A 662 5.92 -11.39 -31.81
C ASN A 662 5.95 -10.16 -30.88
N PRO A 663 4.98 -10.05 -29.96
CA PRO A 663 4.89 -8.91 -29.05
C PRO A 663 6.15 -8.65 -28.25
N VAL A 664 6.55 -7.39 -28.27
CA VAL A 664 7.67 -6.86 -27.51
C VAL A 664 7.17 -6.54 -26.09
N PRO A 665 7.81 -7.09 -25.05
CA PRO A 665 7.45 -6.77 -23.67
C PRO A 665 7.66 -5.30 -23.35
N TYR A 666 6.66 -4.69 -22.73
CA TYR A 666 6.76 -3.37 -22.09
C TYR A 666 6.11 -3.46 -20.72
N ASN A 667 6.56 -2.59 -19.83
CA ASN A 667 5.88 -2.38 -18.56
C ASN A 667 4.51 -1.70 -18.76
N TYR A 668 3.80 -1.43 -17.66
CA TYR A 668 2.47 -0.82 -17.70
C TYR A 668 2.49 0.54 -18.40
N THR A 669 1.48 0.78 -19.23
CA THR A 669 1.29 2.09 -19.87
C THR A 669 0.90 3.13 -18.82
N PHE A 670 0.07 2.74 -17.85
CA PHE A 670 -0.29 3.57 -16.71
C PHE A 670 -0.03 2.80 -15.43
N GLU A 671 0.76 3.38 -14.55
CA GLU A 671 1.10 2.82 -13.25
C GLU A 671 0.54 3.72 -12.14
N VAL A 672 -0.21 3.12 -11.22
CA VAL A 672 -0.55 3.69 -9.91
C VAL A 672 0.25 2.91 -8.87
N PRO A 673 1.35 3.47 -8.35
CA PRO A 673 2.26 2.75 -7.47
C PRO A 673 1.79 2.66 -6.01
N GLY A 674 0.76 3.43 -5.60
CA GLY A 674 0.37 3.52 -4.18
C GLY A 674 1.48 4.13 -3.30
N GLY A 675 1.54 3.75 -2.03
CA GLY A 675 2.55 4.23 -1.06
C GLY A 675 4.00 3.88 -1.40
N ALA A 676 4.22 3.03 -2.40
CA ALA A 676 5.53 2.60 -2.84
C ALA A 676 6.29 3.63 -3.69
N TRP A 677 5.63 4.68 -4.16
CA TRP A 677 6.29 5.80 -4.84
C TRP A 677 6.37 7.00 -3.92
N ILE A 678 7.58 7.53 -3.68
CA ILE A 678 7.93 8.75 -2.91
C ILE A 678 7.33 8.93 -1.50
N GLY A 679 6.35 8.13 -1.06
CA GLY A 679 5.78 8.16 0.28
C GLY A 679 4.25 8.21 0.30
N ASN A 680 3.70 8.59 1.46
CA ASN A 680 2.26 8.59 1.73
C ASN A 680 1.49 9.66 0.92
N GLU A 681 2.18 10.61 0.28
CA GLU A 681 1.55 11.60 -0.61
C GLU A 681 0.98 11.02 -1.91
N ASN A 682 1.18 9.72 -2.19
CA ASN A 682 0.66 9.06 -3.40
C ASN A 682 -0.48 8.07 -3.16
N TYR A 683 -0.94 7.99 -1.92
CA TYR A 683 -1.76 6.91 -1.42
C TYR A 683 -3.23 6.96 -1.89
N MET A 684 -3.75 8.15 -2.21
CA MET A 684 -5.21 8.37 -2.34
C MET A 684 -5.68 8.83 -3.72
N MET A 685 -6.76 8.26 -4.25
CA MET A 685 -7.62 8.88 -5.29
C MET A 685 -6.94 9.17 -6.64
N SER A 686 -6.00 8.32 -7.05
CA SER A 686 -5.40 8.38 -8.39
C SER A 686 -6.45 8.14 -9.48
N THR A 687 -6.37 8.87 -10.58
CA THR A 687 -7.36 8.80 -11.67
C THR A 687 -6.73 8.55 -13.04
N ILE A 688 -7.19 7.49 -13.72
CA ILE A 688 -6.92 7.22 -15.13
C ILE A 688 -8.26 7.29 -15.85
N ALA A 689 -8.46 8.31 -16.69
CA ALA A 689 -9.76 8.47 -17.33
C ALA A 689 -9.70 8.95 -18.78
N ASP A 690 -10.69 8.52 -19.57
CA ASP A 690 -10.81 8.90 -20.97
C ASP A 690 -9.51 8.58 -21.74
N ILE A 691 -9.18 7.29 -21.83
CA ILE A 691 -7.93 6.79 -22.42
C ILE A 691 -8.20 5.93 -23.65
N THR A 692 -7.29 5.99 -24.63
CA THR A 692 -7.22 5.01 -25.71
C THR A 692 -5.83 4.39 -25.83
N MET A 693 -5.71 3.09 -25.56
CA MET A 693 -4.47 2.34 -25.71
C MET A 693 -4.50 1.58 -27.04
N LEU A 694 -3.68 2.00 -28.01
CA LEU A 694 -3.73 1.36 -29.32
C LEU A 694 -3.06 -0.02 -29.31
N ASN A 695 -1.95 -0.20 -28.62
CA ASN A 695 -1.15 -1.43 -28.71
C ASN A 695 -0.24 -1.65 -27.50
N SER A 696 -0.77 -1.43 -26.29
CA SER A 696 -0.02 -1.67 -25.05
C SER A 696 0.32 -3.15 -24.89
N TYR A 697 1.48 -3.47 -24.32
CA TYR A 697 1.76 -4.85 -23.90
C TYR A 697 1.02 -5.15 -22.58
N ARG A 698 1.30 -4.34 -21.55
CA ARG A 698 0.53 -4.20 -20.31
C ARG A 698 -0.16 -2.85 -20.27
N GLY A 699 -1.47 -2.82 -20.02
CA GLY A 699 -2.26 -1.59 -20.01
C GLY A 699 -2.12 -0.79 -18.72
N ILE A 700 -2.85 -1.16 -17.67
CA ILE A 700 -2.89 -0.44 -16.38
C ILE A 700 -2.38 -1.35 -15.26
N GLY A 701 -1.46 -0.85 -14.43
CA GLY A 701 -0.94 -1.53 -13.25
C GLY A 701 -1.24 -0.71 -12.00
N VAL A 702 -1.90 -1.28 -11.00
CA VAL A 702 -2.16 -0.66 -9.71
C VAL A 702 -1.48 -1.51 -8.63
N SER A 703 -0.51 -0.92 -7.94
CA SER A 703 0.30 -1.59 -6.90
C SER A 703 0.97 -2.89 -7.39
N THR A 704 1.55 -2.82 -8.59
CA THR A 704 2.17 -3.98 -9.26
C THR A 704 3.69 -3.97 -9.23
N MET A 705 4.31 -2.86 -8.80
CA MET A 705 5.74 -2.59 -8.97
C MET A 705 6.41 -2.39 -7.62
N PRO A 706 7.58 -3.01 -7.34
CA PRO A 706 8.42 -2.76 -6.17
C PRO A 706 8.48 -1.27 -5.81
N ASN A 707 8.54 -0.98 -4.52
CA ASN A 707 8.74 0.41 -4.12
C ASN A 707 10.11 0.92 -4.59
N ASP A 708 10.26 2.24 -4.67
CA ASP A 708 11.51 2.86 -5.14
C ASP A 708 12.72 2.56 -4.23
N ARG A 709 12.51 1.88 -3.09
CA ARG A 709 13.55 1.38 -2.18
C ARG A 709 13.86 -0.10 -2.37
N GLY A 710 13.17 -0.77 -3.29
CA GLY A 710 13.39 -2.17 -3.63
C GLY A 710 12.65 -3.19 -2.77
N ASN A 711 11.74 -2.76 -1.89
CA ASN A 711 10.96 -3.69 -1.06
C ASN A 711 9.98 -4.48 -1.94
N ALA A 712 9.80 -5.75 -1.56
CA ALA A 712 8.87 -6.66 -2.21
C ALA A 712 7.43 -6.12 -2.18
N PRO A 713 6.59 -6.52 -3.15
CA PRO A 713 5.21 -6.04 -3.26
C PRO A 713 4.33 -6.09 -2.01
N SER A 714 4.60 -7.04 -1.13
CA SER A 714 3.85 -7.24 0.11
C SER A 714 4.04 -6.14 1.16
N SER A 715 5.11 -5.32 1.11
CA SER A 715 5.40 -4.30 2.14
C SER A 715 5.37 -2.87 1.59
N GLY A 716 4.23 -2.19 1.76
CA GLY A 716 4.10 -0.74 1.51
C GLY A 716 3.57 -0.31 0.14
N GLN A 717 3.06 -1.24 -0.68
CA GLN A 717 2.41 -0.94 -1.97
C GLN A 717 0.90 -0.69 -1.87
N VAL A 718 0.41 -0.41 -0.67
CA VAL A 718 -1.03 -0.21 -0.49
C VAL A 718 -1.44 1.07 -1.23
N HIS A 719 -2.58 1.04 -1.91
CA HIS A 719 -3.32 2.22 -2.34
C HIS A 719 -4.65 2.24 -1.62
N GLU A 720 -5.31 3.39 -1.50
CA GLU A 720 -6.67 3.42 -0.96
C GLU A 720 -7.69 3.38 -2.07
N SER A 721 -8.07 4.51 -2.67
CA SER A 721 -9.09 4.51 -3.74
C SER A 721 -8.48 4.85 -5.10
N THR A 722 -8.78 4.06 -6.14
CA THR A 722 -8.37 4.36 -7.53
C THR A 722 -9.61 4.53 -8.42
N THR A 723 -9.57 5.50 -9.34
CA THR A 723 -10.63 5.70 -10.35
C THR A 723 -10.12 5.37 -11.75
N ILE A 724 -10.69 4.33 -12.37
CA ILE A 724 -10.39 3.94 -13.75
C ILE A 724 -11.66 4.06 -14.58
N ARG A 725 -11.66 4.96 -15.58
CA ARG A 725 -12.91 5.30 -16.29
C ARG A 725 -12.73 5.53 -17.80
N ASN A 726 -13.70 5.08 -18.59
CA ASN A 726 -13.76 5.33 -20.04
C ASN A 726 -12.46 4.91 -20.75
N ILE A 727 -12.04 3.67 -20.50
CA ILE A 727 -10.82 3.10 -21.07
C ILE A 727 -11.17 2.29 -22.30
N ARG A 728 -10.44 2.49 -23.39
CA ARG A 728 -10.57 1.74 -24.64
C ARG A 728 -9.20 1.26 -25.07
N GLY A 729 -9.06 0.01 -25.52
CA GLY A 729 -7.79 -0.36 -26.13
C GLY A 729 -7.56 -1.82 -26.45
N THR A 730 -6.42 -2.05 -27.11
CA THR A 730 -5.83 -3.37 -27.32
C THR A 730 -4.63 -3.51 -26.39
N ALA A 731 -4.66 -4.54 -25.53
CA ALA A 731 -3.54 -4.94 -24.69
C ALA A 731 -3.11 -6.35 -25.10
N LEU A 732 -1.81 -6.57 -25.31
CA LEU A 732 -1.32 -7.82 -25.90
C LEU A 732 -1.05 -8.93 -24.88
N PHE A 733 -0.77 -8.58 -23.64
CA PHE A 733 -0.50 -9.53 -22.55
C PHE A 733 -1.48 -9.35 -21.40
N GLU A 734 -1.68 -8.11 -20.96
CA GLU A 734 -2.58 -7.83 -19.84
C GLU A 734 -3.28 -6.49 -19.99
N GLY A 735 -4.61 -6.48 -19.95
CA GLY A 735 -5.40 -5.25 -20.01
C GLY A 735 -5.18 -4.39 -18.77
N ALA A 736 -5.46 -4.93 -17.59
CA ALA A 736 -5.07 -4.32 -16.33
C ALA A 736 -4.77 -5.34 -15.25
N ARG A 737 -3.92 -4.94 -14.30
CA ARG A 737 -3.70 -5.65 -13.04
C ARG A 737 -3.78 -4.70 -11.87
N ALA A 738 -4.42 -5.15 -10.80
CA ALA A 738 -4.61 -4.35 -9.60
C ALA A 738 -4.47 -5.21 -8.35
N TYR A 739 -3.76 -4.66 -7.36
CA TYR A 739 -3.50 -5.23 -6.05
C TYR A 739 -3.65 -4.20 -4.93
N ASN A 740 -3.76 -4.71 -3.70
CA ASN A 740 -3.46 -4.01 -2.47
C ASN A 740 -4.24 -2.71 -2.27
N GLY A 741 -5.55 -2.77 -2.53
CA GLY A 741 -6.50 -1.68 -2.30
C GLY A 741 -7.08 -1.74 -0.89
N ALA A 742 -6.78 -0.73 -0.06
CA ALA A 742 -7.28 -0.58 1.32
C ALA A 742 -8.59 0.20 1.45
N ASP A 743 -9.01 0.91 0.41
CA ASP A 743 -10.33 1.55 0.31
C ASP A 743 -10.95 1.16 -1.03
N VAL A 744 -12.21 1.54 -1.23
CA VAL A 744 -12.98 1.14 -2.40
C VAL A 744 -12.60 1.94 -3.65
N GLY A 745 -12.03 1.25 -4.64
CA GLY A 745 -11.83 1.75 -6.00
C GLY A 745 -13.09 1.65 -6.87
N THR A 746 -13.12 2.43 -7.96
CA THR A 746 -14.22 2.38 -8.94
C THR A 746 -13.71 2.23 -10.37
N TRP A 747 -14.34 1.33 -11.12
CA TRP A 747 -14.01 1.03 -12.50
C TRP A 747 -15.25 1.17 -13.38
N GLU A 748 -15.24 2.10 -14.32
CA GLU A 748 -16.43 2.46 -15.11
C GLU A 748 -16.14 2.50 -16.61
N ASN A 749 -16.90 1.75 -17.40
CA ASN A 749 -16.79 1.71 -18.86
C ASN A 749 -15.36 1.37 -19.32
N VAL A 750 -14.86 0.17 -19.04
CA VAL A 750 -13.53 -0.29 -19.45
C VAL A 750 -13.69 -1.34 -20.53
N ALA A 751 -13.11 -1.12 -21.72
CA ALA A 751 -13.19 -2.06 -22.83
C ALA A 751 -11.82 -2.42 -23.39
N PHE A 752 -11.52 -3.71 -23.39
CA PHE A 752 -10.31 -4.28 -23.99
C PHE A 752 -10.67 -5.24 -25.12
N SER A 753 -10.20 -4.94 -26.34
CA SER A 753 -10.42 -5.77 -27.53
C SER A 753 -9.31 -5.53 -28.56
N ASN A 754 -8.96 -6.58 -29.30
CA ASN A 754 -8.04 -6.53 -30.44
C ASN A 754 -8.54 -5.64 -31.59
N SER A 755 -9.83 -5.31 -31.61
CA SER A 755 -10.43 -4.43 -32.63
C SER A 755 -9.85 -3.01 -32.62
N TYR A 756 -9.46 -2.48 -31.46
CA TYR A 756 -8.99 -1.10 -31.36
C TYR A 756 -7.69 -0.86 -32.13
N TRP A 757 -6.72 -1.78 -32.08
CA TRP A 757 -5.53 -1.69 -32.95
C TRP A 757 -5.84 -2.10 -34.39
N ALA A 758 -6.52 -3.22 -34.59
CA ALA A 758 -6.75 -3.79 -35.92
C ALA A 758 -7.52 -2.87 -36.86
N THR A 759 -8.32 -1.94 -36.31
CA THR A 759 -9.11 -0.97 -37.08
C THR A 759 -8.56 0.46 -36.99
N ALA A 760 -7.41 0.66 -36.35
CA ALA A 760 -6.77 1.97 -36.26
C ALA A 760 -6.37 2.49 -37.66
N PRO A 761 -6.29 3.82 -37.87
CA PRO A 761 -5.77 4.39 -39.11
C PRO A 761 -4.38 3.86 -39.47
N ALA A 762 -4.09 3.78 -40.78
CA ALA A 762 -2.84 3.21 -41.31
C ALA A 762 -1.55 3.81 -40.72
N SER A 763 -1.58 5.07 -40.26
CA SER A 763 -0.45 5.72 -39.59
C SER A 763 0.00 5.04 -38.28
N TYR A 764 -0.84 4.17 -37.71
CA TYR A 764 -0.56 3.40 -36.49
C TYR A 764 -0.23 1.93 -36.77
N ARG A 765 -0.01 1.57 -38.04
CA ARG A 765 0.42 0.24 -38.50
C ARG A 765 -0.47 -0.88 -37.93
N PRO A 766 -1.80 -0.84 -38.17
CA PRO A 766 -2.72 -1.86 -37.66
C PRO A 766 -2.34 -3.24 -38.23
N PRO A 767 -2.22 -4.28 -37.40
CA PRO A 767 -1.97 -5.65 -37.86
C PRO A 767 -3.26 -6.31 -38.37
N ALA A 768 -3.12 -7.45 -39.03
CA ALA A 768 -4.26 -8.31 -39.30
C ALA A 768 -4.88 -8.78 -37.96
N ARG A 769 -6.20 -8.67 -37.84
CA ARG A 769 -6.93 -9.05 -36.63
C ARG A 769 -6.62 -10.48 -36.16
N ALA A 770 -6.49 -11.41 -37.09
CA ALA A 770 -6.22 -12.82 -36.77
C ALA A 770 -4.88 -13.02 -36.04
N ALA A 771 -3.85 -12.22 -36.36
CA ALA A 771 -2.55 -12.32 -35.69
C ALA A 771 -2.63 -11.91 -34.22
N LEU A 772 -3.41 -10.86 -33.91
CA LEU A 772 -3.68 -10.46 -32.53
C LEU A 772 -4.44 -11.56 -31.79
N ASP A 773 -5.53 -12.06 -32.38
CA ASP A 773 -6.36 -13.09 -31.76
C ASP A 773 -5.55 -14.37 -31.47
N THR A 774 -4.67 -14.80 -32.39
CA THR A 774 -3.77 -15.93 -32.15
C THR A 774 -2.88 -15.72 -30.92
N TRP A 775 -2.30 -14.53 -30.76
CA TRP A 775 -1.44 -14.25 -29.61
C TRP A 775 -2.24 -14.12 -28.31
N THR A 776 -3.28 -13.29 -28.28
CA THR A 776 -4.02 -12.97 -27.05
C THR A 776 -4.84 -14.15 -26.55
N ARG A 777 -5.35 -15.03 -27.44
CA ARG A 777 -5.99 -16.28 -27.04
C ARG A 777 -5.02 -17.30 -26.44
N LYS A 778 -3.72 -17.16 -26.69
CA LYS A 778 -2.69 -18.02 -26.09
C LYS A 778 -2.09 -17.45 -24.80
N ASN A 779 -1.93 -16.13 -24.72
CA ASN A 779 -1.11 -15.49 -23.68
C ASN A 779 -1.81 -14.39 -22.89
N GLY A 780 -2.94 -13.88 -23.37
CA GLY A 780 -3.51 -12.64 -22.87
C GLY A 780 -4.56 -12.82 -21.77
N THR A 781 -4.54 -11.94 -20.78
CA THR A 781 -5.57 -11.79 -19.75
C THR A 781 -6.20 -10.41 -19.82
N GLY A 782 -7.54 -10.33 -19.77
CA GLY A 782 -8.25 -9.05 -19.74
C GLY A 782 -7.96 -8.26 -18.45
N LEU A 783 -8.37 -8.80 -17.30
CA LEU A 783 -8.09 -8.24 -15.97
C LEU A 783 -7.48 -9.29 -15.05
N ALA A 784 -6.44 -8.92 -14.31
CA ALA A 784 -5.88 -9.71 -13.21
C ALA A 784 -6.10 -8.96 -11.89
N LEU A 785 -6.89 -9.52 -10.97
CA LEU A 785 -7.31 -8.83 -9.75
C LEU A 785 -6.94 -9.66 -8.53
N GLY A 786 -6.24 -9.06 -7.57
CA GLY A 786 -6.01 -9.64 -6.24
C GLY A 786 -6.12 -8.55 -5.19
N ASP A 787 -6.43 -8.88 -3.94
CA ASP A 787 -6.26 -7.92 -2.82
C ASP A 787 -6.95 -6.55 -3.03
N LEU A 788 -8.16 -6.57 -3.60
CA LEU A 788 -9.01 -5.38 -3.69
C LEU A 788 -10.12 -5.52 -2.66
N GLU A 789 -10.22 -4.53 -1.76
CA GLU A 789 -11.27 -4.49 -0.74
C GLU A 789 -12.49 -3.75 -1.30
N TRP A 790 -13.41 -4.56 -1.86
CA TRP A 790 -14.77 -4.18 -2.20
C TRP A 790 -14.89 -3.27 -3.43
N ASP A 791 -13.86 -3.24 -4.29
CA ASP A 791 -13.84 -2.48 -5.54
C ASP A 791 -15.11 -2.68 -6.37
N GLN A 792 -15.57 -1.59 -6.97
CA GLN A 792 -16.87 -1.51 -7.63
C GLN A 792 -16.71 -1.29 -9.12
N PHE A 793 -17.23 -2.23 -9.91
CA PHE A 793 -17.01 -2.32 -11.35
C PHE A 793 -18.33 -2.16 -12.10
N ARG A 794 -18.31 -1.43 -13.21
CA ARG A 794 -19.49 -1.23 -14.06
C ARG A 794 -19.12 -1.08 -15.53
N GLY A 795 -19.81 -1.83 -16.39
CA GLY A 795 -19.62 -1.76 -17.85
C GLY A 795 -18.22 -2.20 -18.26
N ILE A 796 -17.78 -3.34 -17.74
CA ILE A 796 -16.49 -3.95 -18.09
C ILE A 796 -16.70 -4.87 -19.29
N ALA A 797 -16.01 -4.60 -20.39
CA ALA A 797 -16.12 -5.37 -21.63
C ALA A 797 -14.76 -5.94 -22.04
N LEU A 798 -14.63 -7.26 -22.03
CA LEU A 798 -13.37 -7.96 -22.31
C LEU A 798 -13.59 -8.95 -23.43
N SER A 799 -12.78 -8.89 -24.47
CA SER A 799 -12.88 -9.87 -25.55
C SER A 799 -11.56 -10.22 -26.20
N ASP A 800 -11.50 -11.43 -26.76
CA ASP A 800 -10.38 -11.92 -27.58
C ASP A 800 -9.17 -12.45 -26.79
N TYR A 801 -9.33 -12.67 -25.48
CA TYR A 801 -8.28 -13.10 -24.56
C TYR A 801 -8.33 -14.59 -24.26
N LYS A 802 -7.23 -15.18 -23.79
CA LYS A 802 -7.25 -16.52 -23.19
C LYS A 802 -8.18 -16.51 -21.99
N THR A 803 -7.95 -15.56 -21.08
CA THR A 803 -8.71 -15.39 -19.85
C THR A 803 -9.36 -14.02 -19.84
N GLY A 804 -10.68 -13.95 -19.57
CA GLY A 804 -11.37 -12.68 -19.37
C GLY A 804 -10.91 -12.01 -18.08
N ILE A 805 -11.32 -12.55 -16.93
CA ILE A 805 -10.89 -12.10 -15.60
C ILE A 805 -10.18 -13.24 -14.88
N HIS A 806 -9.02 -12.95 -14.30
CA HIS A 806 -8.26 -13.83 -13.43
C HIS A 806 -8.20 -13.23 -12.02
N VAL A 807 -8.92 -13.81 -11.07
CA VAL A 807 -8.76 -13.48 -9.65
C VAL A 807 -7.61 -14.31 -9.10
N VAL A 808 -6.57 -13.62 -8.64
CA VAL A 808 -5.30 -14.19 -8.18
C VAL A 808 -5.13 -13.98 -6.68
N THR A 809 -4.28 -14.78 -6.04
CA THR A 809 -3.90 -14.59 -4.64
C THR A 809 -3.43 -13.17 -4.39
N GLY A 810 -3.99 -12.57 -3.35
CA GLY A 810 -3.65 -11.22 -2.93
C GLY A 810 -2.36 -11.11 -2.12
N GLN A 811 -1.88 -9.89 -1.91
CA GLN A 811 -0.60 -9.62 -1.24
C GLN A 811 -0.76 -9.27 0.25
N ARG A 812 -1.88 -8.64 0.62
CA ARG A 812 -2.28 -8.25 1.97
C ARG A 812 -3.60 -8.89 2.39
N ALA A 813 -4.62 -8.80 1.55
CA ALA A 813 -5.93 -9.42 1.70
C ALA A 813 -6.32 -10.18 0.43
N GLN A 814 -7.43 -10.92 0.47
CA GLN A 814 -7.95 -11.62 -0.71
C GLN A 814 -9.02 -10.77 -1.41
N PHE A 815 -9.18 -10.98 -2.72
CA PHE A 815 -10.10 -10.18 -3.54
C PHE A 815 -11.56 -10.28 -3.08
N THR A 816 -12.24 -9.13 -3.05
CA THR A 816 -13.70 -9.02 -3.00
C THR A 816 -14.18 -7.80 -3.79
N GLY A 817 -15.30 -7.92 -4.49
CA GLY A 817 -15.78 -6.84 -5.36
C GLY A 817 -17.18 -7.07 -5.90
N SER A 818 -17.70 -6.06 -6.59
CA SER A 818 -19.05 -6.07 -7.19
C SER A 818 -19.05 -5.59 -8.64
N PHE A 819 -19.78 -6.27 -9.51
CA PHE A 819 -19.86 -5.97 -10.94
C PHE A 819 -21.30 -5.71 -11.38
N LEU A 820 -21.48 -4.66 -12.19
CA LEU A 820 -22.68 -4.39 -12.97
C LEU A 820 -22.35 -4.40 -14.47
N ASP A 821 -23.15 -5.08 -15.28
CA ASP A 821 -23.01 -5.14 -16.75
C ASP A 821 -21.62 -5.65 -17.20
N LEU A 822 -21.19 -6.81 -16.69
CA LEU A 822 -19.96 -7.48 -17.13
C LEU A 822 -20.18 -8.17 -18.47
N ASP A 823 -19.32 -7.93 -19.45
CA ASP A 823 -19.43 -8.49 -20.80
C ASP A 823 -18.12 -9.15 -21.24
N ILE A 824 -18.01 -10.46 -21.08
CA ILE A 824 -16.85 -11.26 -21.48
C ILE A 824 -17.22 -12.10 -22.70
N ARG A 825 -16.45 -11.96 -23.79
CA ARG A 825 -16.73 -12.60 -25.08
C ARG A 825 -15.50 -13.22 -25.71
N ARG A 826 -15.70 -14.33 -26.43
CA ARG A 826 -14.63 -14.96 -27.23
C ARG A 826 -13.34 -15.17 -26.41
N THR A 827 -13.45 -15.79 -25.24
CA THR A 827 -12.31 -16.23 -24.44
C THR A 827 -12.25 -17.76 -24.33
N ASP A 828 -11.12 -18.30 -23.88
CA ASP A 828 -11.02 -19.73 -23.52
C ASP A 828 -11.70 -19.94 -22.16
N VAL A 829 -11.27 -19.16 -21.17
CA VAL A 829 -11.89 -19.09 -19.85
C VAL A 829 -12.48 -17.69 -19.65
N GLY A 830 -13.77 -17.62 -19.32
CA GLY A 830 -14.43 -16.34 -19.05
C GLY A 830 -13.88 -15.72 -17.78
N VAL A 831 -14.03 -16.46 -16.68
CA VAL A 831 -13.59 -16.10 -15.34
C VAL A 831 -12.85 -17.28 -14.72
N VAL A 832 -11.69 -17.03 -14.14
CA VAL A 832 -10.99 -17.97 -13.25
C VAL A 832 -10.71 -17.31 -11.91
N VAL A 833 -10.93 -18.04 -10.83
CA VAL A 833 -10.60 -17.63 -9.47
C VAL A 833 -9.68 -18.67 -8.85
N ASP A 834 -8.43 -18.28 -8.59
CA ASP A 834 -7.49 -19.11 -7.85
C ASP A 834 -7.79 -19.05 -6.35
N GLU A 835 -7.93 -17.85 -5.80
CA GLU A 835 -8.20 -17.59 -4.40
C GLU A 835 -9.06 -16.33 -4.25
N MET A 836 -9.98 -16.33 -3.29
CA MET A 836 -10.74 -15.15 -2.85
C MET A 836 -11.03 -15.30 -1.35
N ASP A 837 -11.45 -14.24 -0.68
CA ASP A 837 -11.79 -14.33 0.74
C ASP A 837 -12.97 -15.28 0.95
N SER A 838 -12.77 -16.35 1.71
CA SER A 838 -13.75 -17.42 1.90
C SER A 838 -14.95 -17.04 2.77
N ARG A 839 -14.86 -15.94 3.52
CA ARG A 839 -15.98 -15.35 4.27
C ARG A 839 -16.87 -14.55 3.33
N TRP A 840 -16.26 -13.97 2.31
CA TRP A 840 -16.89 -13.16 1.29
C TRP A 840 -17.10 -13.99 0.02
N GLY A 841 -17.58 -13.31 -1.01
CA GLY A 841 -17.54 -13.84 -2.35
C GLY A 841 -17.44 -12.70 -3.34
N TRP A 842 -17.92 -12.97 -4.54
CA TRP A 842 -17.95 -12.02 -5.63
C TRP A 842 -19.37 -11.93 -6.20
N GLN A 843 -19.86 -10.71 -6.42
CA GLN A 843 -21.20 -10.46 -6.98
C GLN A 843 -21.14 -9.89 -8.40
N ILE A 844 -21.98 -10.45 -9.27
CA ILE A 844 -22.14 -10.01 -10.65
C ILE A 844 -23.63 -9.87 -10.94
N ALA A 845 -24.03 -8.70 -11.44
CA ALA A 845 -25.38 -8.41 -11.88
C ALA A 845 -25.38 -7.94 -13.34
N GLY A 846 -26.18 -8.59 -14.19
CA GLY A 846 -26.35 -8.21 -15.59
C GLY A 846 -25.16 -8.58 -16.48
N GLY A 847 -25.42 -8.58 -17.79
CA GLY A 847 -24.40 -8.85 -18.81
C GLY A 847 -24.25 -10.32 -19.15
N ARG A 848 -23.04 -10.73 -19.54
CA ARG A 848 -22.74 -12.08 -20.04
C ARG A 848 -21.30 -12.52 -19.85
N ILE A 849 -21.12 -13.83 -19.69
CA ILE A 849 -19.82 -14.48 -19.57
C ILE A 849 -19.79 -15.66 -20.55
N GLU A 850 -18.90 -15.57 -21.54
CA GLU A 850 -18.62 -16.62 -22.52
C GLU A 850 -17.23 -17.21 -22.28
N GLY A 851 -17.07 -18.53 -22.39
CA GLY A 851 -15.76 -19.18 -22.46
C GLY A 851 -15.84 -20.51 -23.21
N SER A 852 -14.95 -20.72 -24.18
CA SER A 852 -14.97 -21.94 -25.02
C SER A 852 -14.46 -23.19 -24.29
N VAL A 853 -13.72 -23.03 -23.21
CA VAL A 853 -13.30 -24.10 -22.28
C VAL A 853 -14.20 -24.08 -21.04
N LYS A 854 -14.23 -22.96 -20.32
CA LYS A 854 -15.09 -22.73 -19.15
C LYS A 854 -15.59 -21.30 -19.14
N ALA A 855 -16.86 -21.07 -18.85
CA ALA A 855 -17.35 -19.73 -18.57
C ALA A 855 -16.86 -19.24 -17.21
N ILE A 856 -16.92 -20.09 -16.18
CA ILE A 856 -16.46 -19.78 -14.82
C ILE A 856 -15.75 -21.01 -14.23
N GLU A 857 -14.56 -20.78 -13.67
CA GLU A 857 -13.78 -21.75 -12.91
C GLU A 857 -13.45 -21.14 -11.55
N ASN A 858 -14.15 -21.56 -10.49
CA ASN A 858 -13.88 -21.09 -9.14
C ASN A 858 -13.16 -22.19 -8.33
N ASN A 859 -11.84 -22.03 -8.15
CA ASN A 859 -10.99 -22.96 -7.40
C ASN A 859 -10.89 -22.62 -5.90
N SER A 860 -11.54 -21.52 -5.47
CA SER A 860 -11.49 -21.03 -4.10
C SER A 860 -12.61 -21.61 -3.22
N GLN A 861 -12.54 -21.34 -1.92
CA GLN A 861 -13.62 -21.65 -0.96
C GLN A 861 -14.73 -20.58 -0.93
N GLY A 862 -14.50 -19.41 -1.54
CA GLY A 862 -15.51 -18.35 -1.66
C GLY A 862 -16.51 -18.62 -2.79
N TYR A 863 -17.57 -17.83 -2.88
CA TYR A 863 -18.64 -18.00 -3.88
C TYR A 863 -18.66 -16.94 -4.97
N VAL A 864 -19.18 -17.28 -6.16
CA VAL A 864 -19.56 -16.32 -7.21
C VAL A 864 -21.08 -16.24 -7.33
N LYS A 865 -21.67 -15.06 -7.14
CA LYS A 865 -23.11 -14.81 -7.26
C LYS A 865 -23.46 -14.14 -8.58
N LEU A 866 -24.44 -14.70 -9.28
CA LEU A 866 -24.91 -14.24 -10.58
C LEU A 866 -26.40 -13.87 -10.50
N THR A 867 -26.74 -12.61 -10.76
CA THR A 867 -28.12 -12.16 -11.00
C THR A 867 -28.26 -11.68 -12.45
N ASP A 868 -29.17 -12.27 -13.22
CA ASP A 868 -29.47 -11.86 -14.60
C ASP A 868 -28.23 -11.84 -15.53
N VAL A 869 -27.32 -12.80 -15.35
CA VAL A 869 -26.10 -12.96 -16.17
C VAL A 869 -26.28 -14.12 -17.14
N ALA A 870 -26.13 -13.85 -18.44
CA ALA A 870 -26.09 -14.91 -19.45
C ALA A 870 -24.74 -15.64 -19.40
N VAL A 871 -24.76 -16.96 -19.23
CA VAL A 871 -23.52 -17.78 -19.12
C VAL A 871 -23.48 -18.79 -20.26
N THR A 872 -22.40 -18.77 -21.05
CA THR A 872 -22.17 -19.71 -22.16
C THR A 872 -20.81 -20.39 -21.98
N GLY A 873 -20.83 -21.69 -21.66
CA GLY A 873 -19.64 -22.49 -21.33
C GLY A 873 -19.83 -23.25 -20.01
N ALA A 874 -18.89 -24.14 -19.68
CA ALA A 874 -18.93 -24.90 -18.42
C ALA A 874 -18.74 -23.99 -17.19
N VAL A 875 -19.33 -24.37 -16.06
CA VAL A 875 -19.23 -23.67 -14.77
C VAL A 875 -18.77 -24.67 -13.71
N GLU A 876 -17.76 -24.30 -12.93
CA GLU A 876 -17.17 -25.13 -11.87
C GLU A 876 -16.93 -24.33 -10.58
N GLY A 877 -16.98 -25.02 -9.44
CA GLY A 877 -16.85 -24.44 -8.11
C GLY A 877 -18.17 -23.92 -7.53
N VAL A 878 -18.08 -23.14 -6.45
CA VAL A 878 -19.26 -22.57 -5.77
C VAL A 878 -19.78 -21.36 -6.54
N VAL A 879 -20.86 -21.57 -7.31
CA VAL A 879 -21.51 -20.52 -8.11
C VAL A 879 -23.02 -20.51 -7.83
N HIS A 880 -23.52 -19.40 -7.30
CA HIS A 880 -24.93 -19.21 -6.98
C HIS A 880 -25.64 -18.42 -8.08
N ARG A 881 -26.72 -18.98 -8.62
CA ARG A 881 -27.64 -18.26 -9.48
C ARG A 881 -28.76 -17.69 -8.61
N MET A 882 -28.79 -16.38 -8.51
CA MET A 882 -29.76 -15.63 -7.73
C MET A 882 -30.97 -15.26 -8.59
N SER A 883 -32.13 -15.13 -7.96
CA SER A 883 -33.34 -14.68 -8.64
C SER A 883 -33.36 -13.16 -8.87
N GLY A 884 -34.14 -12.70 -9.86
CA GLY A 884 -34.33 -11.28 -10.16
C GLY A 884 -33.69 -10.82 -11.46
N LYS A 885 -33.91 -9.55 -11.79
CA LYS A 885 -33.33 -8.87 -12.96
C LYS A 885 -32.24 -7.92 -12.51
N ALA A 886 -31.23 -7.67 -13.34
CA ALA A 886 -30.28 -6.63 -13.06
C ALA A 886 -30.91 -5.26 -13.36
N PRO A 887 -30.60 -4.21 -12.57
CA PRO A 887 -31.05 -2.87 -12.87
C PRO A 887 -30.32 -2.35 -14.11
N SER A 888 -31.03 -1.63 -14.98
CA SER A 888 -30.38 -0.92 -16.09
C SER A 888 -29.80 0.40 -15.58
N TYR A 889 -28.52 0.66 -15.84
CA TYR A 889 -27.92 1.97 -15.58
C TYR A 889 -27.47 2.64 -16.88
N THR A 890 -28.06 3.79 -17.19
CA THR A 890 -27.64 4.65 -18.31
C THR A 890 -26.90 5.85 -17.77
N GLN A 891 -25.62 5.99 -18.14
CA GLN A 891 -24.83 7.16 -17.78
C GLN A 891 -25.42 8.41 -18.43
N ARG A 892 -25.87 9.37 -17.61
CA ARG A 892 -26.37 10.66 -18.08
C ARG A 892 -25.25 11.70 -18.05
N ALA A 893 -25.31 12.68 -18.95
CA ALA A 893 -24.35 13.78 -18.99
C ALA A 893 -24.31 14.53 -17.65
N LEU A 894 -23.13 15.05 -17.29
CA LEU A 894 -23.01 15.92 -16.13
C LEU A 894 -23.55 17.33 -16.44
N PRO A 895 -24.03 18.06 -15.42
CA PRO A 895 -24.33 19.48 -15.56
C PRO A 895 -23.10 20.25 -16.07
N LYS A 896 -23.35 21.16 -17.02
CA LYS A 896 -22.33 22.03 -17.60
C LYS A 896 -22.73 23.49 -17.39
N PRO A 897 -21.88 24.30 -16.73
CA PRO A 897 -22.10 25.74 -16.64
C PRO A 897 -21.86 26.40 -18.00
N THR A 898 -22.31 27.65 -18.13
CA THR A 898 -21.95 28.50 -19.27
C THR A 898 -20.42 28.52 -19.43
N GLN A 899 -19.93 28.34 -20.65
CA GLN A 899 -18.49 28.26 -20.97
C GLN A 899 -17.84 29.64 -21.00
N HIS A 900 -17.84 30.31 -19.85
CA HIS A 900 -17.20 31.60 -19.62
C HIS A 900 -16.46 31.56 -18.28
N LEU A 901 -15.17 31.90 -18.29
CA LEU A 901 -14.28 31.76 -17.15
C LEU A 901 -14.09 33.10 -16.42
N TYR A 902 -14.26 33.09 -15.11
CA TYR A 902 -13.86 34.16 -14.19
C TYR A 902 -12.82 33.60 -13.24
N VAL A 903 -11.59 34.07 -13.32
CA VAL A 903 -10.53 33.69 -12.37
C VAL A 903 -10.61 34.60 -11.15
N VAL A 904 -10.66 34.00 -9.96
CA VAL A 904 -10.69 34.73 -8.69
C VAL A 904 -9.26 35.12 -8.32
N ASP A 905 -9.09 36.42 -8.01
CA ASP A 905 -7.91 36.94 -7.34
C ASP A 905 -8.30 37.27 -5.90
N ALA A 906 -7.94 36.38 -4.98
CA ALA A 906 -8.26 36.48 -3.55
C ALA A 906 -7.05 36.02 -2.72
N PRO A 907 -6.91 36.47 -1.46
CA PRO A 907 -5.84 36.00 -0.58
C PRO A 907 -5.84 34.48 -0.40
N HIS A 908 -4.73 33.82 -0.74
CA HIS A 908 -4.53 32.39 -0.56
C HIS A 908 -3.05 32.03 -0.38
N GLY A 909 -2.79 30.86 0.19
CA GLY A 909 -1.44 30.33 0.38
C GLY A 909 -1.28 28.90 -0.14
N ILE A 910 -0.05 28.51 -0.52
CA ILE A 910 0.26 27.17 -1.00
C ILE A 910 0.87 26.38 0.17
N GLY A 911 0.08 25.48 0.76
CA GLY A 911 0.48 24.71 1.94
C GLY A 911 0.44 25.51 3.25
N TYR A 912 -0.17 26.70 3.25
CA TYR A 912 -0.37 27.53 4.44
C TYR A 912 -1.63 28.37 4.31
N LEU A 913 -2.26 28.73 5.43
CA LEU A 913 -3.48 29.54 5.46
C LEU A 913 -3.14 31.00 5.79
N PRO A 914 -3.33 31.96 4.86
CA PRO A 914 -3.13 33.38 5.16
C PRO A 914 -4.12 33.89 6.21
N ALA A 915 -3.71 34.89 6.99
CA ALA A 915 -4.59 35.58 7.94
C ALA A 915 -5.69 36.39 7.25
N ALA A 916 -5.43 36.87 6.03
CA ALA A 916 -6.39 37.66 5.26
C ALA A 916 -7.59 36.82 4.81
N ASP A 917 -8.80 37.36 4.97
CA ASP A 917 -10.05 36.72 4.58
C ASP A 917 -10.33 36.84 3.07
N ALA A 918 -10.69 35.73 2.43
CA ALA A 918 -10.96 35.67 1.00
C ALA A 918 -12.44 35.85 0.65
N THR A 919 -13.35 35.76 1.63
CA THR A 919 -14.80 35.67 1.41
C THR A 919 -15.36 36.73 0.47
N SER A 920 -15.08 38.00 0.75
CA SER A 920 -15.61 39.13 -0.03
C SER A 920 -15.05 39.16 -1.47
N ALA A 921 -13.78 38.78 -1.65
CA ALA A 921 -13.15 38.73 -2.97
C ALA A 921 -13.76 37.62 -3.84
N VAL A 922 -13.99 36.44 -3.26
CA VAL A 922 -14.65 35.32 -3.92
C VAL A 922 -16.10 35.68 -4.27
N GLN A 923 -16.88 36.20 -3.30
CA GLN A 923 -18.28 36.55 -3.50
C GLN A 923 -18.46 37.60 -4.61
N LYS A 924 -17.59 38.60 -4.70
CA LYS A 924 -17.63 39.63 -5.74
C LYS A 924 -17.55 39.05 -7.15
N VAL A 925 -16.75 38.00 -7.35
CA VAL A 925 -16.60 37.34 -8.65
C VAL A 925 -17.79 36.42 -8.94
N LEU A 926 -18.29 35.70 -7.92
CA LEU A 926 -19.55 34.95 -8.00
C LEU A 926 -20.71 35.83 -8.46
N ASP A 927 -20.92 36.98 -7.82
CA ASP A 927 -21.98 37.92 -8.17
C ASP A 927 -21.81 38.47 -9.59
N LYS A 928 -20.57 38.71 -10.02
CA LYS A 928 -20.27 39.17 -11.38
C LYS A 928 -20.68 38.10 -12.40
N ALA A 929 -20.32 36.84 -12.18
CA ALA A 929 -20.73 35.73 -13.04
C ALA A 929 -22.26 35.58 -13.08
N GLY A 930 -22.92 35.72 -11.93
CA GLY A 930 -24.38 35.70 -11.83
C GLY A 930 -25.05 36.80 -12.65
N ARG A 931 -24.57 38.05 -12.55
CA ARG A 931 -25.06 39.19 -13.35
C ARG A 931 -24.86 38.98 -14.86
N HIS A 932 -23.85 38.21 -15.26
CA HIS A 932 -23.60 37.88 -16.66
C HIS A 932 -24.37 36.62 -17.13
N GLY A 933 -25.26 36.06 -16.31
CA GLY A 933 -26.13 34.94 -16.67
C GLY A 933 -25.53 33.55 -16.46
N GLY A 934 -24.41 33.45 -15.74
CA GLY A 934 -23.73 32.20 -15.41
C GLY A 934 -22.26 32.19 -15.81
N GLY A 935 -21.59 31.08 -15.53
CA GLY A 935 -20.17 30.88 -15.85
C GLY A 935 -19.44 30.01 -14.85
N ILE A 936 -18.13 29.86 -15.05
CA ILE A 936 -17.23 29.16 -14.14
C ILE A 936 -16.43 30.19 -13.37
N VAL A 937 -16.61 30.23 -12.04
CA VAL A 937 -15.79 31.03 -11.13
C VAL A 937 -14.72 30.13 -10.56
N TYR A 938 -13.49 30.34 -11.03
CA TYR A 938 -12.35 29.47 -10.80
C TYR A 938 -11.43 30.02 -9.71
N LEU A 939 -11.20 29.22 -8.67
CA LEU A 939 -10.18 29.44 -7.66
C LEU A 939 -8.93 28.62 -8.03
N PRO A 940 -7.78 29.27 -8.27
CA PRO A 940 -6.51 28.57 -8.37
C PRO A 940 -6.21 27.73 -7.12
N ALA A 941 -5.26 26.80 -7.22
CA ALA A 941 -4.83 25.99 -6.09
C ALA A 941 -4.31 26.88 -4.95
N GLY A 942 -4.66 26.54 -3.72
CA GLY A 942 -4.34 27.30 -2.52
C GLY A 942 -5.36 27.11 -1.40
N TRP A 943 -4.97 27.51 -0.19
CA TRP A 943 -5.81 27.52 1.01
C TRP A 943 -6.39 28.91 1.20
N TYR A 944 -7.72 28.99 1.20
CA TYR A 944 -8.49 30.23 1.30
C TYR A 944 -9.19 30.27 2.66
N ARG A 945 -8.96 31.33 3.44
CA ARG A 945 -9.75 31.60 4.65
C ARG A 945 -11.12 32.13 4.22
N ILE A 946 -12.18 31.45 4.66
CA ILE A 946 -13.57 31.82 4.41
C ILE A 946 -14.24 32.02 5.77
N SER A 947 -14.33 33.29 6.18
CA SER A 947 -14.83 33.67 7.51
C SER A 947 -16.36 33.72 7.59
N THR A 948 -17.04 33.88 6.44
CA THR A 948 -18.52 33.81 6.33
C THR A 948 -18.91 33.08 5.03
N HIS A 949 -20.20 32.86 4.83
CA HIS A 949 -20.73 32.05 3.73
C HIS A 949 -20.56 32.68 2.35
N LEU A 950 -20.66 31.81 1.33
CA LEU A 950 -20.68 32.13 -0.08
C LEU A 950 -22.04 31.77 -0.69
N THR A 951 -22.58 32.66 -1.52
CA THR A 951 -23.76 32.40 -2.35
C THR A 951 -23.34 32.26 -3.81
N VAL A 952 -23.52 31.08 -4.38
CA VAL A 952 -23.25 30.78 -5.79
C VAL A 952 -24.53 31.05 -6.60
N PRO A 953 -24.57 32.08 -7.47
CA PRO A 953 -25.78 32.43 -8.21
C PRO A 953 -26.23 31.35 -9.18
N ALA A 954 -27.47 31.46 -9.66
CA ALA A 954 -28.00 30.51 -10.65
C ALA A 954 -27.10 30.39 -11.88
N LYS A 955 -26.91 29.16 -12.39
CA LYS A 955 -26.05 28.82 -13.53
C LYS A 955 -24.56 29.15 -13.37
N VAL A 956 -24.11 29.47 -12.15
CA VAL A 956 -22.70 29.68 -11.82
C VAL A 956 -22.13 28.41 -11.20
N GLU A 957 -20.90 28.07 -11.55
CA GLU A 957 -20.14 27.00 -10.89
C GLU A 957 -18.98 27.61 -10.10
N LEU A 958 -18.90 27.29 -8.81
CA LEU A 958 -17.71 27.52 -8.00
C LEU A 958 -16.74 26.34 -8.22
N ARG A 959 -15.58 26.62 -8.81
CA ARG A 959 -14.65 25.57 -9.24
C ARG A 959 -13.26 25.76 -8.65
N GLY A 960 -12.70 24.71 -8.06
CA GLY A 960 -11.29 24.65 -7.68
C GLY A 960 -10.40 23.99 -8.73
N ALA A 961 -9.12 23.87 -8.41
CA ALA A 961 -8.08 23.48 -9.35
C ALA A 961 -8.07 21.99 -9.74
N SER A 962 -8.75 21.11 -8.99
CA SER A 962 -8.72 19.67 -9.28
C SER A 962 -9.71 19.29 -10.39
N ALA A 963 -9.20 18.72 -11.49
CA ALA A 963 -10.04 18.15 -12.55
C ALA A 963 -10.55 16.73 -12.21
N VAL A 964 -9.97 16.10 -11.19
CA VAL A 964 -10.23 14.71 -10.79
C VAL A 964 -10.69 14.65 -9.32
N PRO A 965 -11.27 13.53 -8.86
CA PRO A 965 -11.57 13.32 -7.45
C PRO A 965 -10.32 13.59 -6.59
N ASN A 966 -10.48 14.30 -5.48
CA ASN A 966 -9.36 14.73 -4.65
C ASN A 966 -9.66 14.61 -3.16
N ARG A 967 -8.60 14.33 -2.40
CA ARG A 967 -8.64 14.25 -0.93
C ARG A 967 -7.27 14.54 -0.35
N ASP A 968 -7.27 14.86 0.92
CA ASP A 968 -6.06 15.06 1.69
C ASP A 968 -5.24 13.77 1.83
N GLN A 969 -3.92 13.94 1.85
CA GLN A 969 -2.95 12.86 1.97
C GLN A 969 -1.99 13.18 3.12
N GLY A 970 -1.52 12.15 3.82
CA GLY A 970 -0.56 12.32 4.91
C GLY A 970 0.68 13.05 4.40
N GLY A 971 0.92 14.26 4.92
CA GLY A 971 2.04 15.12 4.50
C GLY A 971 1.78 16.04 3.28
N ALA A 972 0.64 15.93 2.59
CA ALA A 972 0.31 16.78 1.43
C ALA A 972 -1.21 17.07 1.29
N SER A 973 -1.59 18.33 1.45
CA SER A 973 -2.96 18.84 1.29
C SER A 973 -3.02 20.02 0.32
N TYR A 974 -2.58 19.84 -0.94
CA TYR A 974 -2.56 20.95 -1.91
C TYR A 974 -3.94 21.21 -2.55
N GLY A 975 -4.05 21.60 -3.83
CA GLY A 975 -5.30 21.94 -4.50
C GLY A 975 -6.03 23.15 -3.90
N THR A 976 -7.30 23.34 -4.27
CA THR A 976 -8.14 24.41 -3.70
C THR A 976 -8.83 23.92 -2.43
N VAL A 977 -8.60 24.61 -1.32
CA VAL A 977 -9.20 24.30 -0.02
C VAL A 977 -9.85 25.55 0.58
N LEU A 978 -11.13 25.44 0.95
CA LEU A 978 -11.86 26.46 1.70
C LEU A 978 -11.75 26.10 3.19
N HIS A 979 -10.99 26.90 3.94
CA HIS A 979 -10.94 26.81 5.40
C HIS A 979 -12.10 27.65 5.97
N ALA A 980 -13.10 26.96 6.50
CA ALA A 980 -14.37 27.54 6.93
C ALA A 980 -14.38 27.83 8.44
N PHE A 981 -14.87 29.01 8.82
CA PHE A 981 -14.94 29.49 10.22
C PHE A 981 -16.35 29.91 10.67
N GLU A 982 -17.38 29.77 9.81
CA GLU A 982 -18.75 30.16 10.16
C GLU A 982 -19.54 28.98 10.74
N GLY A 983 -20.40 29.29 11.72
CA GLY A 983 -21.47 28.38 12.18
C GLY A 983 -21.14 27.28 13.20
N PRO A 984 -20.09 27.36 14.04
CA PRO A 984 -19.89 26.35 15.08
C PRO A 984 -21.09 26.30 16.05
N ASN A 985 -21.39 25.10 16.55
CA ASN A 985 -22.47 24.80 17.50
C ASN A 985 -23.89 25.04 16.96
N ASN A 986 -24.08 25.02 15.64
CA ASN A 986 -25.40 25.25 15.03
C ASN A 986 -25.63 24.42 13.75
N ALA A 987 -26.18 23.21 13.90
CA ALA A 987 -26.50 22.31 12.77
C ALA A 987 -27.50 22.90 11.75
N ASP A 988 -28.37 23.83 12.20
CA ASP A 988 -29.44 24.41 11.40
C ASP A 988 -29.09 25.80 10.84
N GLY A 989 -27.85 26.26 11.08
CA GLY A 989 -27.36 27.58 10.67
C GLY A 989 -27.23 27.78 9.16
N THR A 990 -26.67 28.94 8.79
CA THR A 990 -26.37 29.26 7.40
C THR A 990 -25.30 28.30 6.86
N PRO A 991 -25.55 27.63 5.72
CA PRO A 991 -24.57 26.75 5.12
C PRO A 991 -23.39 27.56 4.57
N LEU A 992 -22.17 27.00 4.61
CA LEU A 992 -20.97 27.67 4.10
C LEU A 992 -21.12 28.07 2.63
N VAL A 993 -21.69 27.19 1.80
CA VAL A 993 -21.97 27.47 0.38
C VAL A 993 -23.45 27.23 0.08
N THR A 994 -24.15 28.28 -0.36
CA THR A 994 -25.52 28.20 -0.89
C THR A 994 -25.53 28.20 -2.41
N LEU A 995 -26.22 27.24 -3.03
CA LEU A 995 -26.33 27.08 -4.48
C LEU A 995 -27.70 27.57 -4.99
N GLY A 996 -27.67 28.54 -5.91
CA GLY A 996 -28.84 28.95 -6.70
C GLY A 996 -29.24 27.91 -7.76
N LYS A 997 -30.31 28.14 -8.53
CA LYS A 997 -30.80 27.20 -9.54
C LYS A 997 -29.72 26.80 -10.56
N SER A 998 -29.52 25.50 -10.79
CA SER A 998 -28.51 24.97 -11.70
C SER A 998 -27.07 25.44 -11.42
N ALA A 999 -26.80 25.86 -10.18
CA ALA A 999 -25.47 26.19 -9.71
C ALA A 999 -24.77 24.96 -9.15
N GLY A 1000 -23.43 24.96 -9.14
CA GLY A 1000 -22.69 23.82 -8.60
C GLY A 1000 -21.32 24.14 -8.03
N LEU A 1001 -20.74 23.13 -7.39
CA LEU A 1001 -19.42 23.14 -6.78
C LEU A 1001 -18.58 22.01 -7.37
N ARG A 1002 -17.32 22.30 -7.74
CA ARG A 1002 -16.45 21.29 -8.35
C ARG A 1002 -14.98 21.42 -7.95
N GLY A 1003 -14.29 20.31 -7.72
CA GLY A 1003 -12.81 20.25 -7.73
C GLY A 1003 -12.12 20.94 -6.56
N LEU A 1004 -12.79 21.08 -5.42
CA LEU A 1004 -12.29 21.77 -4.22
C LEU A 1004 -12.67 21.02 -2.94
N ARG A 1005 -12.02 21.37 -1.83
CA ARG A 1005 -12.30 20.81 -0.50
C ARG A 1005 -12.83 21.87 0.46
N VAL A 1006 -13.60 21.42 1.45
CA VAL A 1006 -14.04 22.23 2.59
C VAL A 1006 -13.50 21.61 3.88
N PHE A 1007 -12.71 22.37 4.62
CA PHE A 1007 -12.13 21.95 5.90
C PHE A 1007 -12.52 22.96 6.99
N TYR A 1008 -12.86 22.48 8.18
CA TYR A 1008 -13.22 23.31 9.33
C TYR A 1008 -12.09 23.24 10.38
N PRO A 1009 -11.16 24.20 10.44
CA PRO A 1009 -10.00 24.10 11.32
C PRO A 1009 -10.33 23.94 12.80
N GLU A 1010 -11.44 24.53 13.23
CA GLU A 1010 -11.90 24.50 14.63
C GLU A 1010 -12.68 23.23 14.98
N ASN A 1011 -13.10 22.44 13.98
CA ASN A 1011 -13.78 21.16 14.21
C ASN A 1011 -12.73 20.03 14.33
N ASN A 1012 -11.90 20.12 15.37
CA ASN A 1012 -10.70 19.32 15.59
C ASN A 1012 -10.93 18.23 16.65
N PRO A 1013 -11.03 16.94 16.28
CA PRO A 1013 -11.25 15.86 17.25
C PRO A 1013 -10.08 15.63 18.22
N GLY A 1014 -8.87 16.09 17.89
CA GLY A 1014 -7.70 16.05 18.78
C GLY A 1014 -7.65 17.17 19.81
N SER A 1015 -8.45 18.23 19.63
CA SER A 1015 -8.55 19.34 20.58
C SER A 1015 -9.38 18.96 21.82
N ALA A 1016 -9.24 19.73 22.90
CA ALA A 1016 -10.03 19.55 24.11
C ALA A 1016 -11.54 19.72 23.87
N ASP A 1017 -11.93 20.63 22.97
CA ASP A 1017 -13.33 20.90 22.61
C ASP A 1017 -13.91 19.81 21.69
N GLY A 1018 -13.05 19.08 20.97
CA GLY A 1018 -13.44 17.99 20.09
C GLY A 1018 -14.21 18.45 18.84
N VAL A 1019 -15.29 17.74 18.53
CA VAL A 1019 -16.12 17.99 17.34
C VAL A 1019 -17.47 18.54 17.78
N VAL A 1020 -17.94 19.58 17.11
CA VAL A 1020 -19.22 20.23 17.37
C VAL A 1020 -20.13 20.22 16.14
N ALA A 1021 -21.41 20.51 16.36
CA ALA A 1021 -22.38 20.62 15.28
C ALA A 1021 -22.08 21.83 14.38
N TYR A 1022 -22.09 21.61 13.06
CA TYR A 1022 -21.97 22.65 12.02
C TYR A 1022 -23.14 22.52 11.03
N PRO A 1023 -23.53 23.64 10.39
CA PRO A 1023 -24.50 23.59 9.31
C PRO A 1023 -23.95 22.83 8.10
N TYR A 1024 -24.81 22.56 7.12
CA TYR A 1024 -24.37 21.91 5.89
C TYR A 1024 -23.26 22.72 5.21
N ALA A 1025 -22.16 22.06 4.83
CA ALA A 1025 -21.10 22.70 4.08
C ALA A 1025 -21.59 23.21 2.72
N VAL A 1026 -22.50 22.48 2.06
CA VAL A 1026 -23.12 22.89 0.80
C VAL A 1026 -24.62 22.65 0.85
N ARG A 1027 -25.41 23.65 0.44
CA ARG A 1027 -26.86 23.52 0.33
C ARG A 1027 -27.42 24.11 -0.96
N GLY A 1028 -28.38 23.44 -1.60
CA GLY A 1028 -29.09 23.92 -2.79
C GLY A 1028 -30.59 23.62 -2.77
N TYR A 1029 -31.43 24.55 -3.24
CA TYR A 1029 -32.89 24.47 -3.09
C TYR A 1029 -33.71 24.49 -4.39
N ALA A 1030 -33.08 24.71 -5.54
CA ALA A 1030 -33.80 25.19 -6.73
C ALA A 1030 -33.71 24.25 -7.96
N GLY A 1031 -33.16 23.04 -7.79
CA GLY A 1031 -33.00 22.04 -8.84
C GLY A 1031 -31.83 22.28 -9.79
N GLY A 1032 -31.34 21.20 -10.40
CA GLY A 1032 -30.15 21.15 -11.27
C GLY A 1032 -28.84 21.39 -10.53
N ASN A 1033 -28.85 21.37 -9.20
CA ASN A 1033 -27.67 21.61 -8.37
C ASN A 1033 -26.72 20.43 -8.37
N TYR A 1034 -25.42 20.69 -8.29
CA TYR A 1034 -24.44 19.61 -8.32
C TYR A 1034 -23.18 19.87 -7.51
N VAL A 1035 -22.60 18.78 -6.99
CA VAL A 1035 -21.33 18.74 -6.25
C VAL A 1035 -20.47 17.61 -6.83
N ILE A 1036 -19.32 17.94 -7.42
CA ILE A 1036 -18.52 16.99 -8.20
C ILE A 1036 -17.03 17.08 -7.82
N ASN A 1037 -16.36 15.94 -7.57
CA ASN A 1037 -14.93 15.91 -7.20
C ASN A 1037 -14.63 16.84 -6.01
N ALA A 1038 -15.33 16.64 -4.89
CA ALA A 1038 -15.21 17.51 -3.72
C ALA A 1038 -14.91 16.70 -2.46
N GLY A 1039 -14.08 17.26 -1.58
CA GLY A 1039 -13.69 16.61 -0.33
C GLY A 1039 -14.16 17.35 0.92
N PHE A 1040 -14.55 16.58 1.94
CA PHE A 1040 -15.12 17.04 3.20
C PHE A 1040 -14.45 16.30 4.37
N PRO A 1041 -13.17 16.58 4.67
CA PRO A 1041 -12.37 15.85 5.65
C PRO A 1041 -12.94 15.78 7.07
N ASN A 1042 -13.68 16.80 7.55
CA ASN A 1042 -14.13 16.86 8.95
C ASN A 1042 -15.45 17.62 9.14
N THR A 1043 -16.45 17.35 8.31
CA THR A 1043 -17.72 18.08 8.33
C THR A 1043 -18.76 17.43 9.22
N TRP A 1044 -19.57 18.22 9.94
CA TRP A 1044 -20.74 17.68 10.64
C TRP A 1044 -21.83 17.27 9.64
N ASN A 1045 -22.35 18.26 8.93
CA ASN A 1045 -23.28 18.10 7.82
C ASN A 1045 -22.58 18.46 6.50
N GLY A 1046 -22.59 17.55 5.53
CA GLY A 1046 -21.91 17.69 4.24
C GLY A 1046 -22.75 18.45 3.21
N ILE A 1047 -23.65 17.75 2.53
CA ILE A 1047 -24.38 18.24 1.35
C ILE A 1047 -25.90 18.07 1.55
N ASP A 1048 -26.68 19.14 1.36
CA ASP A 1048 -28.15 19.11 1.30
C ASP A 1048 -28.64 19.67 -0.04
N LEU A 1049 -29.14 18.79 -0.92
CA LEU A 1049 -29.68 19.20 -2.22
C LEU A 1049 -31.18 18.90 -2.30
N ARG A 1050 -31.94 19.89 -2.79
CA ARG A 1050 -33.39 19.80 -3.00
C ARG A 1050 -33.77 20.28 -4.41
N GLY A 1051 -34.87 19.74 -4.92
CA GLY A 1051 -35.37 19.98 -6.27
C GLY A 1051 -34.88 18.96 -7.31
N ASP A 1052 -35.36 19.10 -8.54
CA ASP A 1052 -35.15 18.09 -9.59
C ASP A 1052 -33.72 18.06 -10.15
N HIS A 1053 -33.27 16.89 -10.64
CA HIS A 1053 -32.04 16.67 -11.40
C HIS A 1053 -30.74 17.06 -10.66
N THR A 1054 -30.67 16.78 -9.37
CA THR A 1054 -29.46 17.04 -8.56
C THR A 1054 -28.40 15.96 -8.78
N VAL A 1055 -27.12 16.33 -8.69
CA VAL A 1055 -26.00 15.39 -8.90
C VAL A 1055 -24.93 15.54 -7.83
N VAL A 1056 -24.64 14.47 -7.10
CA VAL A 1056 -23.45 14.34 -6.25
C VAL A 1056 -22.55 13.27 -6.87
N ARG A 1057 -21.30 13.60 -7.19
CA ARG A 1057 -20.39 12.64 -7.81
C ARG A 1057 -18.98 12.78 -7.27
N LYS A 1058 -18.34 11.66 -6.93
CA LYS A 1058 -16.94 11.62 -6.49
C LYS A 1058 -16.68 12.54 -5.30
N VAL A 1059 -17.51 12.36 -4.27
CA VAL A 1059 -17.36 13.03 -2.98
C VAL A 1059 -16.68 12.09 -2.00
N ALA A 1060 -15.72 12.62 -1.25
CA ALA A 1060 -15.03 11.88 -0.20
C ALA A 1060 -14.87 12.67 1.10
N GLY A 1061 -14.80 12.00 2.24
CA GLY A 1061 -14.66 12.70 3.51
C GLY A 1061 -14.93 11.87 4.75
N ALA A 1062 -15.00 12.56 5.89
CA ALA A 1062 -15.57 12.07 7.13
C ALA A 1062 -16.71 13.01 7.54
N PHE A 1063 -17.86 12.41 7.83
CA PHE A 1063 -19.09 13.12 8.15
C PHE A 1063 -19.58 12.66 9.51
N PHE A 1064 -19.87 13.60 10.40
CA PHE A 1064 -20.26 13.27 11.77
C PHE A 1064 -21.78 13.03 11.93
N ASP A 1065 -22.62 13.53 11.01
CA ASP A 1065 -24.07 13.33 11.07
C ASP A 1065 -24.69 13.06 9.69
N HIS A 1066 -24.84 14.06 8.81
CA HIS A 1066 -25.38 13.83 7.46
C HIS A 1066 -24.31 14.06 6.39
N ALA A 1067 -23.91 13.02 5.65
CA ALA A 1067 -23.01 13.21 4.51
C ALA A 1067 -23.75 13.82 3.30
N ILE A 1068 -24.81 13.16 2.84
CA ILE A 1068 -25.62 13.60 1.71
C ILE A 1068 -27.10 13.49 2.08
N HIS A 1069 -27.82 14.60 1.98
CA HIS A 1069 -29.26 14.68 2.14
C HIS A 1069 -29.92 15.12 0.84
N LEU A 1070 -30.94 14.37 0.41
CA LEU A 1070 -31.74 14.61 -0.78
C LEU A 1070 -33.19 14.90 -0.37
N GLY A 1071 -33.54 16.19 -0.31
CA GLY A 1071 -34.92 16.62 -0.04
C GLY A 1071 -35.78 16.68 -1.29
N ALA A 1072 -37.10 16.83 -1.11
CA ALA A 1072 -38.13 16.87 -2.16
C ALA A 1072 -37.66 17.29 -3.57
N GLY A 1073 -37.83 16.38 -4.54
CA GLY A 1073 -37.38 16.56 -5.92
C GLY A 1073 -37.55 15.27 -6.74
N ARG A 1074 -36.99 15.26 -7.96
CA ARG A 1074 -37.00 14.11 -8.87
C ARG A 1074 -35.63 13.88 -9.51
N ASP A 1075 -35.31 12.65 -9.90
CA ASP A 1075 -34.16 12.30 -10.74
C ASP A 1075 -32.78 12.70 -10.16
N ALA A 1076 -32.59 12.52 -8.85
CA ALA A 1076 -31.29 12.76 -8.20
C ALA A 1076 -30.29 11.63 -8.49
N ARG A 1077 -29.00 11.96 -8.60
CA ARG A 1077 -27.91 11.01 -8.83
C ARG A 1077 -26.82 11.16 -7.77
N VAL A 1078 -26.40 10.04 -7.17
CA VAL A 1078 -25.28 9.98 -6.22
C VAL A 1078 -24.30 8.89 -6.70
N GLU A 1079 -23.09 9.29 -7.10
CA GLU A 1079 -22.17 8.43 -7.86
C GLU A 1079 -20.74 8.43 -7.30
N GLY A 1080 -20.18 7.26 -6.98
CA GLY A 1080 -18.77 7.11 -6.61
C GLY A 1080 -18.41 7.84 -5.31
N VAL A 1081 -19.24 7.70 -4.27
CA VAL A 1081 -19.05 8.34 -2.96
C VAL A 1081 -18.31 7.39 -2.03
N LEU A 1082 -17.22 7.86 -1.43
CA LEU A 1082 -16.42 7.11 -0.46
C LEU A 1082 -16.33 7.91 0.84
N SER A 1083 -16.81 7.35 1.94
CA SER A 1083 -16.63 7.96 3.26
C SER A 1083 -15.84 7.06 4.19
N ASN A 1084 -14.79 7.62 4.81
CA ASN A 1084 -13.95 6.94 5.78
C ASN A 1084 -13.43 7.94 6.82
N GLY A 1085 -13.49 7.58 8.10
CA GLY A 1085 -13.03 8.42 9.22
C GLY A 1085 -11.55 8.82 9.12
N ASN A 1086 -10.72 8.04 8.41
CA ASN A 1086 -9.31 8.36 8.21
C ASN A 1086 -9.09 9.63 7.37
N ALA A 1087 -10.16 10.21 6.81
CA ALA A 1087 -10.13 11.52 6.15
C ALA A 1087 -9.72 12.63 7.09
N VAL A 1088 -10.05 12.51 8.38
CA VAL A 1088 -9.72 13.50 9.40
C VAL A 1088 -8.24 13.42 9.78
N THR A 1089 -7.71 12.20 9.89
CA THR A 1089 -6.37 11.95 10.44
C THR A 1089 -5.26 12.14 9.41
N ARG A 1090 -5.56 11.94 8.12
CA ARG A 1090 -4.56 12.04 7.04
C ARG A 1090 -4.56 13.38 6.33
N THR A 1091 -4.80 14.44 7.09
CA THR A 1091 -4.71 15.79 6.56
C THR A 1091 -3.29 16.35 6.69
N GLY A 1092 -2.84 17.04 5.66
CA GLY A 1092 -1.56 17.76 5.62
C GLY A 1092 -1.67 19.21 6.11
N TYR A 1093 -2.73 19.58 6.82
CA TYR A 1093 -2.96 20.95 7.29
C TYR A 1093 -2.12 21.32 8.53
N GLN A 1094 -1.56 20.31 9.22
CA GLN A 1094 -0.71 20.44 10.41
C GLN A 1094 -1.27 21.41 11.47
N GLN A 1095 -2.56 21.25 11.76
CA GLN A 1095 -3.22 22.05 12.78
C GLN A 1095 -2.62 21.78 14.17
N PRO A 1096 -2.50 22.80 15.05
CA PRO A 1096 -2.14 22.58 16.44
C PRO A 1096 -3.08 21.58 17.11
N TYR A 1097 -2.52 20.70 17.96
CA TYR A 1097 -3.26 19.66 18.67
C TYR A 1097 -4.13 18.77 17.77
N TRP A 1098 -3.70 18.54 16.53
CA TRP A 1098 -4.34 17.54 15.68
C TRP A 1098 -3.97 16.13 16.16
N MET A 1099 -4.85 15.17 15.94
CA MET A 1099 -4.66 13.78 16.36
C MET A 1099 -3.86 12.96 15.33
N ASP A 1100 -3.19 11.91 15.81
CA ASP A 1100 -2.65 10.85 14.95
C ASP A 1100 -3.71 9.81 14.57
N GLU A 1101 -3.41 8.98 13.57
CA GLU A 1101 -4.31 7.94 13.08
C GLU A 1101 -4.51 6.77 14.06
N GLY A 1102 -3.55 6.52 14.97
CA GLY A 1102 -3.64 5.43 15.94
C GLY A 1102 -4.82 5.56 16.91
N ARG A 1103 -5.35 6.77 17.08
CA ARG A 1103 -6.51 7.06 17.95
C ARG A 1103 -7.81 7.35 17.20
N ILE A 1104 -7.88 6.98 15.91
CA ILE A 1104 -9.03 7.25 15.05
C ILE A 1104 -10.36 6.71 15.61
N PHE A 1105 -10.37 5.49 16.14
CA PHE A 1105 -11.59 4.89 16.69
C PHE A 1105 -12.07 5.65 17.91
N GLU A 1106 -11.16 5.89 18.86
CA GLU A 1106 -11.43 6.59 20.11
C GLU A 1106 -11.94 8.03 19.90
N LEU A 1107 -11.32 8.78 18.99
CA LEU A 1107 -11.56 10.22 18.88
C LEU A 1107 -12.53 10.61 17.75
N VAL A 1108 -12.74 9.75 16.75
CA VAL A 1108 -13.54 10.07 15.55
C VAL A 1108 -14.69 9.07 15.36
N ILE A 1109 -14.37 7.80 15.10
CA ILE A 1109 -15.35 6.82 14.62
C ILE A 1109 -16.34 6.41 15.72
N ASP A 1110 -15.87 5.88 16.84
CA ASP A 1110 -16.72 5.40 17.93
C ASP A 1110 -17.35 6.57 18.70
N LYS A 1111 -16.61 7.67 18.82
CA LYS A 1111 -17.06 8.84 19.56
C LYS A 1111 -18.22 9.54 18.89
N TYR A 1112 -18.21 9.65 17.55
CA TYR A 1112 -19.17 10.43 16.78
C TYR A 1112 -19.82 9.64 15.64
N MET A 1113 -19.04 9.21 14.63
CA MET A 1113 -19.61 8.75 13.35
C MET A 1113 -20.53 7.53 13.50
N ARG A 1114 -20.15 6.54 14.31
CA ARG A 1114 -20.96 5.34 14.57
C ARG A 1114 -22.24 5.61 15.32
N LYS A 1115 -22.39 6.76 15.98
CA LYS A 1115 -23.59 7.09 16.74
C LYS A 1115 -24.65 7.77 15.90
N THR A 1116 -24.22 8.56 14.90
CA THR A 1116 -25.12 9.51 14.25
C THR A 1116 -24.96 9.60 12.74
N ALA A 1117 -23.88 9.10 12.13
CA ALA A 1117 -23.59 9.38 10.72
C ALA A 1117 -24.44 8.54 9.75
N LYS A 1118 -25.03 9.19 8.73
CA LYS A 1118 -25.72 8.58 7.59
C LYS A 1118 -25.03 8.99 6.30
N ILE A 1119 -24.72 8.05 5.41
CA ILE A 1119 -24.06 8.41 4.14
C ILE A 1119 -25.04 9.04 3.14
N VAL A 1120 -26.26 8.49 2.98
CA VAL A 1120 -27.29 9.07 2.12
C VAL A 1120 -28.64 9.02 2.80
N THR A 1121 -29.31 10.18 2.88
CA THR A 1121 -30.69 10.32 3.36
C THR A 1121 -31.58 10.82 2.23
N VAL A 1122 -32.72 10.15 2.01
CA VAL A 1122 -33.73 10.51 1.00
C VAL A 1122 -35.06 10.86 1.68
N ASP A 1123 -35.45 12.13 1.53
CA ASP A 1123 -36.62 12.73 2.16
C ASP A 1123 -37.54 13.35 1.08
N GLY A 1124 -38.33 12.48 0.43
CA GLY A 1124 -39.36 12.85 -0.54
C GLY A 1124 -38.89 12.96 -1.98
N THR A 1125 -37.65 12.55 -2.29
CA THR A 1125 -37.13 12.54 -3.67
C THR A 1125 -37.53 11.26 -4.39
N THR A 1126 -38.02 11.35 -5.63
CA THR A 1126 -38.32 10.17 -6.47
C THR A 1126 -37.32 10.01 -7.61
N GLY A 1127 -37.16 8.79 -8.14
CA GLY A 1127 -36.18 8.49 -9.19
C GLY A 1127 -34.71 8.68 -8.76
N VAL A 1128 -34.39 8.49 -7.48
CA VAL A 1128 -33.01 8.58 -6.99
C VAL A 1128 -32.19 7.39 -7.52
N THR A 1129 -31.03 7.66 -8.10
CA THR A 1129 -30.05 6.63 -8.49
C THR A 1129 -28.78 6.77 -7.66
N LEU A 1130 -28.44 5.73 -6.89
CA LEU A 1130 -27.16 5.58 -6.22
C LEU A 1130 -26.32 4.58 -7.00
N LEU A 1131 -25.07 4.93 -7.32
CA LEU A 1131 -24.11 4.03 -7.95
C LEU A 1131 -22.77 4.16 -7.25
N ASN A 1132 -22.20 3.03 -6.81
CA ASN A 1132 -20.87 2.98 -6.21
C ASN A 1132 -20.76 3.88 -4.95
N VAL A 1133 -21.49 3.53 -3.89
CA VAL A 1133 -21.52 4.29 -2.62
C VAL A 1133 -21.01 3.40 -1.49
N PHE A 1134 -20.03 3.89 -0.72
CA PHE A 1134 -19.41 3.14 0.36
C PHE A 1134 -19.20 3.99 1.62
N ALA A 1135 -19.55 3.42 2.78
CA ALA A 1135 -19.38 4.04 4.10
C ALA A 1135 -18.60 3.15 5.07
N TYR A 1136 -17.55 3.69 5.69
CA TYR A 1136 -16.78 3.07 6.77
C TYR A 1136 -16.99 3.81 8.10
N GLY A 1137 -17.43 3.10 9.14
CA GLY A 1137 -17.56 3.63 10.49
C GLY A 1137 -18.79 4.52 10.73
N PHE A 1138 -19.88 4.29 9.97
CA PHE A 1138 -21.12 5.07 10.05
C PHE A 1138 -22.15 4.44 10.99
N HIS A 1139 -23.24 5.15 11.31
CA HIS A 1139 -24.41 4.51 11.91
C HIS A 1139 -25.27 3.85 10.83
N ASP A 1140 -25.67 4.57 9.78
CA ASP A 1140 -26.49 4.02 8.70
C ASP A 1140 -25.89 4.25 7.30
N GLY A 1141 -26.20 3.32 6.40
CA GLY A 1141 -25.95 3.42 4.96
C GLY A 1141 -26.97 4.33 4.27
N LEU A 1142 -27.87 3.71 3.51
CA LEU A 1142 -28.98 4.40 2.82
C LEU A 1142 -30.20 4.49 3.74
N VAL A 1143 -30.62 5.71 4.07
CA VAL A 1143 -31.86 5.99 4.82
C VAL A 1143 -32.89 6.62 3.88
N VAL A 1144 -34.07 6.00 3.76
CA VAL A 1144 -35.20 6.51 2.97
C VAL A 1144 -36.38 6.72 3.91
N ASN A 1145 -36.65 7.98 4.25
CA ASN A 1145 -37.82 8.30 5.06
C ASN A 1145 -39.11 8.34 4.22
N SER A 1146 -39.00 8.83 2.98
CA SER A 1146 -40.04 8.79 1.94
C SER A 1146 -39.38 8.98 0.56
N GLY A 1147 -39.97 8.43 -0.50
CA GLY A 1147 -39.50 8.64 -1.88
C GLY A 1147 -39.21 7.35 -2.63
N GLN A 1148 -38.30 7.41 -3.61
CA GLN A 1148 -37.88 6.24 -4.40
C GLN A 1148 -36.38 6.23 -4.64
N ALA A 1149 -35.74 5.09 -4.41
CA ALA A 1149 -34.30 4.92 -4.62
C ALA A 1149 -33.94 3.58 -5.27
N THR A 1150 -33.12 3.64 -6.31
CA THR A 1150 -32.40 2.49 -6.87
C THR A 1150 -30.92 2.63 -6.55
N ALA A 1151 -30.40 1.76 -5.69
CA ALA A 1151 -28.99 1.73 -5.33
C ALA A 1151 -28.26 0.54 -5.93
N ILE A 1152 -27.06 0.78 -6.47
CA ILE A 1152 -26.26 -0.22 -7.14
C ILE A 1152 -24.83 -0.15 -6.60
N ASN A 1153 -24.29 -1.29 -6.16
CA ASN A 1153 -23.00 -1.37 -5.46
C ASN A 1153 -23.00 -0.46 -4.22
N LEU A 1154 -23.81 -0.84 -3.22
CA LEU A 1154 -23.90 -0.16 -1.93
C LEU A 1154 -23.12 -0.96 -0.88
N GLY A 1155 -22.17 -0.31 -0.21
CA GLY A 1155 -21.35 -0.95 0.82
C GLY A 1155 -21.35 -0.22 2.15
N THR A 1156 -21.37 -0.98 3.24
CA THR A 1156 -21.17 -0.47 4.60
C THR A 1156 -20.24 -1.37 5.39
N ASP A 1157 -19.23 -0.76 5.98
CA ASP A 1157 -18.27 -1.43 6.86
C ASP A 1157 -18.25 -0.76 8.23
N ASN A 1158 -18.13 -1.60 9.26
CA ASN A 1158 -17.92 -1.19 10.63
C ASN A 1158 -19.01 -0.26 11.20
N LEU A 1159 -20.28 -0.57 10.90
CA LEU A 1159 -21.46 0.15 11.38
C LEU A 1159 -21.54 0.17 12.92
N GLY A 1160 -22.12 1.25 13.46
CA GLY A 1160 -22.43 1.38 14.88
C GLY A 1160 -23.59 0.48 15.34
N ASP A 1161 -23.76 0.38 16.66
CA ASP A 1161 -24.83 -0.41 17.28
C ASP A 1161 -26.21 0.08 16.82
N GLY A 1162 -27.04 -0.84 16.32
CA GLY A 1162 -28.37 -0.50 15.78
C GLY A 1162 -28.37 0.09 14.37
N GLY A 1163 -27.20 0.11 13.72
CA GLY A 1163 -27.02 0.60 12.35
C GLY A 1163 -27.48 -0.36 11.25
N PHE A 1164 -27.98 0.21 10.15
CA PHE A 1164 -28.46 -0.54 8.98
C PHE A 1164 -27.74 -0.15 7.68
N THR A 1165 -27.46 -1.12 6.81
CA THR A 1165 -27.02 -0.82 5.43
C THR A 1165 -28.12 -0.11 4.65
N VAL A 1166 -29.37 -0.56 4.78
CA VAL A 1166 -30.56 0.03 4.17
C VAL A 1166 -31.66 0.16 5.21
N LYS A 1167 -32.17 1.37 5.39
CA LYS A 1167 -33.27 1.67 6.31
C LYS A 1167 -34.37 2.42 5.58
N VAL A 1168 -35.55 1.81 5.50
CA VAL A 1168 -36.70 2.36 4.76
C VAL A 1168 -37.88 2.51 5.70
N ARG A 1169 -38.38 3.73 5.84
CA ARG A 1169 -39.63 3.99 6.56
C ARG A 1169 -40.84 3.85 5.63
N GLU A 1170 -40.79 4.52 4.50
CA GLU A 1170 -41.81 4.52 3.46
C GLU A 1170 -41.16 4.79 2.10
N GLY A 1171 -41.69 4.21 1.01
CA GLY A 1171 -41.21 4.44 -0.35
C GLY A 1171 -40.82 3.16 -1.11
N ASP A 1172 -40.44 3.33 -2.38
CA ASP A 1172 -40.01 2.23 -3.24
C ASP A 1172 -38.48 2.17 -3.31
N VAL A 1173 -37.89 1.14 -2.69
CA VAL A 1173 -36.43 0.98 -2.63
C VAL A 1173 -36.01 -0.34 -3.23
N GLU A 1174 -35.07 -0.27 -4.17
CA GLU A 1174 -34.39 -1.41 -4.75
C GLU A 1174 -32.88 -1.25 -4.60
N VAL A 1175 -32.20 -2.30 -4.13
CA VAL A 1175 -30.74 -2.32 -4.03
C VAL A 1175 -30.18 -3.58 -4.68
N THR A 1176 -29.21 -3.41 -5.57
CA THR A 1176 -28.48 -4.51 -6.21
C THR A 1176 -27.01 -4.44 -5.86
N ASN A 1177 -26.41 -5.59 -5.53
CA ASN A 1177 -25.04 -5.73 -5.05
C ASN A 1177 -24.80 -4.97 -3.74
N ILE A 1178 -25.18 -5.61 -2.63
CA ILE A 1178 -24.89 -5.15 -1.28
C ILE A 1178 -23.63 -5.85 -0.78
N ALA A 1179 -22.74 -5.08 -0.17
CA ALA A 1179 -21.62 -5.58 0.61
C ALA A 1179 -21.70 -5.04 2.05
N ARG A 1180 -21.64 -5.92 3.07
CA ARG A 1180 -21.82 -5.54 4.48
C ARG A 1180 -20.91 -6.33 5.43
N TYR A 1181 -20.14 -5.62 6.27
CA TYR A 1181 -19.27 -6.23 7.28
C TYR A 1181 -20.04 -6.62 8.56
N ASN A 1182 -20.72 -5.67 9.19
CA ASN A 1182 -21.49 -5.85 10.42
C ASN A 1182 -22.80 -5.04 10.38
N GLY A 1183 -23.52 -4.98 11.49
CA GLY A 1183 -24.84 -4.35 11.58
C GLY A 1183 -25.93 -5.22 10.94
N ALA A 1184 -27.09 -4.64 10.67
CA ALA A 1184 -28.20 -5.31 9.99
C ALA A 1184 -28.29 -4.87 8.52
N THR A 1185 -28.74 -5.76 7.64
CA THR A 1185 -28.82 -5.43 6.20
C THR A 1185 -29.97 -4.48 5.90
N LEU A 1186 -31.15 -4.75 6.47
CA LEU A 1186 -32.39 -4.07 6.12
C LEU A 1186 -33.30 -3.83 7.34
N GLU A 1187 -33.86 -2.63 7.40
CA GLU A 1187 -35.09 -2.32 8.12
C GLU A 1187 -36.13 -1.77 7.14
N GLY A 1188 -37.36 -2.29 7.19
CA GLY A 1188 -38.49 -1.83 6.37
C GLY A 1188 -38.58 -2.44 4.96
N PRO A 1189 -39.47 -1.90 4.10
CA PRO A 1189 -39.79 -2.52 2.80
C PRO A 1189 -38.76 -2.14 1.72
N ALA A 1190 -37.91 -3.10 1.33
CA ALA A 1190 -37.02 -2.95 0.18
C ALA A 1190 -36.80 -4.28 -0.55
N VAL A 1191 -36.54 -4.19 -1.85
CA VAL A 1191 -36.11 -5.34 -2.67
C VAL A 1191 -34.59 -5.33 -2.76
N LEU A 1192 -33.95 -6.36 -2.24
CA LEU A 1192 -32.50 -6.54 -2.27
C LEU A 1192 -32.13 -7.68 -3.22
N ARG A 1193 -31.11 -7.47 -4.04
CA ARG A 1193 -30.55 -8.48 -4.96
C ARG A 1193 -29.05 -8.56 -4.76
N ASN A 1194 -28.49 -9.77 -4.84
CA ASN A 1194 -27.08 -10.02 -4.56
C ASN A 1194 -26.67 -9.42 -3.22
N VAL A 1195 -27.05 -10.05 -2.10
CA VAL A 1195 -26.56 -9.65 -0.77
C VAL A 1195 -25.28 -10.41 -0.44
N MET A 1196 -24.24 -9.71 -0.01
CA MET A 1196 -22.96 -10.26 0.46
C MET A 1196 -22.73 -9.66 1.84
N ALA A 1197 -22.75 -10.53 2.85
CA ALA A 1197 -22.58 -10.14 4.23
C ALA A 1197 -21.76 -11.20 4.97
N ILE A 1198 -20.87 -10.77 5.87
CA ILE A 1198 -20.19 -11.69 6.79
C ILE A 1198 -20.89 -11.72 8.15
N ASN A 1199 -20.53 -12.72 8.95
CA ASN A 1199 -21.02 -12.94 10.32
C ASN A 1199 -22.55 -12.98 10.41
N MET A 1200 -23.21 -13.34 9.30
CA MET A 1200 -24.65 -13.40 9.22
C MET A 1200 -25.13 -14.80 9.58
N VAL A 1201 -26.01 -14.88 10.57
CA VAL A 1201 -26.79 -16.11 10.80
C VAL A 1201 -27.77 -16.23 9.63
N GLN A 1202 -27.70 -17.33 8.88
CA GLN A 1202 -28.66 -17.61 7.82
C GLN A 1202 -29.68 -18.64 8.29
N ARG A 1203 -30.91 -18.52 7.79
CA ARG A 1203 -31.98 -19.51 7.94
C ARG A 1203 -32.39 -20.08 6.60
N SER A 1204 -32.53 -21.41 6.56
CA SER A 1204 -33.03 -22.14 5.40
C SER A 1204 -34.55 -22.06 5.32
N VAL A 1205 -35.06 -21.57 4.20
CA VAL A 1205 -36.50 -21.61 3.89
C VAL A 1205 -36.68 -22.23 2.52
N SER A 1206 -37.47 -23.31 2.47
CA SER A 1206 -37.86 -23.96 1.21
C SER A 1206 -39.37 -24.18 1.13
N VAL A 1207 -39.86 -24.36 -0.09
CA VAL A 1207 -41.27 -24.63 -0.38
C VAL A 1207 -41.43 -25.97 -1.10
N ALA A 1208 -42.49 -26.70 -0.77
CA ALA A 1208 -42.88 -27.95 -1.42
C ALA A 1208 -44.36 -27.91 -1.83
N ALA A 1209 -44.74 -28.71 -2.83
CA ALA A 1209 -46.12 -28.91 -3.23
C ALA A 1209 -46.56 -30.35 -2.91
N SER A 1210 -47.72 -30.50 -2.29
CA SER A 1210 -48.40 -31.77 -2.04
C SER A 1210 -49.67 -31.82 -2.88
N GLY A 1211 -49.65 -32.60 -3.98
CA GLY A 1211 -50.72 -32.62 -5.00
C GLY A 1211 -50.36 -31.84 -6.28
N ASN A 1212 -51.34 -31.66 -7.19
CA ASN A 1212 -51.12 -31.00 -8.48
C ASN A 1212 -51.13 -29.47 -8.33
N GLY A 1213 -49.98 -28.82 -8.42
CA GLY A 1213 -49.85 -27.36 -8.30
C GLY A 1213 -48.40 -26.92 -8.37
N SER A 1214 -48.17 -25.61 -8.38
CA SER A 1214 -46.83 -25.02 -8.37
C SER A 1214 -46.66 -24.08 -7.17
N VAL A 1215 -45.43 -23.95 -6.70
CA VAL A 1215 -45.07 -23.07 -5.59
C VAL A 1215 -43.93 -22.15 -6.00
N ARG A 1216 -43.92 -20.94 -5.44
CA ARG A 1216 -42.87 -19.95 -5.59
C ARG A 1216 -42.58 -19.33 -4.22
N ILE A 1217 -41.32 -19.01 -3.99
CA ILE A 1217 -40.84 -18.23 -2.85
C ILE A 1217 -40.22 -16.92 -3.38
N ALA A 1218 -40.39 -15.83 -2.65
CA ALA A 1218 -39.82 -14.52 -2.94
C ALA A 1218 -39.41 -13.82 -1.64
N GLY A 1219 -38.24 -13.20 -1.63
CA GLY A 1219 -37.70 -12.48 -0.48
C GLY A 1219 -36.25 -12.08 -0.74
N ASN A 1220 -35.65 -11.39 0.22
CA ASN A 1220 -34.26 -10.92 0.13
C ASN A 1220 -33.30 -12.07 0.49
N GLU A 1221 -33.09 -12.99 -0.46
CA GLU A 1221 -32.19 -14.13 -0.29
C GLU A 1221 -30.72 -13.69 -0.29
N SER A 1222 -29.95 -14.23 0.66
CA SER A 1222 -28.49 -14.06 0.69
C SER A 1222 -27.79 -15.10 -0.17
N GLU A 1223 -28.35 -16.31 -0.23
CA GLU A 1223 -27.98 -17.44 -1.09
C GLU A 1223 -29.29 -18.16 -1.47
N PRO A 1224 -29.31 -19.02 -2.49
CA PRO A 1224 -30.53 -19.72 -2.90
C PRO A 1224 -31.24 -20.41 -1.71
N GLY A 1225 -32.42 -19.90 -1.35
CA GLY A 1225 -33.22 -20.41 -0.22
C GLY A 1225 -32.70 -20.10 1.18
N LYS A 1226 -31.74 -19.19 1.32
CA LYS A 1226 -31.17 -18.73 2.59
C LYS A 1226 -31.50 -17.26 2.83
N TYR A 1227 -31.92 -16.95 4.05
CA TYR A 1227 -32.40 -15.63 4.43
C TYR A 1227 -31.82 -15.20 5.78
N GLU A 1228 -31.64 -13.88 5.97
CA GLU A 1228 -31.28 -13.31 7.27
C GLU A 1228 -32.50 -13.35 8.21
N PRO A 1229 -32.35 -13.72 9.50
CA PRO A 1229 -33.41 -13.61 10.49
C PRO A 1229 -34.02 -12.21 10.53
N GLY A 1230 -35.33 -12.13 10.74
CA GLY A 1230 -36.08 -10.87 10.74
C GLY A 1230 -36.51 -10.39 9.35
N THR A 1231 -36.07 -11.04 8.27
CA THR A 1231 -36.50 -10.68 6.91
C THR A 1231 -37.88 -11.25 6.57
N PRO A 1232 -38.74 -10.49 5.86
CA PRO A 1232 -40.00 -11.00 5.34
C PRO A 1232 -39.78 -11.86 4.09
N VAL A 1233 -40.45 -13.01 4.04
CA VAL A 1233 -40.49 -13.93 2.90
C VAL A 1233 -41.93 -14.19 2.51
N THR A 1234 -42.21 -14.13 1.22
CA THR A 1234 -43.53 -14.40 0.63
C THR A 1234 -43.50 -15.70 -0.15
N VAL A 1235 -44.44 -16.60 0.14
CA VAL A 1235 -44.67 -17.83 -0.61
C VAL A 1235 -45.99 -17.73 -1.37
N THR A 1236 -46.02 -18.28 -2.59
CA THR A 1236 -47.19 -18.26 -3.47
C THR A 1236 -47.45 -19.67 -4.03
N ALA A 1237 -48.69 -20.13 -3.93
CA ALA A 1237 -49.16 -21.40 -4.45
C ALA A 1237 -50.14 -21.16 -5.59
N ALA A 1238 -49.91 -21.82 -6.73
CA ALA A 1238 -50.77 -21.73 -7.90
C ALA A 1238 -51.28 -23.14 -8.28
N PRO A 1239 -52.59 -23.43 -8.13
CA PRO A 1239 -53.17 -24.72 -8.52
C PRO A 1239 -53.17 -24.88 -10.04
N THR A 1240 -53.14 -26.13 -10.51
CA THR A 1240 -53.42 -26.49 -11.91
C THR A 1240 -54.92 -26.41 -12.19
N SER A 1241 -55.33 -26.59 -13.45
CA SER A 1241 -56.75 -26.52 -13.84
C SER A 1241 -57.65 -27.52 -13.07
N ASP A 1242 -57.10 -28.67 -12.68
CA ASP A 1242 -57.75 -29.82 -12.04
C ASP A 1242 -57.61 -29.87 -10.50
N SER A 1243 -57.00 -28.86 -9.86
CA SER A 1243 -56.80 -28.83 -8.41
C SER A 1243 -57.27 -27.54 -7.75
N VAL A 1244 -57.37 -27.58 -6.42
CA VAL A 1244 -57.66 -26.43 -5.56
C VAL A 1244 -56.58 -26.35 -4.48
N PHE A 1245 -56.00 -25.17 -4.28
CA PHE A 1245 -55.12 -24.90 -3.15
C PHE A 1245 -55.93 -24.90 -1.84
N ARG A 1246 -55.45 -25.58 -0.81
CA ARG A 1246 -56.10 -25.67 0.51
C ARG A 1246 -55.44 -24.77 1.55
N ASN A 1247 -54.16 -25.00 1.80
CA ASN A 1247 -53.41 -24.31 2.84
C ASN A 1247 -51.90 -24.49 2.68
N TRP A 1248 -51.16 -23.67 3.41
CA TRP A 1248 -49.75 -23.83 3.71
C TRP A 1248 -49.59 -24.53 5.06
N THR A 1249 -48.68 -25.50 5.14
CA THR A 1249 -48.30 -26.16 6.41
C THR A 1249 -46.80 -26.11 6.67
N VAL A 1250 -46.41 -26.05 7.95
CA VAL A 1250 -45.02 -26.26 8.43
C VAL A 1250 -45.04 -27.42 9.41
N ALA A 1251 -44.25 -28.47 9.13
CA ALA A 1251 -44.26 -29.71 9.92
C ALA A 1251 -45.68 -30.29 10.14
N GLY A 1252 -46.55 -30.17 9.14
CA GLY A 1252 -47.95 -30.63 9.19
C GLY A 1252 -48.94 -29.68 9.88
N THR A 1253 -48.47 -28.60 10.50
CA THR A 1253 -49.34 -27.58 11.14
C THR A 1253 -49.71 -26.50 10.14
N GLU A 1254 -50.99 -26.16 10.02
CA GLU A 1254 -51.48 -25.09 9.15
C GLU A 1254 -50.95 -23.72 9.59
N VAL A 1255 -50.37 -22.96 8.65
CA VAL A 1255 -49.84 -21.60 8.89
C VAL A 1255 -50.58 -20.52 8.11
N SER A 1256 -51.27 -20.88 7.02
CA SER A 1256 -52.14 -19.96 6.25
C SER A 1256 -53.05 -20.72 5.30
N THR A 1257 -54.27 -20.24 5.09
CA THR A 1257 -55.19 -20.70 4.03
C THR A 1257 -55.13 -19.83 2.76
N ASP A 1258 -54.38 -18.73 2.79
CA ASP A 1258 -54.22 -17.86 1.64
C ASP A 1258 -53.18 -18.42 0.68
N SER A 1259 -53.49 -18.39 -0.62
CA SER A 1259 -52.56 -18.87 -1.65
C SER A 1259 -51.27 -18.06 -1.72
N THR A 1260 -51.27 -16.83 -1.19
CA THR A 1260 -50.09 -16.00 -0.97
C THR A 1260 -49.93 -15.71 0.52
N TYR A 1261 -48.78 -16.05 1.08
CA TYR A 1261 -48.51 -15.92 2.52
C TYR A 1261 -47.13 -15.29 2.75
N THR A 1262 -47.09 -14.20 3.52
CA THR A 1262 -45.85 -13.53 3.92
C THR A 1262 -45.61 -13.71 5.41
N PHE A 1263 -44.38 -14.10 5.78
CA PHE A 1263 -43.99 -14.30 7.18
C PHE A 1263 -42.56 -13.80 7.42
N THR A 1264 -42.19 -13.61 8.68
CA THR A 1264 -40.83 -13.22 9.08
C THR A 1264 -39.99 -14.46 9.38
N VAL A 1265 -38.80 -14.56 8.78
CA VAL A 1265 -37.90 -15.69 8.98
C VAL A 1265 -37.24 -15.62 10.36
N THR A 1266 -37.38 -16.67 11.16
CA THR A 1266 -36.76 -16.76 12.50
C THR A 1266 -35.95 -18.05 12.69
N THR A 1267 -36.41 -19.14 12.07
CA THR A 1267 -35.85 -20.48 12.14
C THR A 1267 -35.81 -21.11 10.75
N ASP A 1268 -35.04 -22.20 10.61
CA ASP A 1268 -35.10 -23.05 9.42
C ASP A 1268 -36.49 -23.69 9.32
N GLN A 1269 -37.08 -23.72 8.13
CA GLN A 1269 -38.42 -24.27 7.92
C GLN A 1269 -38.71 -24.65 6.46
N VAL A 1270 -39.59 -25.64 6.28
CA VAL A 1270 -40.12 -26.08 4.99
C VAL A 1270 -41.63 -25.82 4.99
N LEU A 1271 -42.12 -25.04 4.01
CA LEU A 1271 -43.54 -24.78 3.83
C LEU A 1271 -44.11 -25.68 2.74
N THR A 1272 -45.15 -26.44 3.05
CA THR A 1272 -45.83 -27.30 2.07
C THR A 1272 -47.17 -26.68 1.66
N ALA A 1273 -47.33 -26.39 0.37
CA ALA A 1273 -48.63 -26.04 -0.22
C ALA A 1273 -49.42 -27.33 -0.49
N ASN A 1274 -50.58 -27.48 0.14
CA ASN A 1274 -51.44 -28.64 -0.04
C ASN A 1274 -52.53 -28.36 -1.09
N PHE A 1275 -52.59 -29.21 -2.11
CA PHE A 1275 -53.57 -29.16 -3.19
C PHE A 1275 -54.45 -30.41 -3.14
N THR A 1276 -55.75 -30.25 -3.39
CA THR A 1276 -56.67 -31.39 -3.58
C THR A 1276 -57.21 -31.38 -5.00
N ALA A 1277 -57.52 -32.57 -5.53
CA ALA A 1277 -58.30 -32.67 -6.78
C ALA A 1277 -59.65 -31.93 -6.64
N LYS A 1278 -60.11 -31.33 -7.75
CA LYS A 1278 -61.42 -30.68 -7.85
C LYS A 1278 -62.57 -31.68 -7.84
#